data_AF-A0A267EV43-F1
#
_entry.id   AF-A0A267EV43-F1
#
_cell.length_a   1.000
_cell.length_b   1.000
_cell.length_c   1.000
_cell.angle_alpha   90.00
_cell.angle_beta   90.00
_cell.angle_gamma   90.00
#
_symmetry.space_group_name_H-M   'P 1'
#
loop_
_entity.id
_entity.type
_entity.pdbx_description
1 polymer ?
#
loop_
_entity_poly.entity_id
_entity_poly.type
_entity_poly.pdbx_seq_one_letter_code
_entity_poly.pdbx_strand_id
1 'polypeptide(L)'
;IMSGGEAVSAVEERFTNTRKKLDQLGYRQPLTVEALPLAERLLADLIWTTEHLRRAKQETEKKVEVKSKIEEYIEPYKSDNGKLVKENNELHQELLRLKQKYDEENRELMAAKRRLESEAEDLRFFNSQCLAKLKQMEEESRRKSEKILQLQEKNLLAVVQTPSGKKKSIPYRRQRMEVDELLEPPSSQRQQPQKPTRATPLTGVRKQQQDPHVVDLVKASQKRISELQKQLDRQNEEADIQERRIANLKRAAALREDEIARLKVLCEGGRPYEAVSLEAEARGAERLLHQQATQIEALSARNRELETALAAAEARIGADRRAEFDLGARNRHLSGELENVGRMAHRIEVEKAEVLAAADAEIAQAKAQLEATRQRLAQLEEACAQLEEERQQLQESLADTKRAATESTQDNRELQDLLLRLQADKKRLAQRVEKLTANERELVLEIERLKRRVGSAKKAPAGNSATTTSQIEQYFKGVESDRDYWKREAEQLSQMLKSPVLMAGRSAGSRGSSPSGGARMSRGGKLRSPSPARPASRSGTAAVNGKDYSSDHGADYVGNGGVGSYETTLRQRGRSPPTRDRDTAAAYDDAELLRVKRERDELQALLDKFERHMAEIQGNVRALTHERDQLARMLDDTKDELHRSRREVMSSANQQPKVSLAAQAVLKRVETERDDAIAELRRTAVERDSLRDRMKAAADSASADRARLEQRIEELQAAARKAAAERDDNGTKAATLRHRCQELEEQAKQLHRALADRDDELANERGGANQARLSLESAQRQCRQLEADLAQAQDAAALLQDRCICLDREVKSLRDEQAQLRAGINNLDYEKDSLEGALQERADRLRAAEEEAKAKEALTADLRAQLHHAEYQLGRAQDQLGNREQELRQVRKASETAQAELASERHRADCLQRDVARLQDDLQVVTRENASLQSEIQDTAQEREQFKSKAQDYLAEVRRVEELLGQKEQERADLLEQYRQLSSESDRFQADAHQLESEGSSLRLELAAKEADCKRLKERLEQAEADLRDCRHTASAYELQLSNLTRSVSDLEDSLRQQELERAETMKDLAALRDLCARLESSKDSVQRQLTSKALDTEQLAGQVDELQHEADLLREQLAAESDAKKSLETVLSASREKEFQTQLEAQERQAELAMLRERLELSDTKLEQLGRDLARFRSRNSELESDVERLTRQLASERFERERLAAELRRTGGGGAGGGGGGGSGLAASSSTGALYGAAQAANSAGLYRSDSRSNTSPTPRQQRPYSPSGARHSQQE
;
A
#
# COMPACT_ATOMS: atom_id res chain seq x y z
N ILE A 1 140.92 -13.84 -148.40
CA ILE A 1 141.01 -12.53 -147.69
C ILE A 1 139.61 -11.92 -147.65
N MET A 2 138.75 -12.36 -146.73
CA MET A 2 137.35 -11.89 -146.61
C MET A 2 136.84 -11.77 -145.16
N SER A 3 137.52 -12.36 -144.17
CA SER A 3 137.09 -12.41 -142.75
C SER A 3 137.12 -11.06 -142.00
N GLY A 4 137.48 -9.94 -142.64
CA GLY A 4 137.67 -8.65 -141.98
C GLY A 4 136.42 -7.78 -141.88
N GLY A 5 135.49 -7.86 -142.84
CA GLY A 5 134.35 -6.93 -142.91
C GLY A 5 133.27 -7.19 -141.87
N GLU A 6 132.94 -8.46 -141.63
CA GLU A 6 131.86 -8.86 -140.72
C GLU A 6 132.15 -8.46 -139.27
N ALA A 7 133.42 -8.54 -138.84
CA ALA A 7 133.85 -8.15 -137.51
C ALA A 7 133.68 -6.64 -137.24
N VAL A 8 133.91 -5.79 -138.24
CA VAL A 8 133.74 -4.33 -138.12
C VAL A 8 132.25 -3.97 -138.08
N SER A 9 131.45 -4.53 -139.00
CA SER A 9 130.00 -4.31 -139.06
C SER A 9 129.31 -4.68 -137.73
N ALA A 10 129.70 -5.81 -137.12
CA ALA A 10 129.17 -6.26 -135.83
C ALA A 10 129.53 -5.33 -134.65
N VAL A 11 130.62 -4.57 -134.74
CA VAL A 11 131.01 -3.57 -133.72
C VAL A 11 130.21 -2.28 -133.89
N GLU A 12 129.92 -1.85 -135.13
CA GLU A 12 129.08 -0.67 -135.40
C GLU A 12 127.61 -0.86 -135.00
N GLU A 13 127.04 -2.06 -135.22
CA GLU A 13 125.70 -2.39 -134.72
C GLU A 13 125.63 -2.38 -133.18
N ARG A 14 126.64 -2.94 -132.50
CA ARG A 14 126.73 -2.90 -131.02
C ARG A 14 126.87 -1.46 -130.53
N PHE A 15 127.77 -0.69 -131.14
CA PHE A 15 127.98 0.71 -130.82
C PHE A 15 126.68 1.51 -130.93
N THR A 16 125.97 1.42 -132.05
CA THR A 16 124.73 2.16 -132.27
C THR A 16 123.59 1.70 -131.37
N ASN A 17 123.48 0.40 -131.08
CA ASN A 17 122.44 -0.12 -130.17
C ASN A 17 122.69 0.25 -128.71
N THR A 18 123.92 0.15 -128.22
CA THR A 18 124.28 0.55 -126.86
C THR A 18 124.21 2.06 -126.70
N ARG A 19 124.61 2.81 -127.73
CA ARG A 19 124.42 4.25 -127.79
C ARG A 19 122.94 4.64 -127.67
N LYS A 20 122.03 4.00 -128.42
CA LYS A 20 120.58 4.22 -128.30
C LYS A 20 120.06 3.97 -126.87
N LYS A 21 120.49 2.89 -126.22
CA LYS A 21 120.10 2.57 -124.82
C LYS A 21 120.62 3.61 -123.82
N LEU A 22 121.86 4.08 -124.00
CA LEU A 22 122.44 5.14 -123.16
C LEU A 22 121.75 6.49 -123.39
N ASP A 23 121.44 6.86 -124.64
CA ASP A 23 120.65 8.06 -124.98
C ASP A 23 119.21 8.02 -124.41
N GLN A 24 118.58 6.83 -124.39
CA GLN A 24 117.28 6.60 -123.74
C GLN A 24 117.35 6.79 -122.21
N LEU A 25 118.49 6.47 -121.60
CA LEU A 25 118.78 6.73 -120.18
C LEU A 25 119.41 8.12 -119.93
N GLY A 26 119.49 8.98 -120.96
CA GLY A 26 119.96 10.36 -120.86
C GLY A 26 121.48 10.58 -120.98
N TYR A 27 122.29 9.52 -121.08
CA TYR A 27 123.76 9.58 -121.13
C TYR A 27 124.26 9.97 -122.53
N ARG A 28 124.18 11.28 -122.84
CA ARG A 28 124.40 11.81 -124.18
C ARG A 28 125.86 12.06 -124.58
N GLN A 29 126.84 11.79 -123.73
CA GLN A 29 128.27 12.05 -123.96
C GLN A 29 128.85 11.19 -125.12
N PRO A 30 129.76 11.71 -125.97
CA PRO A 30 130.32 10.94 -127.08
C PRO A 30 131.11 9.73 -126.57
N LEU A 31 130.77 8.54 -127.08
CA LEU A 31 131.40 7.27 -126.74
C LEU A 31 132.46 6.94 -127.81
N THR A 32 133.65 6.50 -127.41
CA THR A 32 134.64 5.92 -128.35
C THR A 32 134.38 4.43 -128.53
N VAL A 33 134.74 3.87 -129.69
CA VAL A 33 134.53 2.43 -129.99
C VAL A 33 135.27 1.53 -128.99
N GLU A 34 136.44 1.95 -128.52
CA GLU A 34 137.22 1.24 -127.49
C GLU A 34 136.52 1.16 -126.12
N ALA A 35 135.73 2.18 -125.75
CA ALA A 35 135.01 2.23 -124.48
C ALA A 35 133.69 1.45 -124.48
N LEU A 36 133.22 1.01 -125.65
CA LEU A 36 131.95 0.32 -125.82
C LEU A 36 131.77 -0.92 -124.92
N PRO A 37 132.72 -1.87 -124.81
CA PRO A 37 132.48 -3.12 -124.07
C PRO A 37 132.30 -2.89 -122.55
N LEU A 38 132.90 -1.83 -122.02
CA LEU A 38 132.74 -1.44 -120.61
C LEU A 38 131.37 -0.77 -120.39
N ALA A 39 130.97 0.11 -121.30
CA ALA A 39 129.67 0.79 -121.24
C ALA A 39 128.50 -0.20 -121.38
N GLU A 40 128.62 -1.22 -122.24
CA GLU A 40 127.65 -2.31 -122.37
C GLU A 40 127.47 -3.08 -121.06
N ARG A 41 128.57 -3.38 -120.38
CA ARG A 41 128.60 -4.21 -119.18
C ARG A 41 128.05 -3.47 -117.97
N LEU A 42 128.50 -2.24 -117.73
CA LEU A 42 127.96 -1.37 -116.66
C LEU A 42 126.46 -1.10 -116.84
N LEU A 43 125.99 -0.96 -118.08
CA LEU A 43 124.56 -0.81 -118.39
C LEU A 43 123.78 -2.11 -118.09
N ALA A 44 124.31 -3.27 -118.44
CA ALA A 44 123.69 -4.55 -118.12
C ALA A 44 123.61 -4.78 -116.60
N ASP A 45 124.68 -4.47 -115.87
CA ASP A 45 124.74 -4.59 -114.40
C ASP A 45 123.75 -3.63 -113.71
N LEU A 46 123.56 -2.40 -114.24
CA LEU A 46 122.59 -1.43 -113.73
C LEU A 46 121.13 -1.85 -113.98
N ILE A 47 120.84 -2.41 -115.17
CA ILE A 47 119.51 -2.96 -115.47
C ILE A 47 119.23 -4.19 -114.59
N TRP A 48 120.21 -5.08 -114.44
CA TRP A 48 120.08 -6.28 -113.61
C TRP A 48 119.83 -5.94 -112.14
N THR A 49 120.62 -5.03 -111.56
CA THR A 49 120.45 -4.60 -110.15
C THR A 49 119.13 -3.87 -109.91
N THR A 50 118.66 -3.03 -110.85
CA THR A 50 117.37 -2.34 -110.71
C THR A 50 116.18 -3.28 -110.87
N GLU A 51 116.22 -4.27 -111.76
CA GLU A 51 115.22 -5.35 -111.80
C GLU A 51 115.24 -6.19 -110.52
N HIS A 52 116.43 -6.56 -110.02
CA HIS A 52 116.55 -7.40 -108.83
C HIS A 52 116.03 -6.70 -107.56
N LEU A 53 116.25 -5.38 -107.44
CA LEU A 53 115.65 -4.55 -106.39
C LEU A 53 114.12 -4.48 -106.53
N ARG A 54 113.59 -4.39 -107.75
CA ARG A 54 112.14 -4.35 -108.01
C ARG A 54 111.46 -5.66 -107.61
N ARG A 55 112.08 -6.80 -107.94
CA ARG A 55 111.61 -8.14 -107.52
C ARG A 55 111.67 -8.29 -106.00
N ALA A 56 112.78 -7.88 -105.37
CA ALA A 56 112.92 -7.92 -103.91
C ALA A 56 111.84 -7.10 -103.18
N LYS A 57 111.49 -5.90 -103.67
CA LYS A 57 110.39 -5.10 -103.09
C LYS A 57 109.03 -5.80 -103.19
N GLN A 58 108.68 -6.33 -104.35
CA GLN A 58 107.42 -7.07 -104.54
C GLN A 58 107.35 -8.35 -103.69
N GLU A 59 108.49 -8.99 -103.41
CA GLU A 59 108.54 -10.08 -102.43
C GLU A 59 108.32 -9.61 -101.00
N THR A 60 108.88 -8.46 -100.59
CA THR A 60 108.66 -7.93 -99.24
C THR A 60 107.20 -7.52 -99.01
N GLU A 61 106.55 -6.90 -99.99
CA GLU A 61 105.13 -6.51 -99.91
C GLU A 61 104.22 -7.74 -99.74
N LYS A 62 104.45 -8.80 -100.53
CA LYS A 62 103.74 -10.09 -100.39
C LYS A 62 103.96 -10.73 -99.03
N LYS A 63 105.19 -10.66 -98.47
CA LYS A 63 105.50 -11.18 -97.13
C LYS A 63 104.79 -10.40 -96.02
N VAL A 64 104.54 -9.10 -96.20
CA VAL A 64 103.75 -8.27 -95.26
C VAL A 64 102.26 -8.59 -95.33
N GLU A 65 101.67 -8.72 -96.53
CA GLU A 65 100.25 -9.12 -96.66
C GLU A 65 99.97 -10.49 -96.03
N VAL A 66 100.85 -11.47 -96.27
CA VAL A 66 100.75 -12.81 -95.68
C VAL A 66 100.85 -12.74 -94.15
N LYS A 67 101.75 -11.89 -93.62
CA LYS A 67 101.85 -11.66 -92.17
C LYS A 67 100.57 -11.08 -91.58
N SER A 68 99.96 -10.08 -92.23
CA SER A 68 98.69 -9.46 -91.75
C SER A 68 97.56 -10.49 -91.67
N LYS A 69 97.40 -11.31 -92.71
CA LYS A 69 96.37 -12.38 -92.74
C LYS A 69 96.62 -13.44 -91.68
N ILE A 70 97.89 -13.81 -91.44
CA ILE A 70 98.27 -14.73 -90.34
C ILE A 70 97.96 -14.10 -88.97
N GLU A 71 98.17 -12.79 -88.79
CA GLU A 71 97.84 -12.10 -87.53
C GLU A 71 96.33 -12.05 -87.27
N GLU A 72 95.51 -11.83 -88.31
CA GLU A 72 94.04 -11.93 -88.24
C GLU A 72 93.56 -13.34 -87.84
N TYR A 73 94.09 -14.39 -88.48
CA TYR A 73 93.75 -15.78 -88.13
C TYR A 73 94.18 -16.18 -86.71
N ILE A 74 95.23 -15.56 -86.14
CA ILE A 74 95.75 -15.87 -84.81
C ILE A 74 94.98 -15.12 -83.70
N GLU A 75 94.33 -13.98 -83.98
CA GLU A 75 93.74 -13.13 -82.93
C GLU A 75 92.62 -13.83 -82.12
N PRO A 76 91.69 -14.60 -82.71
CA PRO A 76 90.72 -15.40 -81.95
C PRO A 76 91.41 -16.44 -81.03
N TYR A 77 92.51 -17.05 -81.47
CA TYR A 77 93.28 -18.00 -80.66
C TYR A 77 94.06 -17.33 -79.52
N LYS A 78 94.55 -16.09 -79.69
CA LYS A 78 95.09 -15.30 -78.56
C LYS A 78 93.99 -15.00 -77.55
N SER A 79 92.80 -14.61 -78.02
CA SER A 79 91.64 -14.35 -77.17
C SER A 79 91.23 -15.60 -76.39
N ASP A 80 91.16 -16.76 -77.05
CA ASP A 80 90.77 -18.02 -76.40
C ASP A 80 91.83 -18.51 -75.40
N ASN A 81 93.12 -18.46 -75.73
CA ASN A 81 94.18 -18.72 -74.75
C ASN A 81 94.10 -17.75 -73.55
N GLY A 82 93.80 -16.48 -73.79
CA GLY A 82 93.59 -15.47 -72.74
C GLY A 82 92.37 -15.72 -71.85
N LYS A 83 91.37 -16.49 -72.31
CA LYS A 83 90.26 -17.00 -71.50
C LYS A 83 90.64 -18.28 -70.77
N LEU A 84 91.18 -19.27 -71.48
CA LEU A 84 91.58 -20.57 -70.93
C LEU A 84 92.60 -20.42 -69.78
N VAL A 85 93.51 -19.44 -69.86
CA VAL A 85 94.42 -19.10 -68.75
C VAL A 85 93.66 -18.51 -67.54
N LYS A 86 92.60 -17.73 -67.73
CA LYS A 86 91.76 -17.23 -66.62
C LYS A 86 90.92 -18.34 -66.01
N GLU A 87 90.19 -19.08 -66.84
CA GLU A 87 89.37 -20.23 -66.43
C GLU A 87 90.22 -21.28 -65.70
N ASN A 88 91.44 -21.56 -66.16
CA ASN A 88 92.38 -22.44 -65.48
C ASN A 88 92.85 -21.88 -64.12
N ASN A 89 93.15 -20.58 -64.03
CA ASN A 89 93.49 -19.94 -62.75
C ASN A 89 92.31 -19.90 -61.76
N GLU A 90 91.09 -19.67 -62.25
CA GLU A 90 89.86 -19.66 -61.46
C GLU A 90 89.52 -21.07 -60.95
N LEU A 91 89.56 -22.08 -61.82
CA LEU A 91 89.43 -23.49 -61.45
C LEU A 91 90.52 -23.93 -60.45
N HIS A 92 91.77 -23.46 -60.59
CA HIS A 92 92.81 -23.72 -59.60
C HIS A 92 92.49 -23.09 -58.24
N GLN A 93 91.91 -21.87 -58.19
CA GLN A 93 91.45 -21.28 -56.93
C GLN A 93 90.24 -22.04 -56.34
N GLU A 94 89.30 -22.49 -57.16
CA GLU A 94 88.16 -23.29 -56.70
C GLU A 94 88.60 -24.65 -56.16
N LEU A 95 89.53 -25.33 -56.84
CA LEU A 95 90.10 -26.60 -56.39
C LEU A 95 90.87 -26.43 -55.07
N LEU A 96 91.58 -25.31 -54.89
CA LEU A 96 92.19 -24.95 -53.59
C LEU A 96 91.14 -24.71 -52.50
N ARG A 97 90.06 -23.98 -52.77
CA ARG A 97 88.95 -23.74 -51.81
C ARG A 97 88.21 -25.03 -51.45
N LEU A 98 87.95 -25.89 -52.42
CA LEU A 98 87.33 -27.20 -52.22
C LEU A 98 88.24 -28.12 -51.40
N LYS A 99 89.55 -28.11 -51.66
CA LYS A 99 90.51 -28.85 -50.86
C LYS A 99 90.58 -28.32 -49.42
N GLN A 100 90.56 -27.02 -49.21
CA GLN A 100 90.52 -26.41 -47.86
C GLN A 100 89.28 -26.88 -47.09
N LYS A 101 88.08 -26.79 -47.70
CA LYS A 101 86.85 -27.29 -47.10
C LYS A 101 86.90 -28.79 -46.80
N TYR A 102 87.41 -29.61 -47.72
CA TYR A 102 87.55 -31.05 -47.51
C TYR A 102 88.58 -31.39 -46.40
N ASP A 103 89.68 -30.63 -46.30
CA ASP A 103 90.66 -30.76 -45.21
C ASP A 103 90.06 -30.28 -43.86
N GLU A 104 89.11 -29.34 -43.86
CA GLU A 104 88.36 -28.88 -42.68
C GLU A 104 87.30 -29.90 -42.25
N GLU A 105 86.43 -30.34 -43.17
CA GLU A 105 85.44 -31.41 -42.96
C GLU A 105 86.10 -32.69 -42.44
N ASN A 106 87.27 -33.09 -42.96
CA ASN A 106 88.03 -34.22 -42.43
C ASN A 106 88.55 -33.99 -41.00
N ARG A 107 88.96 -32.76 -40.63
CA ARG A 107 89.39 -32.46 -39.26
C ARG A 107 88.20 -32.52 -38.30
N GLU A 108 87.04 -32.01 -38.71
CA GLU A 108 85.81 -32.07 -37.91
C GLU A 108 85.31 -33.51 -37.75
N LEU A 109 85.27 -34.30 -38.83
CA LEU A 109 84.92 -35.72 -38.78
C LEU A 109 85.90 -36.53 -37.92
N MET A 110 87.21 -36.25 -38.00
CA MET A 110 88.21 -36.91 -37.15
C MET A 110 88.11 -36.46 -35.68
N ALA A 111 87.70 -35.22 -35.40
CA ALA A 111 87.42 -34.76 -34.04
C ALA A 111 86.13 -35.38 -33.47
N ALA A 112 85.07 -35.47 -34.27
CA ALA A 112 83.82 -36.14 -33.92
C ALA A 112 84.04 -37.64 -33.69
N LYS A 113 84.80 -38.31 -34.56
CA LYS A 113 85.21 -39.71 -34.40
C LYS A 113 85.92 -39.93 -33.07
N ARG A 114 86.89 -39.08 -32.70
CA ARG A 114 87.58 -39.16 -31.40
C ARG A 114 86.66 -38.96 -30.20
N ARG A 115 85.67 -38.05 -30.28
CA ARG A 115 84.66 -37.88 -29.23
C ARG A 115 83.79 -39.12 -29.07
N LEU A 116 83.28 -39.66 -30.17
CA LEU A 116 82.51 -40.90 -30.18
C LEU A 116 83.34 -42.12 -29.72
N GLU A 117 84.65 -42.14 -29.99
CA GLU A 117 85.57 -43.14 -29.46
C GLU A 117 85.72 -43.04 -27.94
N SER A 118 85.92 -41.83 -27.38
CA SER A 118 85.91 -41.64 -25.91
C SER A 118 84.56 -41.91 -25.26
N GLU A 119 83.45 -41.48 -25.87
CA GLU A 119 82.10 -41.75 -25.37
C GLU A 119 81.79 -43.27 -25.41
N ALA A 120 82.28 -43.99 -26.43
CA ALA A 120 82.19 -45.45 -26.47
C ALA A 120 83.07 -46.13 -25.41
N GLU A 121 84.22 -45.56 -25.05
CA GLU A 121 85.06 -46.05 -23.95
C GLU A 121 84.42 -45.80 -22.57
N ASP A 122 83.87 -44.61 -22.34
CA ASP A 122 83.09 -44.28 -21.13
C ASP A 122 81.83 -45.16 -21.00
N LEU A 123 81.10 -45.39 -22.10
CA LEU A 123 79.95 -46.30 -22.12
C LEU A 123 80.35 -47.76 -21.92
N ARG A 124 81.50 -48.22 -22.44
CA ARG A 124 82.05 -49.56 -22.12
C ARG A 124 82.44 -49.66 -20.66
N PHE A 125 83.02 -48.62 -20.06
CA PHE A 125 83.37 -48.60 -18.65
C PHE A 125 82.11 -48.63 -17.77
N PHE A 126 81.11 -47.81 -18.08
CA PHE A 126 79.82 -47.78 -17.40
C PHE A 126 79.08 -49.13 -17.52
N ASN A 127 78.99 -49.70 -18.71
CA ASN A 127 78.40 -51.02 -18.94
C ASN A 127 79.18 -52.11 -18.16
N SER A 128 80.51 -52.07 -18.14
CA SER A 128 81.33 -52.97 -17.31
C SER A 128 81.03 -52.84 -15.81
N GLN A 129 80.77 -51.62 -15.32
CA GLN A 129 80.36 -51.36 -13.94
C GLN A 129 78.93 -51.89 -13.66
N CYS A 130 78.00 -51.70 -14.60
CA CYS A 130 76.65 -52.27 -14.53
C CYS A 130 76.68 -53.80 -14.51
N LEU A 131 77.50 -54.44 -15.35
CA LEU A 131 77.69 -55.90 -15.38
C LEU A 131 78.30 -56.44 -14.08
N ALA A 132 79.27 -55.73 -13.48
CA ALA A 132 79.81 -56.09 -12.17
C ALA A 132 78.72 -56.02 -11.08
N LYS A 133 77.87 -54.98 -11.12
CA LYS A 133 76.78 -54.79 -10.16
C LYS A 133 75.63 -55.78 -10.36
N LEU A 134 75.32 -56.15 -11.61
CA LEU A 134 74.38 -57.24 -11.93
C LEU A 134 74.86 -58.57 -11.36
N LYS A 135 76.13 -58.95 -11.58
CA LYS A 135 76.70 -60.18 -10.99
C LYS A 135 76.62 -60.22 -9.46
N GLN A 136 76.85 -59.09 -8.78
CA GLN A 136 76.64 -59.01 -7.33
C GLN A 136 75.18 -59.30 -6.95
N MET A 137 74.21 -58.68 -7.65
CA MET A 137 72.79 -58.89 -7.40
C MET A 137 72.32 -60.32 -7.75
N GLU A 138 72.91 -60.95 -8.78
CA GLU A 138 72.67 -62.35 -9.13
C GLU A 138 73.18 -63.31 -8.04
N GLU A 139 74.39 -63.10 -7.51
CA GLU A 139 74.91 -63.88 -6.38
C GLU A 139 74.02 -63.73 -5.14
N GLU A 140 73.61 -62.51 -4.81
CA GLU A 140 72.67 -62.28 -3.72
C GLU A 140 71.32 -62.96 -3.96
N SER A 141 70.82 -62.97 -5.20
CA SER A 141 69.58 -63.64 -5.60
C SER A 141 69.70 -65.16 -5.45
N ARG A 142 70.80 -65.77 -5.92
CA ARG A 142 71.08 -67.20 -5.74
C ARG A 142 71.11 -67.60 -4.27
N ARG A 143 71.83 -66.85 -3.42
CA ARG A 143 71.87 -67.06 -1.96
C ARG A 143 70.46 -66.96 -1.32
N LYS A 144 69.59 -66.08 -1.81
CA LYS A 144 68.18 -65.96 -1.37
C LYS A 144 67.34 -67.16 -1.82
N SER A 145 67.48 -67.63 -3.06
CA SER A 145 66.78 -68.82 -3.58
C SER A 145 67.22 -70.13 -2.92
N GLU A 146 68.53 -70.33 -2.70
CA GLU A 146 69.06 -71.43 -1.88
C GLU A 146 68.47 -71.43 -0.47
N LYS A 147 68.30 -70.23 0.12
CA LYS A 147 67.69 -70.10 1.44
C LYS A 147 66.20 -70.47 1.45
N ILE A 148 65.47 -70.16 0.39
CA ILE A 148 64.07 -70.57 0.21
C ILE A 148 63.96 -72.09 0.09
N LEU A 149 64.83 -72.74 -0.70
CA LEU A 149 64.88 -74.20 -0.81
C LEU A 149 65.15 -74.87 0.55
N GLN A 150 66.17 -74.42 1.30
CA GLN A 150 66.47 -74.92 2.65
C GLN A 150 65.30 -74.77 3.63
N LEU A 151 64.45 -73.75 3.47
CA LEU A 151 63.26 -73.55 4.29
C LEU A 151 62.09 -74.44 3.85
N GLN A 152 61.95 -74.71 2.54
CA GLN A 152 60.97 -75.65 2.00
C GLN A 152 61.27 -77.10 2.40
N GLU A 153 62.53 -77.54 2.33
CA GLU A 153 62.95 -78.86 2.82
C GLU A 153 62.65 -79.06 4.30
N LYS A 154 62.96 -78.07 5.13
CA LYS A 154 62.68 -78.10 6.58
C LYS A 154 61.18 -78.05 6.90
N ASN A 155 60.34 -77.57 5.98
CA ASN A 155 58.89 -77.60 6.09
C ASN A 155 58.31 -79.01 5.86
N LEU A 156 59.03 -79.90 5.17
CA LEU A 156 58.58 -81.26 4.80
C LEU A 156 58.85 -82.33 5.87
N LEU A 157 59.55 -81.98 6.97
CA LEU A 157 60.01 -82.94 8.00
C LEU A 157 59.33 -82.79 9.37
N ALA A 158 58.23 -82.05 9.46
CA ALA A 158 57.48 -81.87 10.71
C ALA A 158 56.65 -83.12 11.09
N VAL A 159 57.08 -83.87 12.10
CA VAL A 159 56.41 -85.08 12.60
C VAL A 159 55.82 -84.84 14.00
N VAL A 160 54.51 -84.98 14.14
CA VAL A 160 53.80 -84.94 15.44
C VAL A 160 53.52 -86.37 15.89
N GLN A 161 53.93 -86.71 17.13
CA GLN A 161 53.67 -88.02 17.73
C GLN A 161 52.51 -87.95 18.74
N THR A 162 51.63 -88.94 18.72
CA THR A 162 50.64 -89.21 19.78
C THR A 162 50.73 -90.67 20.23
N PRO A 163 50.62 -90.98 21.54
CA PRO A 163 51.08 -92.26 22.08
C PRO A 163 50.02 -93.38 22.01
N SER A 164 49.85 -93.99 20.83
CA SER A 164 49.33 -95.37 20.73
C SER A 164 49.83 -96.07 19.46
N GLY A 165 50.42 -97.26 19.63
CA GLY A 165 51.32 -97.88 18.65
C GLY A 165 50.67 -98.54 17.43
N LYS A 166 50.04 -97.77 16.52
CA LYS A 166 49.75 -98.23 15.14
C LYS A 166 50.06 -97.14 14.12
N LYS A 167 51.12 -97.34 13.32
CA LYS A 167 51.50 -96.42 12.23
C LYS A 167 50.40 -96.33 11.18
N LYS A 168 49.81 -95.16 11.00
CA LYS A 168 49.00 -94.79 9.83
C LYS A 168 49.45 -93.43 9.32
N SER A 169 49.87 -93.37 8.06
CA SER A 169 50.07 -92.09 7.36
C SER A 169 48.71 -91.53 6.95
N ILE A 170 48.50 -90.24 7.16
CA ILE A 170 47.33 -89.49 6.67
C ILE A 170 47.88 -88.22 6.00
N PRO A 171 47.51 -87.92 4.74
CA PRO A 171 48.27 -87.00 3.90
C PRO A 171 47.94 -85.52 4.17
N TYR A 172 48.96 -84.66 4.11
CA TYR A 172 48.76 -83.22 4.03
C TYR A 172 48.52 -82.78 2.59
N ARG A 173 47.27 -82.39 2.33
CA ARG A 173 46.75 -81.92 1.05
C ARG A 173 47.30 -80.53 0.71
N ARG A 174 48.33 -80.43 -0.13
CA ARG A 174 48.66 -79.15 -0.79
C ARG A 174 47.70 -78.94 -1.96
N GLN A 175 47.14 -77.73 -2.00
CA GLN A 175 46.11 -77.31 -2.94
C GLN A 175 46.74 -77.09 -4.32
N ARG A 176 46.28 -77.83 -5.33
CA ARG A 176 46.56 -77.53 -6.73
C ARG A 176 45.62 -76.43 -7.21
N MET A 177 46.13 -75.51 -8.01
CA MET A 177 45.32 -74.92 -9.08
C MET A 177 45.77 -75.59 -10.37
N GLU A 178 44.84 -76.25 -11.02
CA GLU A 178 45.00 -76.76 -12.39
C GLU A 178 44.31 -75.75 -13.31
N VAL A 179 44.98 -75.40 -14.41
CA VAL A 179 44.44 -74.55 -15.48
C VAL A 179 44.51 -75.38 -16.74
N ASP A 180 43.36 -75.96 -17.09
CA ASP A 180 43.18 -76.75 -18.31
C ASP A 180 42.96 -75.82 -19.53
N GLU A 181 42.85 -76.44 -20.71
CA GLU A 181 42.46 -75.84 -22.00
C GLU A 181 43.53 -74.97 -22.72
N LEU A 182 44.48 -75.69 -23.34
CA LEU A 182 45.15 -75.21 -24.57
C LEU A 182 44.19 -75.33 -25.75
N LEU A 183 44.07 -74.27 -26.55
CA LEU A 183 43.28 -74.26 -27.80
C LEU A 183 44.16 -73.99 -29.02
N GLU A 184 43.99 -74.82 -30.05
CA GLU A 184 44.76 -74.80 -31.29
C GLU A 184 44.21 -73.78 -32.32
N PRO A 185 45.03 -73.27 -33.26
CA PRO A 185 44.59 -72.33 -34.30
C PRO A 185 44.15 -73.01 -35.62
N PRO A 186 42.86 -72.93 -36.03
CA PRO A 186 42.43 -73.34 -37.36
C PRO A 186 42.53 -72.18 -38.38
N SER A 187 42.87 -72.52 -39.62
CA SER A 187 43.02 -71.57 -40.73
C SER A 187 41.73 -71.31 -41.50
N SER A 188 41.69 -70.16 -42.20
CA SER A 188 40.99 -69.94 -43.47
C SER A 188 39.45 -69.72 -43.54
N GLN A 189 39.12 -68.56 -44.14
CA GLN A 189 37.99 -68.28 -45.06
C GLN A 189 36.57 -67.94 -44.56
N ARG A 190 36.25 -66.65 -44.79
CA ARG A 190 35.08 -66.11 -45.55
C ARG A 190 33.70 -65.90 -44.89
N GLN A 191 33.20 -64.67 -45.15
CA GLN A 191 31.81 -64.28 -45.48
C GLN A 191 30.72 -64.30 -44.37
N GLN A 192 30.46 -63.11 -43.80
CA GLN A 192 29.23 -62.28 -43.95
C GLN A 192 27.84 -62.94 -44.18
N PRO A 193 26.70 -62.32 -43.78
CA PRO A 193 26.53 -61.07 -42.99
C PRO A 193 25.28 -60.99 -42.04
N GLN A 194 25.05 -59.78 -41.50
CA GLN A 194 23.77 -59.17 -41.02
C GLN A 194 23.20 -59.44 -39.60
N LYS A 195 22.34 -58.47 -39.19
CA LYS A 195 21.64 -58.24 -37.89
C LYS A 195 20.10 -58.47 -38.11
N PRO A 196 19.08 -58.14 -37.25
CA PRO A 196 19.10 -57.33 -36.00
C PRO A 196 18.07 -57.59 -34.84
N THR A 197 18.44 -57.21 -33.60
CA THR A 197 17.56 -56.70 -32.48
C THR A 197 16.46 -57.64 -31.91
N ARG A 198 15.78 -57.41 -30.76
CA ARG A 198 15.60 -56.31 -29.76
C ARG A 198 15.25 -56.97 -28.39
N ALA A 199 15.68 -56.53 -27.20
CA ALA A 199 15.13 -55.46 -26.32
C ALA A 199 15.92 -55.47 -24.98
N THR A 200 16.53 -54.37 -24.46
CA THR A 200 16.03 -53.27 -23.56
C THR A 200 15.37 -53.69 -22.23
N PRO A 201 15.51 -52.92 -21.11
CA PRO A 201 16.15 -51.60 -20.89
C PRO A 201 17.31 -51.66 -19.83
N LEU A 202 18.05 -50.61 -19.39
CA LEU A 202 17.69 -49.25 -18.91
C LEU A 202 18.85 -48.21 -18.99
N THR A 203 18.51 -47.01 -19.50
CA THR A 203 18.90 -45.62 -19.09
C THR A 203 20.31 -45.26 -18.57
N GLY A 204 20.95 -44.28 -19.23
CA GLY A 204 22.00 -43.42 -18.66
C GLY A 204 22.71 -42.54 -19.72
N VAL A 205 22.54 -41.22 -19.70
CA VAL A 205 23.08 -40.31 -20.73
C VAL A 205 24.00 -39.24 -20.13
N ARG A 206 25.21 -39.09 -20.69
CA ARG A 206 26.01 -37.85 -20.67
C ARG A 206 26.92 -37.77 -21.90
N LYS A 207 27.14 -36.57 -22.44
CA LYS A 207 28.09 -36.31 -23.54
C LYS A 207 29.46 -35.92 -22.98
N GLN A 208 30.51 -36.29 -23.72
CA GLN A 208 31.79 -35.60 -23.90
C GLN A 208 32.47 -34.99 -22.65
N GLN A 209 33.49 -35.69 -22.15
CA GLN A 209 34.87 -35.19 -22.21
C GLN A 209 35.82 -36.40 -22.26
N GLN A 210 36.98 -36.25 -22.90
CA GLN A 210 37.94 -37.34 -23.17
C GLN A 210 39.17 -37.16 -22.29
N ASP A 211 39.62 -38.24 -21.65
CA ASP A 211 40.84 -38.33 -20.85
C ASP A 211 41.47 -39.73 -21.05
N PRO A 212 42.81 -39.86 -21.02
CA PRO A 212 43.47 -40.07 -22.30
C PRO A 212 44.46 -41.24 -22.38
N HIS A 213 44.30 -42.29 -21.56
CA HIS A 213 45.20 -43.46 -21.60
C HIS A 213 44.58 -44.83 -21.93
N VAL A 214 43.35 -44.86 -22.47
CA VAL A 214 43.01 -45.93 -23.44
C VAL A 214 43.58 -45.52 -24.80
N VAL A 215 44.91 -45.55 -24.90
CA VAL A 215 45.56 -45.60 -26.20
C VAL A 215 45.34 -47.02 -26.71
N ASP A 216 44.13 -47.24 -27.26
CA ASP A 216 43.71 -48.44 -27.99
C ASP A 216 44.92 -49.05 -28.69
N LEU A 217 45.42 -50.20 -28.22
CA LEU A 217 46.80 -50.60 -28.55
C LEU A 217 46.98 -50.89 -30.05
N VAL A 218 45.87 -51.13 -30.76
CA VAL A 218 45.82 -51.21 -32.22
C VAL A 218 46.01 -49.82 -32.84
N LYS A 219 45.45 -48.74 -32.27
CA LYS A 219 45.76 -47.34 -32.65
C LYS A 219 47.10 -46.84 -32.11
N ALA A 220 47.58 -47.32 -30.96
CA ALA A 220 48.91 -47.00 -30.43
C ALA A 220 49.98 -47.55 -31.39
N SER A 221 49.88 -48.85 -31.68
CA SER A 221 50.73 -49.52 -32.66
C SER A 221 50.48 -49.01 -34.08
N GLN A 222 49.27 -48.68 -34.53
CA GLN A 222 49.08 -48.09 -35.88
C GLN A 222 49.51 -46.62 -35.95
N LYS A 223 49.49 -45.85 -34.87
CA LYS A 223 50.13 -44.54 -34.82
C LYS A 223 51.64 -44.72 -34.89
N ARG A 224 52.23 -45.60 -34.06
CA ARG A 224 53.66 -45.90 -34.05
C ARG A 224 54.15 -46.55 -35.35
N ILE A 225 53.37 -47.41 -35.97
CA ILE A 225 53.62 -48.03 -37.28
C ILE A 225 53.43 -46.99 -38.38
N SER A 226 52.45 -46.09 -38.31
CA SER A 226 52.35 -44.98 -39.29
C SER A 226 53.41 -43.88 -39.08
N GLU A 227 54.00 -43.77 -37.88
CA GLU A 227 55.14 -42.90 -37.58
C GLU A 227 56.46 -43.55 -38.00
N LEU A 228 56.62 -44.87 -37.78
CA LEU A 228 57.74 -45.66 -38.26
C LEU A 228 57.67 -45.87 -39.79
N GLN A 229 56.48 -45.98 -40.37
CA GLN A 229 56.25 -45.89 -41.82
C GLN A 229 56.60 -44.48 -42.26
N LYS A 230 56.08 -43.39 -41.68
CA LYS A 230 56.54 -42.04 -42.05
C LYS A 230 58.03 -41.80 -41.83
N GLN A 231 58.70 -42.51 -40.93
CA GLN A 231 60.16 -42.45 -40.76
C GLN A 231 60.90 -43.33 -41.77
N LEU A 232 60.35 -44.49 -42.14
CA LEU A 232 60.88 -45.38 -43.17
C LEU A 232 60.62 -44.83 -44.58
N ASP A 233 59.45 -44.25 -44.83
CA ASP A 233 59.07 -43.48 -46.01
C ASP A 233 59.95 -42.24 -46.12
N ARG A 234 60.21 -41.51 -45.03
CA ARG A 234 61.20 -40.41 -45.06
C ARG A 234 62.62 -40.91 -45.27
N GLN A 235 63.04 -42.03 -44.67
CA GLN A 235 64.37 -42.58 -44.90
C GLN A 235 64.49 -43.24 -46.28
N ASN A 236 63.40 -43.70 -46.88
CA ASN A 236 63.31 -44.18 -48.24
C ASN A 236 63.23 -43.01 -49.23
N GLU A 237 62.57 -41.89 -48.90
CA GLU A 237 62.58 -40.64 -49.66
C GLU A 237 63.97 -39.99 -49.59
N GLU A 238 64.60 -39.97 -48.41
CA GLU A 238 65.98 -39.53 -48.23
C GLU A 238 66.95 -40.49 -48.94
N ALA A 239 66.78 -41.81 -48.84
CA ALA A 239 67.57 -42.78 -49.58
C ALA A 239 67.35 -42.65 -51.09
N ASP A 240 66.12 -42.47 -51.58
CA ASP A 240 65.82 -42.16 -52.98
C ASP A 240 66.43 -40.83 -53.38
N ILE A 241 66.40 -39.80 -52.53
CA ILE A 241 67.05 -38.51 -52.81
C ILE A 241 68.57 -38.69 -52.86
N GLN A 242 69.17 -39.48 -51.97
CA GLN A 242 70.61 -39.79 -52.02
C GLN A 242 70.97 -40.73 -53.16
N GLU A 243 70.13 -41.70 -53.55
CA GLU A 243 70.36 -42.60 -54.69
C GLU A 243 70.14 -41.87 -56.01
N ARG A 244 69.10 -41.04 -56.13
CA ARG A 244 68.90 -40.12 -57.26
C ARG A 244 70.05 -39.10 -57.31
N ARG A 245 70.56 -38.62 -56.17
CA ARG A 245 71.74 -37.74 -56.09
C ARG A 245 73.03 -38.47 -56.45
N ILE A 246 73.23 -39.71 -56.03
CA ILE A 246 74.36 -40.58 -56.39
C ILE A 246 74.26 -40.99 -57.85
N ALA A 247 73.08 -41.24 -58.40
CA ALA A 247 72.86 -41.53 -59.81
C ALA A 247 73.01 -40.27 -60.67
N ASN A 248 72.62 -39.10 -60.16
CA ASN A 248 72.91 -37.80 -60.79
C ASN A 248 74.40 -37.47 -60.73
N LEU A 249 75.10 -37.77 -59.63
CA LEU A 249 76.55 -37.60 -59.49
C LEU A 249 77.33 -38.63 -60.32
N LYS A 250 76.87 -39.87 -60.42
CA LYS A 250 77.43 -40.90 -61.32
C LYS A 250 77.16 -40.57 -62.78
N ARG A 251 75.98 -40.07 -63.14
CA ARG A 251 75.71 -39.54 -64.49
C ARG A 251 76.51 -38.29 -64.78
N ALA A 252 76.70 -37.39 -63.81
CA ALA A 252 77.58 -36.22 -63.97
C ALA A 252 79.07 -36.61 -64.03
N ALA A 253 79.49 -37.67 -63.34
CA ALA A 253 80.84 -38.24 -63.44
C ALA A 253 81.04 -38.90 -64.81
N ALA A 254 80.13 -39.76 -65.26
CA ALA A 254 80.16 -40.37 -66.59
C ALA A 254 80.13 -39.30 -67.70
N LEU A 255 79.23 -38.32 -67.63
CA LEU A 255 79.21 -37.20 -68.59
C LEU A 255 80.48 -36.34 -68.52
N ARG A 256 81.13 -36.22 -67.35
CA ARG A 256 82.46 -35.60 -67.23
C ARG A 256 83.57 -36.48 -67.77
N GLU A 257 83.49 -37.80 -67.67
CA GLU A 257 84.47 -38.75 -68.21
C GLU A 257 84.34 -38.86 -69.74
N ASP A 258 83.12 -38.88 -70.27
CA ASP A 258 82.79 -38.76 -71.69
C ASP A 258 83.23 -37.40 -72.24
N GLU A 259 82.98 -36.30 -71.53
CA GLU A 259 83.45 -34.97 -71.94
C GLU A 259 84.97 -34.84 -71.76
N ILE A 260 85.61 -35.48 -70.77
CA ILE A 260 87.08 -35.57 -70.67
C ILE A 260 87.64 -36.40 -71.83
N ALA A 261 86.97 -37.46 -72.28
CA ALA A 261 87.38 -38.23 -73.45
C ALA A 261 87.22 -37.42 -74.73
N ARG A 262 86.08 -36.75 -74.92
CA ARG A 262 85.82 -35.83 -76.04
C ARG A 262 86.80 -34.65 -76.06
N LEU A 263 87.07 -34.04 -74.90
CA LEU A 263 88.05 -32.95 -74.78
C LEU A 263 89.48 -33.43 -74.98
N LYS A 264 89.86 -34.66 -74.57
CA LYS A 264 91.15 -35.25 -74.95
C LYS A 264 91.27 -35.36 -76.47
N VAL A 265 90.26 -35.92 -77.14
CA VAL A 265 90.22 -36.05 -78.61
C VAL A 265 90.25 -34.67 -79.31
N LEU A 266 89.58 -33.63 -78.76
CA LEU A 266 89.72 -32.27 -79.29
C LEU A 266 91.10 -31.66 -79.01
N CYS A 267 91.71 -31.92 -77.86
CA CYS A 267 93.05 -31.43 -77.51
C CYS A 267 94.16 -32.10 -78.32
N GLU A 268 93.94 -33.31 -78.84
CA GLU A 268 94.87 -34.00 -79.74
C GLU A 268 94.96 -33.36 -81.15
N GLY A 269 93.98 -32.53 -81.54
CA GLY A 269 93.97 -31.79 -82.82
C GLY A 269 93.96 -30.26 -82.70
N GLY A 270 93.56 -29.71 -81.55
CA GLY A 270 93.31 -28.28 -81.35
C GLY A 270 91.91 -27.84 -81.81
N ARG A 271 91.45 -26.68 -81.32
CA ARG A 271 90.12 -26.13 -81.65
C ARG A 271 90.11 -25.56 -83.09
N PRO A 272 89.15 -25.90 -83.97
CA PRO A 272 89.06 -25.32 -85.31
C PRO A 272 88.57 -23.86 -85.25
N TYR A 273 89.11 -23.00 -86.12
CA TYR A 273 88.91 -21.55 -86.11
C TYR A 273 87.42 -21.15 -86.13
N GLU A 274 86.63 -21.78 -86.99
CA GLU A 274 85.19 -21.50 -87.17
C GLU A 274 84.40 -21.71 -85.87
N ALA A 275 84.74 -22.73 -85.08
CA ALA A 275 84.11 -22.98 -83.79
C ALA A 275 84.48 -21.89 -82.76
N VAL A 276 85.73 -21.42 -82.74
CA VAL A 276 86.18 -20.35 -81.84
C VAL A 276 85.52 -19.01 -82.19
N SER A 277 85.28 -18.72 -83.49
CA SER A 277 84.51 -17.54 -83.89
C SER A 277 83.03 -17.64 -83.52
N LEU A 278 82.38 -18.78 -83.76
CA LEU A 278 80.97 -18.99 -83.38
C LEU A 278 80.77 -18.96 -81.86
N GLU A 279 81.71 -19.47 -81.07
CA GLU A 279 81.71 -19.39 -79.59
C GLU A 279 82.00 -17.97 -79.07
N ALA A 280 82.47 -17.04 -79.91
CA ALA A 280 82.56 -15.62 -79.58
C ALA A 280 81.24 -14.88 -79.84
N GLU A 281 80.53 -15.22 -80.93
CA GLU A 281 79.22 -14.66 -81.29
C GLU A 281 78.10 -15.18 -80.35
N ALA A 282 78.09 -16.48 -80.02
CA ALA A 282 77.14 -17.08 -79.08
C ALA A 282 77.18 -16.40 -77.70
N ARG A 283 78.39 -16.11 -77.19
CA ARG A 283 78.60 -15.33 -75.95
C ARG A 283 78.12 -13.87 -76.04
N GLY A 284 77.75 -13.38 -77.22
CA GLY A 284 77.02 -12.13 -77.41
C GLY A 284 75.53 -12.29 -77.10
N ALA A 285 74.91 -13.37 -77.59
CA ALA A 285 73.51 -13.71 -77.31
C ALA A 285 73.28 -14.09 -75.84
N GLU A 286 74.20 -14.81 -75.21
CA GLU A 286 74.11 -15.18 -73.78
C GLU A 286 74.01 -13.96 -72.85
N ARG A 287 74.71 -12.86 -73.17
CA ARG A 287 74.62 -11.60 -72.40
C ARG A 287 73.24 -10.95 -72.52
N LEU A 288 72.61 -11.06 -73.70
CA LEU A 288 71.24 -10.58 -73.90
C LEU A 288 70.22 -11.43 -73.11
N LEU A 289 70.40 -12.75 -73.12
CA LEU A 289 69.58 -13.68 -72.32
C LEU A 289 69.73 -13.43 -70.82
N HIS A 290 70.93 -13.12 -70.32
CA HIS A 290 71.15 -12.76 -68.91
C HIS A 290 70.47 -11.42 -68.53
N GLN A 291 70.46 -10.43 -69.44
CA GLN A 291 69.70 -9.19 -69.23
C GLN A 291 68.19 -9.43 -69.22
N GLN A 292 67.67 -10.35 -70.03
CA GLN A 292 66.26 -10.75 -69.99
C GLN A 292 65.91 -11.55 -68.73
N ALA A 293 66.79 -12.44 -68.26
CA ALA A 293 66.61 -13.20 -67.03
C ALA A 293 66.47 -12.30 -65.79
N THR A 294 67.35 -11.30 -65.66
CA THR A 294 67.29 -10.34 -64.52
C THR A 294 66.02 -9.46 -64.55
N GLN A 295 65.46 -9.17 -65.73
CA GLN A 295 64.13 -8.53 -65.84
C GLN A 295 62.99 -9.46 -65.38
N ILE A 296 63.04 -10.75 -65.73
CA ILE A 296 62.07 -11.75 -65.28
C ILE A 296 62.14 -11.94 -63.76
N GLU A 297 63.34 -11.95 -63.17
CA GLU A 297 63.52 -12.02 -61.72
C GLU A 297 62.88 -10.82 -61.01
N ALA A 298 63.10 -9.59 -61.50
CA ALA A 298 62.49 -8.38 -60.95
C ALA A 298 60.95 -8.40 -61.00
N LEU A 299 60.37 -8.89 -62.10
CA LEU A 299 58.92 -9.10 -62.21
C LEU A 299 58.43 -10.21 -61.25
N SER A 300 59.18 -11.29 -61.08
CA SER A 300 58.84 -12.36 -60.14
C SER A 300 58.88 -11.90 -58.68
N ALA A 301 59.80 -11.00 -58.32
CA ALA A 301 59.85 -10.37 -57.00
C ALA A 301 58.61 -9.50 -56.77
N ARG A 302 58.22 -8.70 -57.79
CA ARG A 302 57.03 -7.86 -57.72
C ARG A 302 55.73 -8.64 -57.56
N ASN A 303 55.62 -9.82 -58.16
CA ASN A 303 54.47 -10.71 -57.94
C ASN A 303 54.43 -11.24 -56.51
N ARG A 304 55.57 -11.65 -55.92
CA ARG A 304 55.64 -12.09 -54.52
C ARG A 304 55.29 -10.96 -53.51
N GLU A 305 55.65 -9.72 -53.82
CA GLU A 305 55.20 -8.55 -53.04
C GLU A 305 53.67 -8.39 -53.08
N LEU A 306 53.04 -8.63 -54.23
CA LEU A 306 51.58 -8.57 -54.38
C LEU A 306 50.87 -9.75 -53.72
N GLU A 307 51.41 -10.97 -53.84
CA GLU A 307 50.90 -12.18 -53.17
C GLU A 307 50.93 -12.05 -51.65
N THR A 308 52.03 -11.54 -51.09
CA THR A 308 52.16 -11.30 -49.63
C THR A 308 51.27 -10.17 -49.15
N ALA A 309 51.07 -9.10 -49.94
CA ALA A 309 50.09 -8.06 -49.63
C ALA A 309 48.64 -8.59 -49.67
N LEU A 310 48.32 -9.50 -50.60
CA LEU A 310 47.01 -10.14 -50.71
C LEU A 310 46.73 -11.04 -49.50
N ALA A 311 47.67 -11.90 -49.13
CA ALA A 311 47.58 -12.74 -47.93
C ALA A 311 47.43 -11.92 -46.64
N ALA A 312 48.09 -10.75 -46.56
CA ALA A 312 47.93 -9.82 -45.43
C ALA A 312 46.53 -9.17 -45.39
N ALA A 313 45.89 -8.94 -46.54
CA ALA A 313 44.50 -8.46 -46.62
C ALA A 313 43.51 -9.57 -46.24
N GLU A 314 43.72 -10.80 -46.71
CA GLU A 314 42.92 -11.98 -46.31
C GLU A 314 43.01 -12.26 -44.80
N ALA A 315 44.20 -12.12 -44.21
CA ALA A 315 44.39 -12.24 -42.77
C ALA A 315 43.63 -11.17 -41.96
N ARG A 316 43.50 -9.93 -42.49
CA ARG A 316 42.66 -8.89 -41.89
C ARG A 316 41.18 -9.23 -42.00
N ILE A 317 40.69 -9.60 -43.19
CA ILE A 317 39.31 -10.06 -43.39
C ILE A 317 38.98 -11.26 -42.48
N GLY A 318 39.94 -12.15 -42.25
CA GLY A 318 39.82 -13.26 -41.31
C GLY A 318 39.79 -12.85 -39.82
N ALA A 319 40.38 -11.72 -39.46
CA ALA A 319 40.29 -11.13 -38.12
C ALA A 319 38.98 -10.36 -37.93
N ASP A 320 38.57 -9.56 -38.93
CA ASP A 320 37.33 -8.78 -38.92
C ASP A 320 36.11 -9.72 -38.82
N ARG A 321 36.08 -10.81 -39.59
CA ARG A 321 35.04 -11.86 -39.48
C ARG A 321 34.99 -12.55 -38.10
N ARG A 322 36.10 -12.62 -37.36
CA ARG A 322 36.11 -13.12 -35.97
C ARG A 322 35.52 -12.09 -35.03
N ALA A 323 35.84 -10.81 -35.20
CA ALA A 323 35.21 -9.73 -34.44
C ALA A 323 33.69 -9.65 -34.71
N GLU A 324 33.24 -9.82 -35.96
CA GLU A 324 31.82 -9.96 -36.32
C GLU A 324 31.17 -11.17 -35.63
N PHE A 325 31.85 -12.33 -35.61
CA PHE A 325 31.34 -13.52 -34.93
C PHE A 325 31.23 -13.33 -33.41
N ASP A 326 32.23 -12.72 -32.77
CA ASP A 326 32.25 -12.43 -31.32
C ASP A 326 31.18 -11.39 -30.95
N LEU A 327 30.99 -10.35 -31.78
CA LEU A 327 29.89 -9.40 -31.63
C LEU A 327 28.53 -10.08 -31.85
N GLY A 328 28.41 -10.99 -32.82
CA GLY A 328 27.21 -11.80 -33.05
C GLY A 328 26.94 -12.82 -31.94
N ALA A 329 27.96 -13.29 -31.22
CA ALA A 329 27.81 -14.09 -30.02
C ALA A 329 27.32 -13.23 -28.83
N ARG A 330 27.90 -12.03 -28.64
CA ARG A 330 27.45 -11.07 -27.62
C ARG A 330 26.03 -10.58 -27.87
N ASN A 331 25.66 -10.26 -29.10
CA ASN A 331 24.27 -9.89 -29.43
C ASN A 331 23.29 -11.03 -29.15
N ARG A 332 23.61 -12.29 -29.50
CA ARG A 332 22.76 -13.44 -29.14
C ARG A 332 22.63 -13.63 -27.62
N HIS A 333 23.70 -13.36 -26.86
CA HIS A 333 23.64 -13.37 -25.39
C HIS A 333 22.73 -12.27 -24.84
N LEU A 334 22.87 -11.03 -25.33
CA LEU A 334 22.04 -9.88 -24.94
C LEU A 334 20.57 -10.06 -25.36
N SER A 335 20.29 -10.66 -26.53
CA SER A 335 18.94 -11.05 -26.93
C SER A 335 18.34 -12.08 -25.97
N GLY A 336 19.10 -13.09 -25.56
CA GLY A 336 18.67 -14.06 -24.55
C GLY A 336 18.42 -13.44 -23.17
N GLU A 337 19.19 -12.40 -22.79
CA GLU A 337 18.94 -11.62 -21.57
C GLU A 337 17.67 -10.75 -21.69
N LEU A 338 17.44 -10.11 -22.83
CA LEU A 338 16.20 -9.38 -23.12
C LEU A 338 14.97 -10.31 -23.15
N GLU A 339 15.09 -11.53 -23.68
CA GLU A 339 14.06 -12.57 -23.58
C GLU A 339 13.84 -13.05 -22.14
N ASN A 340 14.88 -13.09 -21.31
CA ASN A 340 14.73 -13.40 -19.88
C ASN A 340 14.01 -12.27 -19.15
N VAL A 341 14.36 -11.00 -19.40
CA VAL A 341 13.68 -9.83 -18.85
C VAL A 341 12.23 -9.78 -19.34
N GLY A 342 11.95 -10.04 -20.61
CA GLY A 342 10.58 -10.16 -21.14
C GLY A 342 9.77 -11.27 -20.46
N ARG A 343 10.39 -12.44 -20.23
CA ARG A 343 9.77 -13.56 -19.47
C ARG A 343 9.68 -13.33 -17.96
N MET A 344 10.33 -12.30 -17.42
CA MET A 344 10.13 -11.82 -16.03
C MET A 344 9.03 -10.78 -15.98
N ALA A 345 9.06 -9.78 -16.87
CA ALA A 345 8.01 -8.77 -17.01
C ALA A 345 6.64 -9.40 -17.24
N HIS A 346 6.53 -10.36 -18.17
CA HIS A 346 5.26 -11.06 -18.43
C HIS A 346 4.78 -11.90 -17.24
N ARG A 347 5.70 -12.46 -16.43
CA ARG A 347 5.31 -13.14 -15.17
C ARG A 347 4.76 -12.16 -14.15
N ILE A 348 5.43 -11.02 -13.96
CA ILE A 348 4.96 -9.95 -13.08
C ILE A 348 3.62 -9.37 -13.55
N GLU A 349 3.36 -9.30 -14.87
CA GLU A 349 2.06 -8.93 -15.43
C GLU A 349 0.96 -9.95 -15.12
N VAL A 350 1.27 -11.26 -15.23
CA VAL A 350 0.32 -12.35 -14.89
C VAL A 350 0.07 -12.39 -13.38
N GLU A 351 1.11 -12.39 -12.54
CA GLU A 351 1.01 -12.34 -11.08
C GLU A 351 0.21 -11.11 -10.62
N LYS A 352 0.42 -9.94 -11.25
CA LYS A 352 -0.38 -8.74 -11.01
C LYS A 352 -1.84 -8.91 -11.46
N ALA A 353 -2.10 -9.55 -12.58
CA ALA A 353 -3.46 -9.82 -13.05
C ALA A 353 -4.20 -10.81 -12.14
N GLU A 354 -3.51 -11.82 -11.60
CA GLU A 354 -4.04 -12.76 -10.61
C GLU A 354 -4.36 -12.06 -9.28
N VAL A 355 -3.46 -11.21 -8.77
CA VAL A 355 -3.70 -10.40 -7.56
C VAL A 355 -4.84 -9.40 -7.76
N LEU A 356 -4.96 -8.77 -8.93
CA LEU A 356 -6.10 -7.89 -9.25
C LEU A 356 -7.41 -8.68 -9.34
N ALA A 357 -7.42 -9.86 -9.98
CA ALA A 357 -8.60 -10.72 -10.05
C ALA A 357 -9.03 -11.24 -8.66
N ALA A 358 -8.08 -11.54 -7.78
CA ALA A 358 -8.37 -11.87 -6.38
C ALA A 358 -8.99 -10.67 -5.62
N ALA A 359 -8.40 -9.48 -5.75
CA ALA A 359 -8.94 -8.27 -5.14
C ALA A 359 -10.34 -7.91 -5.66
N ASP A 360 -10.59 -8.03 -6.98
CA ASP A 360 -11.92 -7.82 -7.57
C ASP A 360 -12.93 -8.88 -7.10
N ALA A 361 -12.51 -10.13 -6.87
CA ALA A 361 -13.35 -11.19 -6.31
C ALA A 361 -13.68 -10.93 -4.81
N GLU A 362 -12.72 -10.49 -4.01
CA GLU A 362 -12.95 -10.07 -2.62
C GLU A 362 -13.88 -8.86 -2.55
N ILE A 363 -13.68 -7.86 -3.42
CA ILE A 363 -14.55 -6.70 -3.56
C ILE A 363 -15.97 -7.12 -4.00
N ALA A 364 -16.12 -8.09 -4.90
CA ALA A 364 -17.42 -8.64 -5.29
C ALA A 364 -18.09 -9.39 -4.13
N GLN A 365 -17.34 -10.18 -3.36
CA GLN A 365 -17.84 -10.89 -2.19
C GLN A 365 -18.26 -9.91 -1.08
N ALA A 366 -17.49 -8.86 -0.82
CA ALA A 366 -17.82 -7.79 0.12
C ALA A 366 -19.06 -6.99 -0.32
N LYS A 367 -19.22 -6.71 -1.62
CA LYS A 367 -20.44 -6.12 -2.19
C LYS A 367 -21.65 -7.04 -1.99
N ALA A 368 -21.53 -8.32 -2.27
CA ALA A 368 -22.61 -9.30 -2.05
C ALA A 368 -22.99 -9.43 -0.56
N GLN A 369 -22.02 -9.36 0.35
CA GLN A 369 -22.27 -9.31 1.79
C GLN A 369 -22.95 -8.00 2.24
N LEU A 370 -22.58 -6.86 1.66
CA LEU A 370 -23.24 -5.57 1.88
C LEU A 370 -24.68 -5.55 1.33
N GLU A 371 -24.94 -6.18 0.18
CA GLU A 371 -26.28 -6.33 -0.38
C GLU A 371 -27.13 -7.30 0.44
N ALA A 372 -26.59 -8.44 0.88
CA ALA A 372 -27.28 -9.38 1.75
C ALA A 372 -27.58 -8.77 3.15
N THR A 373 -26.70 -7.93 3.69
CA THR A 373 -26.96 -7.22 4.95
C THR A 373 -27.95 -6.07 4.76
N ARG A 374 -27.93 -5.33 3.65
CA ARG A 374 -28.98 -4.37 3.28
C ARG A 374 -30.35 -5.03 3.11
N GLN A 375 -30.42 -6.20 2.46
CA GLN A 375 -31.66 -6.97 2.33
C GLN A 375 -32.18 -7.44 3.70
N ARG A 376 -31.29 -7.90 4.59
CA ARG A 376 -31.67 -8.23 5.98
C ARG A 376 -32.13 -7.01 6.77
N LEU A 377 -31.50 -5.85 6.60
CA LEU A 377 -31.94 -4.60 7.22
C LEU A 377 -33.32 -4.21 6.70
N ALA A 378 -33.57 -4.23 5.40
CA ALA A 378 -34.89 -3.95 4.83
C ALA A 378 -35.97 -4.95 5.33
N GLN A 379 -35.63 -6.24 5.46
CA GLN A 379 -36.53 -7.25 6.05
C GLN A 379 -36.79 -7.01 7.54
N LEU A 380 -35.81 -6.52 8.29
CA LEU A 380 -35.97 -6.14 9.71
C LEU A 380 -36.74 -4.84 9.87
N GLU A 381 -36.56 -3.87 8.97
CA GLU A 381 -37.34 -2.62 8.90
C GLU A 381 -38.80 -2.91 8.56
N GLU A 382 -39.07 -3.80 7.60
CA GLU A 382 -40.42 -4.28 7.26
C GLU A 382 -41.04 -5.06 8.43
N ALA A 383 -40.30 -5.96 9.08
CA ALA A 383 -40.77 -6.68 10.26
C ALA A 383 -41.01 -5.74 11.46
N CYS A 384 -40.19 -4.70 11.65
CA CYS A 384 -40.43 -3.67 12.64
C CYS A 384 -41.68 -2.86 12.31
N ALA A 385 -41.91 -2.47 11.06
CA ALA A 385 -43.13 -1.79 10.64
C ALA A 385 -44.38 -2.65 10.87
N GLN A 386 -44.32 -3.95 10.54
CA GLN A 386 -45.39 -4.92 10.83
C GLN A 386 -45.65 -5.05 12.34
N LEU A 387 -44.60 -5.18 13.17
CA LEU A 387 -44.73 -5.22 14.63
C LEU A 387 -45.23 -3.90 15.22
N GLU A 388 -44.94 -2.75 14.62
CA GLU A 388 -45.51 -1.46 15.02
C GLU A 388 -46.97 -1.30 14.60
N GLU A 389 -47.39 -1.89 13.48
CA GLU A 389 -48.80 -1.97 13.08
C GLU A 389 -49.58 -2.93 13.99
N GLU A 390 -49.06 -4.14 14.26
CA GLU A 390 -49.62 -5.06 15.26
C GLU A 390 -49.71 -4.40 16.64
N ARG A 391 -48.67 -3.65 17.07
CA ARG A 391 -48.70 -2.89 18.33
C ARG A 391 -49.77 -1.81 18.33
N GLN A 392 -50.04 -1.16 17.19
CA GLN A 392 -51.13 -0.18 17.06
C GLN A 392 -52.49 -0.86 17.14
N GLN A 393 -52.72 -1.94 16.38
CA GLN A 393 -53.97 -2.73 16.43
C GLN A 393 -54.23 -3.32 17.84
N LEU A 394 -53.18 -3.75 18.54
CA LEU A 394 -53.25 -4.18 19.95
C LEU A 394 -53.50 -3.01 20.91
N GLN A 395 -53.00 -1.80 20.63
CA GLN A 395 -53.32 -0.61 21.42
C GLN A 395 -54.75 -0.12 21.20
N GLU A 396 -55.29 -0.21 19.98
CA GLU A 396 -56.69 0.12 19.68
C GLU A 396 -57.65 -0.89 20.31
N SER A 397 -57.43 -2.19 20.14
CA SER A 397 -58.25 -3.21 20.81
C SER A 397 -58.12 -3.18 22.35
N LEU A 398 -56.97 -2.78 22.90
CA LEU A 398 -56.82 -2.50 24.33
C LEU A 398 -57.47 -1.16 24.76
N ALA A 399 -57.69 -0.22 23.85
CA ALA A 399 -58.49 0.98 24.11
C ALA A 399 -59.99 0.69 24.06
N ASP A 400 -60.46 -0.14 23.13
CA ASP A 400 -61.87 -0.52 23.00
C ASP A 400 -62.32 -1.48 24.11
N THR A 401 -61.48 -2.44 24.51
CA THR A 401 -61.75 -3.25 25.70
C THR A 401 -61.74 -2.40 26.99
N LYS A 402 -60.94 -1.33 27.06
CA LYS A 402 -61.04 -0.34 28.14
C LYS A 402 -62.32 0.49 28.08
N ARG A 403 -62.78 0.91 26.89
CA ARG A 403 -64.06 1.61 26.69
C ARG A 403 -65.22 0.76 27.18
N ALA A 404 -65.33 -0.48 26.68
CA ALA A 404 -66.34 -1.45 27.10
C ALA A 404 -66.26 -1.77 28.61
N ALA A 405 -65.06 -1.82 29.19
CA ALA A 405 -64.90 -1.94 30.63
C ALA A 405 -65.38 -0.69 31.39
N THR A 406 -65.08 0.52 30.91
CA THR A 406 -65.58 1.76 31.54
C THR A 406 -67.09 1.89 31.44
N GLU A 407 -67.68 1.58 30.28
CA GLU A 407 -69.13 1.51 30.05
C GLU A 407 -69.75 0.50 31.02
N SER A 408 -69.23 -0.73 31.08
CA SER A 408 -69.70 -1.74 32.04
C SER A 408 -69.53 -1.31 33.50
N THR A 409 -68.49 -0.55 33.87
CA THR A 409 -68.40 0.02 35.24
C THR A 409 -69.39 1.16 35.48
N GLN A 410 -69.82 1.88 34.44
CA GLN A 410 -70.89 2.87 34.56
C GLN A 410 -72.25 2.18 34.66
N ASP A 411 -72.54 1.20 33.81
CA ASP A 411 -73.73 0.34 33.91
C ASP A 411 -73.84 -0.28 35.32
N ASN A 412 -72.72 -0.77 35.87
CA ASN A 412 -72.69 -1.31 37.23
C ASN A 412 -72.96 -0.26 38.32
N ARG A 413 -72.57 1.02 38.12
CA ARG A 413 -72.93 2.12 39.04
C ARG A 413 -74.40 2.50 38.90
N GLU A 414 -74.90 2.62 37.68
CA GLU A 414 -76.31 2.92 37.41
C GLU A 414 -77.22 1.81 37.95
N LEU A 415 -76.83 0.54 37.78
CA LEU A 415 -77.47 -0.62 38.41
C LEU A 415 -77.37 -0.58 39.93
N GLN A 416 -76.23 -0.20 40.53
CA GLN A 416 -76.10 -0.03 41.99
C GLN A 416 -77.02 1.07 42.54
N ASP A 417 -77.11 2.21 41.85
CA ASP A 417 -78.06 3.29 42.19
C ASP A 417 -79.51 2.84 42.06
N LEU A 418 -79.84 2.06 41.02
CA LEU A 418 -81.17 1.47 40.83
C LEU A 418 -81.46 0.45 41.94
N LEU A 419 -80.47 -0.35 42.36
CA LEU A 419 -80.58 -1.29 43.48
C LEU A 419 -80.73 -0.55 44.82
N LEU A 420 -80.05 0.59 45.02
CA LEU A 420 -80.21 1.45 46.20
C LEU A 420 -81.61 2.09 46.24
N ARG A 421 -82.14 2.57 45.10
CA ARG A 421 -83.53 3.05 44.98
C ARG A 421 -84.53 1.93 45.30
N LEU A 422 -84.36 0.75 44.70
CA LEU A 422 -85.19 -0.43 44.99
C LEU A 422 -85.05 -0.92 46.44
N GLN A 423 -83.90 -0.76 47.10
CA GLN A 423 -83.75 -1.02 48.53
C GLN A 423 -84.44 0.04 49.39
N ALA A 424 -84.43 1.31 49.01
CA ALA A 424 -85.16 2.37 49.70
C ALA A 424 -86.67 2.15 49.57
N ASP A 425 -87.17 1.79 48.39
CA ASP A 425 -88.58 1.47 48.18
C ASP A 425 -88.97 0.13 48.81
N LYS A 426 -88.09 -0.88 48.82
CA LYS A 426 -88.28 -2.10 49.64
C LYS A 426 -88.37 -1.79 51.13
N LYS A 427 -87.58 -0.84 51.66
CA LYS A 427 -87.68 -0.38 53.06
C LYS A 427 -88.99 0.37 53.31
N ARG A 428 -89.42 1.26 52.40
CA ARG A 428 -90.73 1.95 52.47
C ARG A 428 -91.90 0.97 52.43
N LEU A 429 -91.84 -0.03 51.56
CA LEU A 429 -92.85 -1.09 51.44
C LEU A 429 -92.83 -2.02 52.66
N ALA A 430 -91.67 -2.40 53.18
CA ALA A 430 -91.56 -3.15 54.43
C ALA A 430 -92.18 -2.36 55.60
N GLN A 431 -91.87 -1.07 55.76
CA GLN A 431 -92.50 -0.19 56.76
C GLN A 431 -94.01 -0.02 56.53
N ARG A 432 -94.49 -0.10 55.27
CA ARG A 432 -95.93 -0.09 54.96
C ARG A 432 -96.59 -1.40 55.37
N VAL A 433 -95.93 -2.54 55.14
CA VAL A 433 -96.39 -3.88 55.57
C VAL A 433 -96.32 -4.03 57.09
N GLU A 434 -95.31 -3.49 57.76
CA GLU A 434 -95.24 -3.43 59.24
C GLU A 434 -96.39 -2.60 59.82
N LYS A 435 -96.72 -1.46 59.21
CA LYS A 435 -97.90 -0.66 59.61
C LYS A 435 -99.22 -1.39 59.33
N LEU A 436 -99.36 -2.05 58.19
CA LEU A 436 -100.55 -2.84 57.88
C LEU A 436 -100.70 -4.04 58.83
N THR A 437 -99.63 -4.79 59.10
CA THR A 437 -99.64 -5.92 60.05
C THR A 437 -99.76 -5.48 61.51
N ALA A 438 -99.35 -4.25 61.87
CA ALA A 438 -99.70 -3.65 63.16
C ALA A 438 -101.20 -3.38 63.25
N ASN A 439 -101.79 -2.73 62.23
CA ASN A 439 -103.24 -2.51 62.16
C ASN A 439 -104.02 -3.83 62.15
N GLU A 440 -103.53 -4.88 61.46
CA GLU A 440 -104.13 -6.22 61.50
C GLU A 440 -104.06 -6.84 62.90
N ARG A 441 -102.95 -6.67 63.64
CA ARG A 441 -102.85 -7.14 65.04
C ARG A 441 -103.84 -6.41 65.95
N GLU A 442 -104.00 -5.10 65.78
CA GLU A 442 -105.02 -4.32 66.51
C GLU A 442 -106.44 -4.78 66.16
N LEU A 443 -106.74 -4.96 64.88
CA LEU A 443 -108.02 -5.50 64.40
C LEU A 443 -108.28 -6.93 64.88
N VAL A 444 -107.26 -7.79 64.94
CA VAL A 444 -107.36 -9.16 65.47
C VAL A 444 -107.57 -9.16 66.98
N LEU A 445 -106.90 -8.29 67.74
CA LEU A 445 -107.14 -8.10 69.17
C LEU A 445 -108.55 -7.59 69.46
N GLU A 446 -109.09 -6.69 68.62
CA GLU A 446 -110.47 -6.23 68.75
C GLU A 446 -111.48 -7.30 68.31
N ILE A 447 -111.18 -8.10 67.27
CA ILE A 447 -111.96 -9.30 66.90
C ILE A 447 -111.95 -10.34 68.03
N GLU A 448 -110.84 -10.51 68.77
CA GLU A 448 -110.80 -11.37 69.95
C GLU A 448 -111.60 -10.80 71.13
N ARG A 449 -111.57 -9.49 71.37
CA ARG A 449 -112.46 -8.83 72.34
C ARG A 449 -113.93 -9.03 71.97
N LEU A 450 -114.28 -8.92 70.69
CA LEU A 450 -115.65 -9.14 70.21
C LEU A 450 -116.06 -10.61 70.32
N LYS A 451 -115.18 -11.57 69.97
CA LYS A 451 -115.42 -13.02 70.12
C LYS A 451 -115.60 -13.45 71.58
N ARG A 452 -114.94 -12.79 72.54
CA ARG A 452 -115.10 -13.08 73.99
C ARG A 452 -116.36 -12.46 74.61
N ARG A 453 -117.20 -11.73 73.84
CA ARG A 453 -118.33 -10.93 74.38
C ARG A 453 -119.74 -11.33 73.88
N VAL A 454 -119.88 -12.36 73.04
CA VAL A 454 -121.21 -12.85 72.61
C VAL A 454 -121.30 -14.37 72.69
N GLY A 455 -122.14 -14.87 73.61
CA GLY A 455 -122.41 -16.30 73.75
C GLY A 455 -123.55 -16.63 74.72
N SER A 456 -124.80 -16.37 74.33
CA SER A 456 -126.02 -16.98 74.93
C SER A 456 -127.32 -16.60 74.20
N ALA A 457 -127.85 -17.50 73.36
CA ALA A 457 -129.29 -17.58 73.05
C ALA A 457 -129.64 -18.97 72.46
N LYS A 458 -130.84 -19.48 72.80
CA LYS A 458 -131.44 -20.73 72.26
C LYS A 458 -132.25 -20.39 70.99
N LYS A 459 -132.71 -21.30 70.10
CA LYS A 459 -133.04 -22.74 70.23
C LYS A 459 -133.01 -23.43 68.83
N ALA A 460 -133.15 -24.76 68.80
CA ALA A 460 -133.07 -25.69 67.65
C ALA A 460 -134.40 -25.75 66.81
N PRO A 461 -134.59 -26.59 65.73
CA PRO A 461 -133.77 -27.75 65.31
C PRO A 461 -133.60 -28.09 63.80
N ALA A 462 -132.68 -29.05 63.56
CA ALA A 462 -132.52 -29.96 62.40
C ALA A 462 -132.25 -29.36 60.98
N GLY A 463 -131.35 -29.92 60.16
CA GLY A 463 -130.44 -31.06 60.34
C GLY A 463 -129.48 -31.22 59.14
N ASN A 464 -128.54 -32.19 59.22
CA ASN A 464 -127.38 -32.43 58.32
C ASN A 464 -126.35 -31.28 58.36
N SER A 465 -125.10 -31.41 58.83
CA SER A 465 -124.05 -32.45 58.74
C SER A 465 -123.20 -32.39 57.46
N ALA A 466 -121.87 -32.41 57.65
CA ALA A 466 -120.82 -32.50 56.62
C ALA A 466 -120.74 -31.35 55.58
N THR A 467 -120.34 -30.14 55.98
CA THR A 467 -119.90 -29.09 55.02
C THR A 467 -118.87 -28.09 55.56
N THR A 468 -118.26 -28.34 56.72
CA THR A 468 -117.44 -27.36 57.47
C THR A 468 -115.94 -27.68 57.49
N THR A 469 -115.42 -28.31 56.43
CA THR A 469 -114.00 -28.69 56.30
C THR A 469 -113.47 -28.53 54.87
N SER A 470 -113.95 -27.52 54.12
CA SER A 470 -113.53 -27.32 52.72
C SER A 470 -113.36 -25.85 52.32
N GLN A 471 -114.29 -24.95 52.67
CA GLN A 471 -114.13 -23.52 52.31
C GLN A 471 -113.01 -22.81 53.09
N ILE A 472 -112.74 -23.21 54.34
CA ILE A 472 -111.57 -22.71 55.09
C ILE A 472 -110.27 -23.24 54.46
N GLU A 473 -110.23 -24.50 54.03
CA GLU A 473 -109.10 -25.04 53.26
C GLU A 473 -108.93 -24.35 51.89
N GLN A 474 -110.00 -23.82 51.31
CA GLN A 474 -109.95 -23.11 50.02
C GLN A 474 -109.36 -21.71 50.16
N TYR A 475 -109.70 -20.98 51.23
CA TYR A 475 -109.03 -19.72 51.57
C TYR A 475 -107.59 -19.92 52.07
N PHE A 476 -107.33 -20.98 52.85
CA PHE A 476 -105.95 -21.37 53.17
C PHE A 476 -105.18 -21.72 51.88
N LYS A 477 -105.73 -22.53 50.96
CA LYS A 477 -105.07 -22.82 49.68
C LYS A 477 -104.83 -21.58 48.82
N GLY A 478 -105.65 -20.54 48.89
CA GLY A 478 -105.37 -19.25 48.26
C GLY A 478 -104.18 -18.53 48.90
N VAL A 479 -104.20 -18.36 50.22
CA VAL A 479 -103.09 -17.73 50.96
C VAL A 479 -101.80 -18.58 50.90
N GLU A 480 -101.90 -19.90 50.80
CA GLU A 480 -100.79 -20.81 50.61
C GLU A 480 -100.30 -20.85 49.17
N SER A 481 -101.18 -20.74 48.16
CA SER A 481 -100.75 -20.58 46.76
C SER A 481 -100.04 -19.25 46.56
N ASP A 482 -100.51 -18.18 47.20
CA ASP A 482 -99.87 -16.87 47.14
C ASP A 482 -98.56 -16.88 47.94
N ARG A 483 -98.55 -17.43 49.16
CA ARG A 483 -97.33 -17.63 49.96
C ARG A 483 -96.30 -18.43 49.17
N ASP A 484 -96.69 -19.55 48.55
CA ASP A 484 -95.79 -20.44 47.82
C ASP A 484 -95.44 -19.90 46.42
N TYR A 485 -96.27 -19.04 45.83
CA TYR A 485 -95.93 -18.24 44.66
C TYR A 485 -94.82 -17.25 45.03
N TRP A 486 -95.04 -16.38 46.02
CA TRP A 486 -94.05 -15.42 46.49
C TRP A 486 -92.79 -16.11 47.07
N LYS A 487 -92.92 -17.32 47.62
CA LYS A 487 -91.78 -18.15 48.01
C LYS A 487 -90.99 -18.64 46.81
N ARG A 488 -91.65 -19.23 45.80
CA ARG A 488 -90.96 -19.70 44.57
C ARG A 488 -90.33 -18.54 43.81
N GLU A 489 -90.97 -17.39 43.78
CA GLU A 489 -90.43 -16.19 43.14
C GLU A 489 -89.23 -15.63 43.94
N ALA A 490 -89.32 -15.59 45.27
CA ALA A 490 -88.18 -15.25 46.13
C ALA A 490 -87.05 -16.31 46.12
N GLU A 491 -87.37 -17.59 45.92
CA GLU A 491 -86.42 -18.70 45.80
C GLU A 491 -85.75 -18.71 44.41
N GLN A 492 -86.47 -18.39 43.33
CA GLN A 492 -85.90 -18.16 42.00
C GLN A 492 -84.98 -16.93 42.00
N LEU A 493 -85.41 -15.80 42.56
CA LEU A 493 -84.55 -14.61 42.74
C LEU A 493 -83.34 -14.93 43.63
N SER A 494 -83.50 -15.78 44.66
CA SER A 494 -82.39 -16.24 45.50
C SER A 494 -81.46 -17.25 44.82
N GLN A 495 -81.95 -18.06 43.88
CA GLN A 495 -81.14 -18.98 43.08
C GLN A 495 -80.32 -18.22 42.03
N MET A 496 -80.92 -17.22 41.38
CA MET A 496 -80.21 -16.29 40.49
C MET A 496 -79.09 -15.53 41.24
N LEU A 497 -79.28 -15.21 42.52
CA LEU A 497 -78.27 -14.58 43.39
C LEU A 497 -77.31 -15.55 44.10
N LYS A 498 -77.36 -16.86 43.82
CA LYS A 498 -76.52 -17.88 44.51
C LYS A 498 -75.79 -18.87 43.59
N SER A 499 -75.74 -18.63 42.28
CA SER A 499 -74.92 -19.43 41.36
C SER A 499 -73.46 -18.93 41.35
N PRO A 500 -72.44 -19.72 41.74
CA PRO A 500 -71.05 -19.27 41.74
C PRO A 500 -70.42 -19.24 40.34
N VAL A 501 -69.59 -18.24 40.08
CA VAL A 501 -68.73 -18.17 38.90
C VAL A 501 -67.64 -19.27 38.98
N LEU A 502 -67.42 -19.99 37.88
CA LEU A 502 -66.23 -20.83 37.69
C LEU A 502 -65.52 -20.50 36.38
N MET A 503 -64.27 -20.06 36.51
CA MET A 503 -63.32 -19.89 35.40
C MET A 503 -62.62 -21.23 35.11
N ALA A 504 -62.67 -21.69 33.87
CA ALA A 504 -61.78 -22.73 33.35
C ALA A 504 -61.61 -22.55 31.83
N GLY A 505 -60.38 -22.38 31.36
CA GLY A 505 -60.09 -22.15 29.94
C GLY A 505 -60.07 -23.43 29.10
N ARG A 506 -60.03 -23.27 27.77
CA ARG A 506 -59.66 -24.31 26.81
C ARG A 506 -58.70 -23.76 25.75
N SER A 507 -57.63 -24.50 25.50
CA SER A 507 -56.65 -24.26 24.45
C SER A 507 -56.53 -25.48 23.53
N ALA A 508 -55.94 -25.26 22.35
CA ALA A 508 -55.57 -26.26 21.33
C ALA A 508 -56.73 -27.03 20.65
N GLY A 509 -56.54 -27.38 19.37
CA GLY A 509 -57.51 -28.21 18.63
C GLY A 509 -57.46 -28.21 17.09
N SER A 510 -56.65 -27.38 16.43
CA SER A 510 -56.60 -27.36 14.95
C SER A 510 -55.70 -28.46 14.37
N ARG A 511 -56.26 -29.27 13.46
CA ARG A 511 -55.55 -30.19 12.55
C ARG A 511 -56.42 -30.45 11.32
N GLY A 512 -55.84 -30.38 10.12
CA GLY A 512 -56.38 -31.09 8.94
C GLY A 512 -56.68 -30.27 7.68
N SER A 513 -55.69 -30.21 6.78
CA SER A 513 -55.85 -30.29 5.32
C SER A 513 -56.45 -29.12 4.51
N SER A 514 -55.59 -28.57 3.66
CA SER A 514 -55.81 -27.85 2.39
C SER A 514 -56.47 -28.76 1.31
N PRO A 515 -56.67 -28.35 0.01
CA PRO A 515 -56.30 -27.09 -0.65
C PRO A 515 -57.32 -26.50 -1.66
N SER A 516 -56.91 -25.41 -2.33
CA SER A 516 -57.35 -24.93 -3.65
C SER A 516 -58.70 -24.19 -3.77
N GLY A 517 -58.85 -23.41 -4.86
CA GLY A 517 -60.06 -22.63 -5.19
C GLY A 517 -59.80 -21.12 -5.17
N GLY A 518 -59.32 -20.55 -6.29
CA GLY A 518 -58.98 -19.12 -6.38
C GLY A 518 -60.05 -18.23 -7.02
N ALA A 519 -59.60 -17.03 -7.40
CA ALA A 519 -60.20 -16.05 -8.31
C ALA A 519 -61.06 -14.90 -7.73
N ARG A 520 -60.76 -13.70 -8.27
CA ARG A 520 -61.57 -12.46 -8.38
C ARG A 520 -62.03 -11.80 -7.07
N MET A 521 -61.46 -10.64 -6.73
CA MET A 521 -61.77 -9.30 -7.30
C MET A 521 -63.23 -8.86 -7.11
N SER A 522 -63.46 -7.77 -6.40
CA SER A 522 -63.62 -6.42 -7.02
C SER A 522 -64.28 -5.42 -6.08
N ARG A 523 -63.76 -4.18 -6.05
CA ARG A 523 -64.31 -2.95 -5.43
C ARG A 523 -64.44 -2.93 -3.89
N GLY A 524 -64.20 -1.80 -3.22
CA GLY A 524 -63.55 -0.57 -3.72
C GLY A 524 -63.99 0.72 -3.05
N GLY A 525 -63.01 1.47 -2.53
CA GLY A 525 -63.17 2.84 -2.04
C GLY A 525 -63.81 2.96 -0.64
N LYS A 526 -63.76 4.15 -0.01
CA LYS A 526 -62.93 5.32 -0.33
C LYS A 526 -62.93 6.30 0.86
N LEU A 527 -61.74 6.77 1.25
CA LEU A 527 -61.45 8.06 1.90
C LEU A 527 -61.96 8.35 3.35
N ARG A 528 -61.12 9.14 4.04
CA ARG A 528 -61.48 10.24 4.97
C ARG A 528 -61.59 9.95 6.49
N SER A 529 -60.43 10.03 7.15
CA SER A 529 -60.07 10.98 8.24
C SER A 529 -61.11 11.96 8.84
N PRO A 530 -60.87 12.57 10.03
CA PRO A 530 -59.91 12.26 11.12
C PRO A 530 -60.51 12.34 12.57
N SER A 531 -59.66 12.10 13.59
CA SER A 531 -59.77 12.64 14.98
C SER A 531 -60.90 12.10 15.90
N PRO A 532 -60.91 12.36 17.24
CA PRO A 532 -59.79 12.37 18.21
C PRO A 532 -60.14 11.75 19.62
N ALA A 533 -59.17 11.84 20.56
CA ALA A 533 -59.32 12.13 22.02
C ALA A 533 -59.43 11.05 23.13
N ARG A 534 -58.54 11.19 24.14
CA ARG A 534 -58.68 10.96 25.63
C ARG A 534 -59.05 9.52 26.13
N PRO A 535 -59.11 9.22 27.46
CA PRO A 535 -58.69 9.89 28.72
C PRO A 535 -57.61 9.10 29.55
N ALA A 536 -56.74 9.64 30.43
CA ALA A 536 -56.83 10.17 31.82
C ALA A 536 -56.50 9.22 33.02
N SER A 537 -55.58 9.69 33.89
CA SER A 537 -55.48 9.60 35.39
C SER A 537 -55.28 8.30 36.22
N ARG A 538 -54.25 8.36 37.13
CA ARG A 538 -54.18 7.86 38.55
C ARG A 538 -54.23 6.33 38.84
N SER A 539 -53.70 5.76 39.96
CA SER A 539 -52.68 6.17 40.97
C SER A 539 -52.39 5.04 42.01
N GLY A 540 -51.15 4.95 42.56
CA GLY A 540 -50.78 4.19 43.79
C GLY A 540 -50.44 2.68 43.60
N THR A 541 -49.36 2.07 44.12
CA THR A 541 -48.76 1.90 45.49
C THR A 541 -49.48 0.89 46.40
N ALA A 542 -48.85 -0.09 47.07
CA ALA A 542 -47.44 -0.55 47.13
C ALA A 542 -47.29 -1.94 47.84
N ALA A 543 -46.03 -2.36 48.11
CA ALA A 543 -45.54 -3.35 49.10
C ALA A 543 -45.31 -4.84 48.70
N VAL A 544 -44.09 -5.32 49.01
CA VAL A 544 -43.62 -6.73 49.15
C VAL A 544 -42.58 -6.76 50.31
N ASN A 545 -42.28 -7.92 50.91
CA ASN A 545 -41.68 -8.02 52.25
C ASN A 545 -40.61 -9.13 52.39
N GLY A 546 -39.67 -8.98 53.34
CA GLY A 546 -38.64 -9.95 53.75
C GLY A 546 -37.31 -9.26 54.14
N LYS A 547 -36.90 -9.18 55.42
CA LYS A 547 -36.47 -10.19 56.41
C LYS A 547 -34.96 -10.49 56.38
N ASP A 548 -34.25 -10.06 57.43
CA ASP A 548 -33.11 -10.78 58.02
C ASP A 548 -32.89 -10.37 59.50
N TYR A 549 -31.90 -10.94 60.20
CA TYR A 549 -31.90 -11.11 61.67
C TYR A 549 -30.88 -10.29 62.51
N SER A 550 -31.30 -9.98 63.76
CA SER A 550 -30.51 -9.93 65.01
C SER A 550 -29.76 -8.66 65.50
N SER A 551 -30.20 -8.17 66.67
CA SER A 551 -29.46 -7.57 67.82
C SER A 551 -28.62 -6.29 67.67
N ASP A 552 -28.98 -5.21 68.39
CA ASP A 552 -28.45 -4.97 69.75
C ASP A 552 -29.36 -4.04 70.61
N HIS A 553 -28.99 -3.74 71.88
CA HIS A 553 -29.88 -3.23 72.95
C HIS A 553 -29.70 -1.75 73.41
N GLY A 554 -30.80 -1.16 73.91
CA GLY A 554 -30.84 0.02 74.81
C GLY A 554 -30.89 1.41 74.15
N ALA A 555 -31.24 2.53 74.82
CA ALA A 555 -31.83 2.76 76.16
C ALA A 555 -32.12 4.29 76.36
N ASP A 556 -33.14 4.77 77.11
CA ASP A 556 -34.45 4.20 77.46
C ASP A 556 -35.46 5.27 78.00
N TYR A 557 -36.72 4.85 78.17
CA TYR A 557 -37.83 5.29 79.05
C TYR A 557 -37.97 6.73 79.64
N VAL A 558 -39.16 7.34 79.38
CA VAL A 558 -40.14 8.00 80.30
C VAL A 558 -39.65 8.88 81.48
N GLY A 559 -40.21 10.10 81.63
CA GLY A 559 -40.01 10.92 82.86
C GLY A 559 -40.99 12.08 83.09
N ASN A 560 -42.09 11.83 83.82
CA ASN A 560 -43.09 12.82 84.26
C ASN A 560 -42.63 13.66 85.47
N GLY A 561 -42.97 14.97 85.47
CA GLY A 561 -43.34 15.73 86.69
C GLY A 561 -42.24 16.26 87.61
N GLY A 562 -42.30 17.56 87.94
CA GLY A 562 -41.47 18.18 88.98
C GLY A 562 -42.03 19.53 89.44
N VAL A 563 -42.46 19.62 90.70
CA VAL A 563 -42.98 20.85 91.33
C VAL A 563 -42.06 21.25 92.47
N GLY A 564 -41.71 22.54 92.56
CA GLY A 564 -41.09 23.07 93.79
C GLY A 564 -40.33 24.39 93.63
N SER A 565 -40.99 25.50 93.94
CA SER A 565 -40.56 26.41 95.03
C SER A 565 -41.62 27.50 95.26
N TYR A 566 -41.71 28.00 96.48
CA TYR A 566 -42.63 29.07 96.89
C TYR A 566 -42.01 29.88 98.02
N GLU A 567 -41.92 31.21 97.86
CA GLU A 567 -41.94 32.21 98.93
C GLU A 567 -41.90 33.63 98.33
N THR A 568 -42.35 34.70 98.98
CA THR A 568 -43.69 35.07 99.51
C THR A 568 -43.52 36.37 100.30
N THR A 569 -44.12 37.49 99.83
CA THR A 569 -44.21 38.81 100.52
C THR A 569 -42.85 39.54 100.77
N LEU A 570 -42.74 40.86 100.99
CA LEU A 570 -43.67 41.96 101.30
C LEU A 570 -43.60 43.08 100.23
N ARG A 571 -44.62 43.89 99.87
CA ARG A 571 -45.69 44.67 100.59
C ARG A 571 -45.29 46.14 100.88
N GLN A 572 -46.14 47.08 100.44
CA GLN A 572 -46.21 48.54 100.71
C GLN A 572 -45.55 49.52 99.70
N ARG A 573 -46.05 50.76 99.49
CA ARG A 573 -47.44 51.31 99.60
C ARG A 573 -47.56 52.74 99.01
N GLY A 574 -48.56 52.98 98.15
CA GLY A 574 -49.07 54.33 97.80
C GLY A 574 -48.31 55.05 96.66
N ARG A 575 -48.87 56.10 96.04
CA ARG A 575 -50.18 56.77 96.23
C ARG A 575 -51.02 56.77 94.93
N SER A 576 -52.23 57.32 94.99
CA SER A 576 -53.34 57.03 94.05
C SER A 576 -53.98 58.34 93.48
N PRO A 577 -55.22 58.40 92.94
CA PRO A 577 -55.53 59.09 91.67
C PRO A 577 -56.46 60.31 91.98
N PRO A 578 -57.70 60.57 91.44
CA PRO A 578 -58.49 60.17 90.24
C PRO A 578 -58.84 61.42 89.35
N THR A 579 -59.67 61.43 88.29
CA THR A 579 -61.03 60.90 87.98
C THR A 579 -61.19 60.61 86.46
N ARG A 580 -61.92 59.61 85.95
CA ARG A 580 -63.35 59.18 86.13
C ARG A 580 -64.35 60.22 85.58
N ASP A 581 -65.44 59.88 84.88
CA ASP A 581 -66.08 58.62 84.40
C ASP A 581 -67.07 59.02 83.25
N ARG A 582 -67.59 58.22 82.30
CA ARG A 582 -67.46 56.79 81.89
C ARG A 582 -68.10 56.55 80.49
N ASP A 583 -68.18 55.28 80.06
CA ASP A 583 -69.19 54.64 79.16
C ASP A 583 -69.20 54.77 77.61
N THR A 584 -68.68 53.71 76.97
CA THR A 584 -69.27 52.90 75.87
C THR A 584 -69.88 53.54 74.61
N ALA A 585 -69.14 53.51 73.48
CA ALA A 585 -69.60 53.08 72.13
C ALA A 585 -68.52 53.25 71.03
N ALA A 586 -67.43 52.47 71.03
CA ALA A 586 -66.34 52.61 70.05
C ALA A 586 -65.60 51.30 69.69
N ALA A 587 -66.31 50.17 69.65
CA ALA A 587 -65.70 48.83 69.71
C ALA A 587 -65.61 48.06 68.37
N TYR A 588 -65.77 48.71 67.21
CA TYR A 588 -65.57 48.09 65.90
C TYR A 588 -64.59 48.90 65.03
N ASP A 589 -64.86 50.20 64.83
CA ASP A 589 -63.96 51.07 64.07
C ASP A 589 -62.54 51.09 64.66
N ASP A 590 -62.38 51.09 65.99
CA ASP A 590 -61.05 51.11 66.61
C ASP A 590 -60.33 49.75 66.53
N ALA A 591 -61.00 48.64 66.16
CA ALA A 591 -60.33 47.37 65.92
C ALA A 591 -59.61 47.36 64.56
N GLU A 592 -60.27 47.83 63.50
CA GLU A 592 -59.64 48.02 62.18
C GLU A 592 -58.73 49.24 62.17
N LEU A 593 -59.07 50.33 62.87
CA LEU A 593 -58.18 51.47 63.00
C LEU A 593 -56.94 51.12 63.85
N LEU A 594 -57.03 50.27 64.88
CA LEU A 594 -55.83 49.72 65.54
C LEU A 594 -55.10 48.70 64.66
N ARG A 595 -55.77 47.97 63.77
CA ARG A 595 -55.11 47.08 62.82
C ARG A 595 -54.36 47.86 61.75
N VAL A 596 -54.97 48.85 61.11
CA VAL A 596 -54.32 49.73 60.13
C VAL A 596 -53.30 50.64 60.80
N LYS A 597 -53.51 51.09 62.04
CA LYS A 597 -52.44 51.73 62.84
C LYS A 597 -51.29 50.76 63.09
N ARG A 598 -51.53 49.47 63.42
CA ARG A 598 -50.45 48.47 63.59
C ARG A 598 -49.75 48.15 62.28
N GLU A 599 -50.46 47.87 61.19
CA GLU A 599 -49.88 47.60 59.88
C GLU A 599 -49.10 48.83 59.37
N ARG A 600 -49.62 50.05 59.59
CA ARG A 600 -48.88 51.30 59.40
C ARG A 600 -47.68 51.40 60.34
N ASP A 601 -47.82 51.12 61.63
CA ASP A 601 -46.75 51.29 62.63
C ASP A 601 -45.71 50.17 62.56
N GLU A 602 -46.02 49.04 61.92
CA GLU A 602 -45.13 47.94 61.58
C GLU A 602 -44.42 48.22 60.25
N LEU A 603 -45.10 48.77 59.25
CA LEU A 603 -44.47 49.31 58.03
C LEU A 603 -43.63 50.57 58.31
N GLN A 604 -44.05 51.41 59.25
CA GLN A 604 -43.31 52.56 59.77
C GLN A 604 -42.18 52.07 60.67
N ALA A 605 -42.36 51.05 61.52
CA ALA A 605 -41.23 50.45 62.25
C ALA A 605 -40.28 49.68 61.33
N LEU A 606 -40.71 49.19 60.16
CA LEU A 606 -39.86 48.61 59.12
C LEU A 606 -39.15 49.70 58.32
N LEU A 607 -39.83 50.77 57.91
CA LEU A 607 -39.22 51.94 57.28
C LEU A 607 -38.23 52.59 58.24
N ASP A 608 -38.63 52.91 59.48
CA ASP A 608 -37.73 53.35 60.54
C ASP A 608 -36.57 52.36 60.78
N LYS A 609 -36.76 51.04 60.65
CA LYS A 609 -35.66 50.06 60.75
C LYS A 609 -34.76 50.13 59.52
N PHE A 610 -35.28 50.27 58.32
CA PHE A 610 -34.48 50.45 57.10
C PHE A 610 -33.78 51.81 57.06
N GLU A 611 -34.41 52.86 57.58
CA GLU A 611 -33.83 54.21 57.74
C GLU A 611 -32.79 54.22 58.86
N ARG A 612 -33.04 53.56 60.01
CA ARG A 612 -32.00 53.33 61.05
C ARG A 612 -30.87 52.49 60.50
N HIS A 613 -31.14 51.39 59.79
CA HIS A 613 -30.11 50.51 59.22
C HIS A 613 -29.38 51.18 58.04
N MET A 614 -30.00 52.11 57.33
CA MET A 614 -29.34 52.98 56.34
C MET A 614 -28.58 54.13 56.99
N ALA A 615 -29.05 54.67 58.12
CA ALA A 615 -28.34 55.65 58.93
C ALA A 615 -27.17 55.02 59.73
N GLU A 616 -27.25 53.74 60.05
CA GLU A 616 -26.18 52.90 60.60
C GLU A 616 -25.23 52.46 59.49
N ILE A 617 -25.68 52.11 58.28
CA ILE A 617 -24.77 51.88 57.14
C ILE A 617 -24.06 53.18 56.77
N GLN A 618 -24.76 54.31 56.65
CA GLN A 618 -24.14 55.62 56.41
C GLN A 618 -23.31 56.09 57.60
N GLY A 619 -23.71 55.74 58.83
CA GLY A 619 -23.00 56.05 60.07
C GLY A 619 -21.71 55.26 60.18
N ASN A 620 -21.74 53.96 59.88
CA ASN A 620 -20.59 53.07 59.81
C ASN A 620 -19.70 53.42 58.62
N VAL A 621 -20.24 53.82 57.46
CA VAL A 621 -19.44 54.36 56.35
C VAL A 621 -18.78 55.68 56.76
N ARG A 622 -19.47 56.58 57.48
CA ARG A 622 -18.87 57.82 58.01
C ARG A 622 -17.85 57.53 59.12
N ALA A 623 -18.08 56.54 59.98
CA ALA A 623 -17.17 56.11 61.03
C ALA A 623 -15.92 55.46 60.43
N LEU A 624 -16.06 54.48 59.54
CA LEU A 624 -14.95 53.86 58.79
C LEU A 624 -14.23 54.86 57.89
N THR A 625 -14.91 55.87 57.35
CA THR A 625 -14.26 56.99 56.62
C THR A 625 -13.49 57.88 57.59
N HIS A 626 -14.05 58.19 58.77
CA HIS A 626 -13.38 58.97 59.81
C HIS A 626 -12.18 58.21 60.38
N GLU A 627 -12.32 56.92 60.69
CA GLU A 627 -11.26 56.02 61.14
C GLU A 627 -10.19 55.84 60.06
N ARG A 628 -10.56 55.67 58.78
CA ARG A 628 -9.60 55.69 57.66
C ARG A 628 -8.84 57.01 57.60
N ASP A 629 -9.52 58.14 57.70
CA ASP A 629 -8.90 59.46 57.60
C ASP A 629 -8.13 59.86 58.86
N GLN A 630 -8.51 59.32 60.02
CA GLN A 630 -7.82 59.45 61.29
C GLN A 630 -6.60 58.53 61.36
N LEU A 631 -6.68 57.30 60.83
CA LEU A 631 -5.54 56.41 60.64
C LEU A 631 -4.60 56.93 59.56
N ALA A 632 -5.10 57.56 58.50
CA ALA A 632 -4.28 58.25 57.50
C ALA A 632 -3.53 59.44 58.12
N ARG A 633 -4.23 60.30 58.88
CA ARG A 633 -3.59 61.38 59.65
C ARG A 633 -2.57 60.82 60.64
N MET A 634 -2.93 59.85 61.48
CA MET A 634 -2.01 59.19 62.42
C MET A 634 -0.81 58.56 61.71
N LEU A 635 -0.97 58.00 60.50
CA LEU A 635 0.14 57.47 59.69
C LEU A 635 1.00 58.58 59.07
N ASP A 636 0.45 59.74 58.74
CA ASP A 636 1.24 60.87 58.25
C ASP A 636 1.91 61.62 59.41
N ASP A 637 1.20 61.88 60.51
CA ASP A 637 1.74 62.40 61.77
C ASP A 637 2.88 61.52 62.31
N THR A 638 2.72 60.20 62.36
CA THR A 638 3.80 59.30 62.82
C THR A 638 4.95 59.16 61.81
N LYS A 639 4.72 59.28 60.49
CA LYS A 639 5.82 59.43 59.52
C LYS A 639 6.58 60.72 59.79
N ASP A 640 5.87 61.81 60.03
CA ASP A 640 6.45 63.13 60.21
C ASP A 640 7.21 63.22 61.54
N GLU A 641 6.70 62.62 62.62
CA GLU A 641 7.41 62.41 63.89
C GLU A 641 8.61 61.47 63.76
N LEU A 642 8.53 60.40 62.97
CA LEU A 642 9.69 59.56 62.64
C LEU A 642 10.74 60.35 61.85
N HIS A 643 10.32 61.25 60.96
CA HIS A 643 11.19 62.15 60.20
C HIS A 643 11.72 63.34 61.03
N ARG A 644 11.06 63.75 62.11
CA ARG A 644 11.60 64.68 63.12
C ARG A 644 12.63 63.97 64.01
N SER A 645 12.26 62.84 64.59
CA SER A 645 13.11 62.00 65.44
C SER A 645 14.42 61.58 64.74
N ARG A 646 14.34 61.19 63.46
CA ARG A 646 15.53 60.87 62.63
C ARG A 646 16.40 62.09 62.30
N ARG A 647 15.89 63.32 62.40
CA ARG A 647 16.70 64.55 62.27
C ARG A 647 17.35 64.94 63.60
N GLU A 648 16.67 64.77 64.73
CA GLU A 648 17.17 65.10 66.08
C GLU A 648 18.24 64.11 66.59
N VAL A 649 18.10 62.82 66.27
CA VAL A 649 19.13 61.79 66.56
C VAL A 649 20.40 62.03 65.73
N MET A 650 20.30 62.63 64.53
CA MET A 650 21.44 62.92 63.66
C MET A 650 22.24 64.17 64.05
N SER A 651 21.74 65.02 64.96
CA SER A 651 22.43 66.27 65.37
C SER A 651 23.19 66.19 66.70
N SER A 652 23.11 65.08 67.42
CA SER A 652 23.36 65.05 68.87
C SER A 652 24.48 64.09 69.31
N ALA A 653 25.48 63.85 68.45
CA ALA A 653 26.51 62.82 68.63
C ALA A 653 27.95 63.39 68.66
N ASN A 654 28.29 64.25 69.63
CA ASN A 654 29.67 64.73 69.79
C ASN A 654 30.09 65.04 71.25
N GLN A 655 30.16 64.00 72.10
CA GLN A 655 31.02 63.98 73.29
C GLN A 655 31.23 62.57 73.86
N GLN A 656 32.50 62.20 74.00
CA GLN A 656 33.04 61.16 74.87
C GLN A 656 33.96 61.85 75.90
N PRO A 657 34.38 61.27 77.06
CA PRO A 657 34.76 59.85 77.17
C PRO A 657 34.59 59.17 78.57
N LYS A 658 35.15 57.95 78.67
CA LYS A 658 35.51 57.17 79.88
C LYS A 658 34.34 56.52 80.65
N VAL A 659 34.25 55.20 80.52
CA VAL A 659 33.43 54.34 81.39
C VAL A 659 34.31 53.24 82.00
N SER A 660 33.97 52.80 83.22
CA SER A 660 34.76 51.86 84.04
C SER A 660 34.84 50.44 83.47
N LEU A 661 35.73 49.60 84.03
CA LEU A 661 36.03 48.23 83.57
C LEU A 661 34.78 47.33 83.43
N ALA A 662 33.76 47.53 84.28
CA ALA A 662 32.46 46.85 84.16
C ALA A 662 31.75 47.13 82.82
N ALA A 663 31.84 48.37 82.33
CA ALA A 663 31.29 48.76 81.04
C ALA A 663 32.11 48.23 79.86
N GLN A 664 33.36 47.83 80.04
CA GLN A 664 34.11 47.13 78.98
C GLN A 664 33.62 45.69 78.80
N ALA A 665 33.09 45.06 79.85
CA ALA A 665 32.39 43.77 79.74
C ALA A 665 30.98 43.92 79.13
N VAL A 666 30.24 45.00 79.46
CA VAL A 666 28.96 45.31 78.81
C VAL A 666 29.17 45.68 77.34
N LEU A 667 30.17 46.50 77.01
CA LEU A 667 30.53 46.81 75.62
C LEU A 667 30.87 45.54 74.85
N LYS A 668 31.66 44.61 75.40
CA LYS A 668 31.91 43.33 74.71
C LYS A 668 30.66 42.48 74.48
N ARG A 669 29.69 42.50 75.40
CA ARG A 669 28.38 41.85 75.17
C ARG A 669 27.57 42.55 74.10
N VAL A 670 27.48 43.88 74.15
CA VAL A 670 26.81 44.69 73.12
C VAL A 670 27.53 44.59 71.77
N GLU A 671 28.84 44.37 71.74
CA GLU A 671 29.61 44.09 70.52
C GLU A 671 29.30 42.70 69.96
N THR A 672 29.21 41.65 70.80
CA THR A 672 28.75 40.33 70.33
C THR A 672 27.28 40.34 69.92
N GLU A 673 26.39 40.98 70.68
CA GLU A 673 24.97 41.13 70.36
C GLU A 673 24.77 41.95 69.07
N ARG A 674 25.60 42.99 68.85
CA ARG A 674 25.68 43.73 67.59
C ARG A 674 26.19 42.86 66.44
N ASP A 675 27.25 42.08 66.65
CA ASP A 675 27.87 41.30 65.58
C ASP A 675 27.03 40.05 65.21
N ASP A 676 26.32 39.47 66.17
CA ASP A 676 25.27 38.47 65.96
C ASP A 676 24.05 39.10 65.26
N ALA A 677 23.59 40.30 65.68
CA ALA A 677 22.53 41.02 64.96
C ALA A 677 22.95 41.45 63.54
N ILE A 678 24.24 41.72 63.30
CA ILE A 678 24.81 41.95 61.96
C ILE A 678 24.88 40.63 61.17
N ALA A 679 25.19 39.51 61.81
CA ALA A 679 25.15 38.19 61.19
C ALA A 679 23.71 37.79 60.83
N GLU A 680 22.73 38.10 61.67
CA GLU A 680 21.30 37.88 61.43
C GLU A 680 20.73 38.85 60.38
N LEU A 681 21.15 40.13 60.38
CA LEU A 681 20.88 41.06 59.27
C LEU A 681 21.52 40.60 57.96
N ARG A 682 22.67 39.92 57.99
CA ARG A 682 23.29 39.32 56.80
C ARG A 682 22.55 38.06 56.34
N ARG A 683 22.11 37.19 57.26
CA ARG A 683 21.26 36.02 56.94
C ARG A 683 19.94 36.48 56.33
N THR A 684 19.21 37.36 57.00
CA THR A 684 17.93 37.91 56.51
C THR A 684 18.10 38.76 55.25
N ALA A 685 19.25 39.41 55.02
CA ALA A 685 19.56 40.03 53.73
C ALA A 685 19.79 39.00 52.61
N VAL A 686 20.53 37.92 52.86
CA VAL A 686 20.72 36.82 51.90
C VAL A 686 19.41 36.06 51.66
N GLU A 687 18.57 35.87 52.68
CA GLU A 687 17.24 35.30 52.55
C GLU A 687 16.33 36.22 51.73
N ARG A 688 16.27 37.51 52.05
CA ARG A 688 15.57 38.55 51.27
C ARG A 688 16.04 38.57 49.82
N ASP A 689 17.33 38.50 49.56
CA ASP A 689 17.86 38.56 48.20
C ASP A 689 17.64 37.23 47.47
N SER A 690 17.70 36.08 48.14
CA SER A 690 17.25 34.78 47.58
C SER A 690 15.75 34.74 47.31
N LEU A 691 14.94 35.46 48.09
CA LEU A 691 13.50 35.65 47.87
C LEU A 691 13.27 36.62 46.72
N ARG A 692 14.10 37.66 46.59
CA ARG A 692 14.08 38.62 45.48
C ARG A 692 14.46 37.94 44.16
N ASP A 693 15.47 37.07 44.16
CA ASP A 693 15.89 36.29 43.00
C ASP A 693 14.88 35.21 42.65
N ARG A 694 14.23 34.56 43.65
CA ARG A 694 13.09 33.65 43.39
C ARG A 694 11.86 34.39 42.87
N MET A 695 11.52 35.55 43.43
CA MET A 695 10.44 36.41 42.93
C MET A 695 10.75 36.96 41.54
N LYS A 696 12.02 37.26 41.25
CA LYS A 696 12.48 37.66 39.92
C LYS A 696 12.38 36.48 38.95
N ALA A 697 12.88 35.30 39.27
CA ALA A 697 12.75 34.11 38.42
C ALA A 697 11.28 33.73 38.18
N ALA A 698 10.41 33.89 39.20
CA ALA A 698 8.97 33.71 39.07
C ALA A 698 8.33 34.80 38.18
N ALA A 699 8.75 36.06 38.30
CA ALA A 699 8.28 37.15 37.44
C ALA A 699 8.80 37.03 36.00
N ASP A 700 10.05 36.61 35.80
CA ASP A 700 10.66 36.35 34.51
C ASP A 700 9.95 35.15 33.83
N SER A 701 9.70 34.06 34.56
CA SER A 701 8.88 32.93 34.05
C SER A 701 7.44 33.36 33.75
N ALA A 702 6.78 34.08 34.65
CA ALA A 702 5.44 34.60 34.40
C ALA A 702 5.40 35.59 33.22
N SER A 703 6.48 36.33 32.95
CA SER A 703 6.61 37.18 31.77
C SER A 703 6.81 36.37 30.49
N ALA A 704 7.56 35.26 30.55
CA ALA A 704 7.75 34.36 29.42
C ALA A 704 6.46 33.58 29.10
N ASP A 705 5.73 33.12 30.12
CA ASP A 705 4.43 32.46 29.97
C ASP A 705 3.35 33.44 29.53
N ARG A 706 3.39 34.69 30.02
CA ARG A 706 2.57 35.79 29.49
C ARG A 706 2.90 36.09 28.03
N ALA A 707 4.17 36.17 27.65
CA ALA A 707 4.56 36.38 26.25
C ALA A 707 4.15 35.22 25.34
N ARG A 708 4.22 33.97 25.82
CA ARG A 708 3.66 32.78 25.13
C ARG A 708 2.15 32.88 24.97
N LEU A 709 1.43 33.33 26.00
CA LEU A 709 -0.02 33.53 25.94
C LEU A 709 -0.40 34.71 25.03
N GLU A 710 0.34 35.81 25.05
CA GLU A 710 0.15 36.96 24.16
C GLU A 710 0.45 36.57 22.70
N GLN A 711 1.56 35.88 22.41
CA GLN A 711 1.82 35.27 21.10
C GLN A 711 0.69 34.30 20.70
N ARG A 712 0.21 33.44 21.61
CA ARG A 712 -0.87 32.50 21.30
C ARG A 712 -2.21 33.21 21.04
N ILE A 713 -2.45 34.34 21.71
CA ILE A 713 -3.59 35.22 21.43
C ILE A 713 -3.42 35.89 20.06
N GLU A 714 -2.22 36.34 19.68
CA GLU A 714 -1.95 36.86 18.33
C GLU A 714 -2.12 35.80 17.24
N GLU A 715 -1.64 34.57 17.45
CA GLU A 715 -1.87 33.42 16.57
C GLU A 715 -3.37 33.10 16.41
N LEU A 716 -4.12 33.08 17.52
CA LEU A 716 -5.56 32.84 17.50
C LEU A 716 -6.34 34.01 16.88
N GLN A 717 -5.89 35.26 17.07
CA GLN A 717 -6.45 36.42 16.37
C GLN A 717 -6.13 36.42 14.88
N ALA A 718 -4.93 36.00 14.47
CA ALA A 718 -4.57 35.84 13.06
C ALA A 718 -5.39 34.72 12.41
N ALA A 719 -5.54 33.58 13.10
CA ALA A 719 -6.42 32.49 12.67
C ALA A 719 -7.90 32.94 12.59
N ALA A 720 -8.39 33.72 13.56
CA ALA A 720 -9.74 34.28 13.54
C ALA A 720 -9.95 35.29 12.41
N ARG A 721 -8.96 36.17 12.13
CA ARG A 721 -8.98 37.08 10.97
C ARG A 721 -8.96 36.32 9.65
N LYS A 722 -8.16 35.24 9.55
CA LYS A 722 -8.14 34.37 8.36
C LYS A 722 -9.48 33.65 8.17
N ALA A 723 -10.04 33.07 9.24
CA ALA A 723 -11.35 32.43 9.21
C ALA A 723 -12.51 33.42 8.95
N ALA A 724 -12.37 34.69 9.32
CA ALA A 724 -13.29 35.76 8.93
C ALA A 724 -13.17 36.06 7.43
N ALA A 725 -11.96 36.30 6.92
CA ALA A 725 -11.73 36.52 5.49
C ALA A 725 -12.21 35.31 4.64
N GLU A 726 -11.96 34.08 5.08
CA GLU A 726 -12.47 32.86 4.42
C GLU A 726 -14.01 32.76 4.49
N ARG A 727 -14.66 33.29 5.54
CA ARG A 727 -16.13 33.41 5.62
C ARG A 727 -16.66 34.52 4.72
N ASP A 728 -15.95 35.63 4.56
CA ASP A 728 -16.34 36.74 3.67
C ASP A 728 -16.13 36.36 2.19
N ASP A 729 -15.05 35.66 1.88
CA ASP A 729 -14.81 35.02 0.57
C ASP A 729 -15.88 33.97 0.25
N ASN A 730 -16.25 33.14 1.22
CA ASN A 730 -17.32 32.16 1.02
C ASN A 730 -18.72 32.80 1.04
N GLY A 731 -18.88 33.95 1.71
CA GLY A 731 -20.07 34.79 1.70
C GLY A 731 -20.28 35.49 0.36
N THR A 732 -19.21 36.01 -0.25
CA THR A 732 -19.23 36.59 -1.61
C THR A 732 -19.41 35.49 -2.67
N LYS A 733 -18.78 34.33 -2.54
CA LYS A 733 -19.08 33.15 -3.39
C LYS A 733 -20.53 32.68 -3.24
N ALA A 734 -21.07 32.67 -2.01
CA ALA A 734 -22.48 32.37 -1.78
C ALA A 734 -23.40 33.47 -2.34
N ALA A 735 -22.99 34.73 -2.35
CA ALA A 735 -23.74 35.82 -2.95
C ALA A 735 -23.73 35.76 -4.49
N THR A 736 -22.59 35.45 -5.13
CA THR A 736 -22.53 35.26 -6.60
C THR A 736 -23.24 33.98 -7.04
N LEU A 737 -23.17 32.90 -6.25
CA LEU A 737 -23.99 31.70 -6.49
C LEU A 737 -25.49 31.99 -6.29
N ARG A 738 -25.89 32.79 -5.29
CA ARG A 738 -27.29 33.24 -5.14
C ARG A 738 -27.74 34.15 -6.29
N HIS A 739 -26.90 35.08 -6.74
CA HIS A 739 -27.16 35.91 -7.91
C HIS A 739 -27.31 35.03 -9.16
N ARG A 740 -26.44 34.01 -9.33
CA ARG A 740 -26.56 33.06 -10.43
C ARG A 740 -27.80 32.17 -10.33
N CYS A 741 -28.20 31.76 -9.13
CA CYS A 741 -29.49 31.09 -8.92
C CYS A 741 -30.66 32.03 -9.24
N GLN A 742 -30.57 33.32 -8.90
CA GLN A 742 -31.59 34.32 -9.24
C GLN A 742 -31.65 34.58 -10.76
N GLU A 743 -30.52 34.66 -11.46
CA GLU A 743 -30.45 34.71 -12.92
C GLU A 743 -31.09 33.47 -13.56
N LEU A 744 -30.78 32.27 -13.06
CA LEU A 744 -31.33 31.00 -13.55
C LEU A 744 -32.82 30.85 -13.22
N GLU A 745 -33.26 31.33 -12.06
CA GLU A 745 -34.66 31.44 -11.68
C GLU A 745 -35.41 32.46 -12.55
N GLU A 746 -34.80 33.60 -12.89
CA GLU A 746 -35.39 34.60 -13.78
C GLU A 746 -35.45 34.09 -15.22
N GLN A 747 -34.42 33.37 -15.69
CA GLN A 747 -34.47 32.64 -16.96
C GLN A 747 -35.55 31.55 -16.93
N ALA A 748 -35.70 30.79 -15.84
CA ALA A 748 -36.80 29.84 -15.67
C ALA A 748 -38.18 30.52 -15.63
N LYS A 749 -38.31 31.67 -14.98
CA LYS A 749 -39.55 32.49 -14.93
C LYS A 749 -39.86 33.13 -16.30
N GLN A 750 -38.85 33.52 -17.07
CA GLN A 750 -38.99 34.00 -18.46
C GLN A 750 -39.42 32.87 -19.40
N LEU A 751 -38.81 31.68 -19.27
CA LEU A 751 -39.22 30.48 -19.99
C LEU A 751 -40.63 30.02 -19.60
N HIS A 752 -41.00 30.10 -18.31
CA HIS A 752 -42.37 29.82 -17.86
C HIS A 752 -43.38 30.86 -18.36
N ARG A 753 -43.01 32.13 -18.53
CA ARG A 753 -43.86 33.14 -19.18
C ARG A 753 -44.04 32.82 -20.66
N ALA A 754 -42.95 32.56 -21.39
CA ALA A 754 -43.02 32.14 -22.79
C ALA A 754 -43.78 30.81 -23.01
N LEU A 755 -43.80 29.92 -22.01
CA LEU A 755 -44.64 28.73 -21.99
C LEU A 755 -46.11 29.05 -21.67
N ALA A 756 -46.40 29.99 -20.76
CA ALA A 756 -47.76 30.46 -20.49
C ALA A 756 -48.38 31.20 -21.69
N ASP A 757 -47.61 32.07 -22.35
CA ASP A 757 -48.02 32.74 -23.59
C ASP A 757 -48.32 31.70 -24.69
N ARG A 758 -47.53 30.61 -24.76
CA ARG A 758 -47.79 29.43 -25.60
C ARG A 758 -49.03 28.64 -25.20
N ASP A 759 -49.29 28.48 -23.90
CA ASP A 759 -50.47 27.78 -23.39
C ASP A 759 -51.78 28.57 -23.60
N ASP A 760 -51.72 29.90 -23.64
CA ASP A 760 -52.84 30.78 -24.01
C ASP A 760 -53.07 30.85 -25.53
N GLU A 761 -52.02 30.76 -26.36
CA GLU A 761 -52.17 30.46 -27.80
C GLU A 761 -52.87 29.10 -27.99
N LEU A 762 -52.41 28.04 -27.30
CA LEU A 762 -53.05 26.72 -27.31
C LEU A 762 -54.45 26.72 -26.68
N ALA A 763 -54.78 27.64 -25.78
CA ALA A 763 -56.11 27.77 -25.19
C ALA A 763 -57.15 28.22 -26.22
N ASN A 764 -56.77 29.07 -27.17
CA ASN A 764 -57.63 29.44 -28.29
C ASN A 764 -57.84 28.25 -29.25
N GLU A 765 -56.81 27.44 -29.51
CA GLU A 765 -56.94 26.22 -30.33
C GLU A 765 -57.83 25.15 -29.66
N ARG A 766 -57.82 25.07 -28.31
CA ARG A 766 -58.70 24.16 -27.54
C ARG A 766 -60.20 24.43 -27.76
N GLY A 767 -60.59 25.59 -28.32
CA GLY A 767 -61.95 25.83 -28.82
C GLY A 767 -62.41 24.85 -29.92
N GLY A 768 -61.48 24.31 -30.72
CA GLY A 768 -61.77 23.28 -31.74
C GLY A 768 -61.90 21.84 -31.17
N ALA A 769 -61.59 21.62 -29.89
CA ALA A 769 -61.36 20.28 -29.34
C ALA A 769 -62.60 19.37 -29.26
N ASN A 770 -63.82 19.89 -29.48
CA ASN A 770 -65.01 19.04 -29.60
C ASN A 770 -64.95 18.05 -30.78
N GLN A 771 -64.16 18.35 -31.82
CA GLN A 771 -63.89 17.40 -32.90
C GLN A 771 -62.80 16.38 -32.53
N ALA A 772 -61.90 16.73 -31.60
CA ALA A 772 -60.80 15.88 -31.13
C ALA A 772 -61.24 14.76 -30.15
N ARG A 773 -62.49 14.77 -29.67
CA ARG A 773 -63.01 13.71 -28.79
C ARG A 773 -63.10 12.34 -29.50
N LEU A 774 -63.25 12.31 -30.82
CA LEU A 774 -63.19 11.09 -31.62
C LEU A 774 -61.73 10.64 -31.88
N SER A 775 -60.79 11.58 -32.02
CA SER A 775 -59.37 11.22 -32.18
C SER A 775 -58.72 10.72 -30.88
N LEU A 776 -59.36 10.89 -29.71
CA LEU A 776 -58.89 10.32 -28.45
C LEU A 776 -58.96 8.78 -28.44
N GLU A 777 -59.96 8.17 -29.08
CA GLU A 777 -60.03 6.71 -29.21
C GLU A 777 -59.02 6.14 -30.22
N SER A 778 -58.68 6.89 -31.27
CA SER A 778 -57.54 6.54 -32.13
C SER A 778 -56.21 6.75 -31.41
N ALA A 779 -56.07 7.79 -30.59
CA ALA A 779 -54.87 8.01 -29.77
C ALA A 779 -54.67 6.89 -28.73
N GLN A 780 -55.73 6.40 -28.09
CA GLN A 780 -55.62 5.23 -27.19
C GLN A 780 -55.25 3.93 -27.92
N ARG A 781 -55.64 3.77 -29.20
CA ARG A 781 -55.11 2.69 -30.05
C ARG A 781 -53.64 2.92 -30.39
N GLN A 782 -53.26 4.14 -30.76
CA GLN A 782 -51.87 4.52 -31.04
C GLN A 782 -50.94 4.36 -29.83
N CYS A 783 -51.38 4.65 -28.60
CA CYS A 783 -50.58 4.37 -27.41
C CYS A 783 -50.33 2.87 -27.22
N ARG A 784 -51.35 2.02 -27.42
CA ARG A 784 -51.17 0.56 -27.41
C ARG A 784 -50.34 0.03 -28.58
N GLN A 785 -50.40 0.72 -29.73
CA GLN A 785 -49.52 0.49 -30.86
C GLN A 785 -48.08 0.75 -30.43
N LEU A 786 -47.79 1.94 -29.89
CA LEU A 786 -46.46 2.35 -29.42
C LEU A 786 -45.95 1.52 -28.23
N GLU A 787 -46.81 1.02 -27.36
CA GLU A 787 -46.47 0.03 -26.31
C GLU A 787 -46.05 -1.30 -26.94
N ALA A 788 -46.75 -1.76 -27.98
CA ALA A 788 -46.40 -2.97 -28.72
C ALA A 788 -45.18 -2.79 -29.63
N ASP A 789 -44.98 -1.60 -30.21
CA ASP A 789 -43.81 -1.23 -31.02
C ASP A 789 -42.57 -1.07 -30.11
N LEU A 790 -42.74 -0.58 -28.88
CA LEU A 790 -41.68 -0.55 -27.87
C LEU A 790 -41.34 -1.96 -27.37
N ALA A 791 -42.33 -2.83 -27.17
CA ALA A 791 -42.08 -4.24 -26.86
C ALA A 791 -41.35 -4.94 -28.03
N GLN A 792 -41.77 -4.72 -29.27
CA GLN A 792 -41.06 -5.22 -30.46
C GLN A 792 -39.65 -4.62 -30.60
N ALA A 793 -39.44 -3.37 -30.21
CA ALA A 793 -38.11 -2.76 -30.17
C ALA A 793 -37.22 -3.35 -29.05
N GLN A 794 -37.81 -3.76 -27.92
CA GLN A 794 -37.11 -4.47 -26.85
C GLN A 794 -36.79 -5.93 -27.25
N ASP A 795 -37.72 -6.64 -27.88
CA ASP A 795 -37.50 -7.97 -28.45
C ASP A 795 -36.45 -7.92 -29.58
N ALA A 796 -36.50 -6.90 -30.44
CA ALA A 796 -35.49 -6.66 -31.47
C ALA A 796 -34.13 -6.28 -30.87
N ALA A 797 -34.09 -5.51 -29.78
CA ALA A 797 -32.85 -5.22 -29.06
C ALA A 797 -32.27 -6.48 -28.40
N ALA A 798 -33.12 -7.35 -27.83
CA ALA A 798 -32.71 -8.65 -27.29
C ALA A 798 -32.18 -9.58 -28.41
N LEU A 799 -32.87 -9.67 -29.55
CA LEU A 799 -32.40 -10.42 -30.72
C LEU A 799 -31.11 -9.86 -31.32
N LEU A 800 -30.91 -8.54 -31.29
CA LEU A 800 -29.65 -7.90 -31.67
C LEU A 800 -28.55 -8.18 -30.64
N GLN A 801 -28.86 -8.21 -29.34
CA GLN A 801 -27.93 -8.57 -28.29
C GLN A 801 -27.50 -10.05 -28.37
N ASP A 802 -28.45 -10.96 -28.61
CA ASP A 802 -28.17 -12.37 -28.91
C ASP A 802 -27.38 -12.53 -30.22
N ARG A 803 -27.69 -11.72 -31.26
CA ARG A 803 -26.89 -11.72 -32.49
C ARG A 803 -25.48 -11.19 -32.25
N CYS A 804 -25.28 -10.18 -31.40
CA CYS A 804 -23.96 -9.73 -30.96
C CYS A 804 -23.23 -10.82 -30.17
N ILE A 805 -23.89 -11.51 -29.25
CA ILE A 805 -23.29 -12.64 -28.49
C ILE A 805 -22.90 -13.80 -29.43
N CYS A 806 -23.72 -14.10 -30.45
CA CYS A 806 -23.39 -15.07 -31.48
C CYS A 806 -22.24 -14.59 -32.40
N LEU A 807 -22.22 -13.32 -32.80
CA LEU A 807 -21.11 -12.71 -33.55
C LEU A 807 -19.81 -12.69 -32.72
N ASP A 808 -19.86 -12.46 -31.41
CA ASP A 808 -18.70 -12.56 -30.52
C ASP A 808 -18.20 -14.00 -30.36
N ARG A 809 -19.10 -15.00 -30.42
CA ARG A 809 -18.73 -16.43 -30.48
C ARG A 809 -18.14 -16.81 -31.84
N GLU A 810 -18.72 -16.34 -32.94
CA GLU A 810 -18.18 -16.48 -34.31
C GLU A 810 -16.78 -15.83 -34.40
N VAL A 811 -16.61 -14.62 -33.89
CA VAL A 811 -15.32 -13.90 -33.84
C VAL A 811 -14.31 -14.56 -32.90
N LYS A 812 -14.73 -15.23 -31.82
CA LYS A 812 -13.85 -16.07 -31.01
C LYS A 812 -13.42 -17.32 -31.78
N SER A 813 -14.35 -18.06 -32.38
CA SER A 813 -14.03 -19.21 -33.25
C SER A 813 -13.03 -18.82 -34.35
N LEU A 814 -13.28 -17.73 -35.08
CA LEU A 814 -12.39 -17.23 -36.14
C LEU A 814 -11.02 -16.76 -35.61
N ARG A 815 -10.92 -16.31 -34.35
CA ARG A 815 -9.63 -15.99 -33.70
C ARG A 815 -8.89 -17.25 -33.28
N ASP A 816 -9.59 -18.24 -32.76
CA ASP A 816 -9.02 -19.53 -32.35
C ASP A 816 -8.58 -20.35 -33.58
N GLU A 817 -9.37 -20.32 -34.66
CA GLU A 817 -9.03 -20.82 -35.99
C GLU A 817 -7.82 -20.06 -36.58
N GLN A 818 -7.78 -18.72 -36.48
CA GLN A 818 -6.61 -17.95 -36.90
C GLN A 818 -5.37 -18.28 -36.06
N ALA A 819 -5.51 -18.55 -34.77
CA ALA A 819 -4.40 -18.98 -33.90
C ALA A 819 -3.92 -20.39 -34.27
N GLN A 820 -4.84 -21.33 -34.54
CA GLN A 820 -4.52 -22.68 -35.03
C GLN A 820 -3.85 -22.65 -36.40
N LEU A 821 -4.33 -21.81 -37.34
CA LEU A 821 -3.71 -21.63 -38.65
C LEU A 821 -2.33 -20.97 -38.55
N ARG A 822 -2.11 -20.02 -37.63
CA ARG A 822 -0.78 -19.46 -37.35
C ARG A 822 0.16 -20.49 -36.73
N ALA A 823 -0.31 -21.32 -35.80
CA ALA A 823 0.46 -22.43 -35.26
C ALA A 823 0.78 -23.48 -36.34
N GLY A 824 -0.15 -23.75 -37.26
CA GLY A 824 0.04 -24.59 -38.43
C GLY A 824 1.09 -24.02 -39.40
N ILE A 825 1.05 -22.72 -39.69
CA ILE A 825 2.06 -22.02 -40.50
C ILE A 825 3.43 -22.11 -39.81
N ASN A 826 3.54 -21.79 -38.52
CA ASN A 826 4.80 -21.90 -37.78
C ASN A 826 5.36 -23.34 -37.80
N ASN A 827 4.50 -24.36 -37.67
CA ASN A 827 4.91 -25.76 -37.77
C ASN A 827 5.36 -26.11 -39.19
N LEU A 828 4.68 -25.62 -40.23
CA LEU A 828 5.09 -25.80 -41.62
C LEU A 828 6.39 -25.06 -41.95
N ASP A 829 6.65 -23.90 -41.35
CA ASP A 829 7.92 -23.19 -41.46
C ASP A 829 9.04 -23.98 -40.73
N TYR A 830 8.79 -24.54 -39.54
CA TYR A 830 9.75 -25.44 -38.89
C TYR A 830 10.00 -26.74 -39.68
N GLU A 831 8.98 -27.34 -40.27
CA GLU A 831 9.13 -28.51 -41.14
C GLU A 831 9.87 -28.15 -42.43
N LYS A 832 9.59 -26.99 -43.03
CA LYS A 832 10.30 -26.45 -44.19
C LYS A 832 11.77 -26.19 -43.87
N ASP A 833 12.10 -25.46 -42.81
CA ASP A 833 13.49 -25.18 -42.40
C ASP A 833 14.25 -26.47 -42.10
N SER A 834 13.58 -27.46 -41.49
CA SER A 834 14.12 -28.81 -41.26
C SER A 834 14.37 -29.57 -42.57
N LEU A 835 13.45 -29.49 -43.54
CA LEU A 835 13.58 -30.10 -44.85
C LEU A 835 14.61 -29.38 -45.74
N GLU A 836 14.72 -28.06 -45.68
CA GLU A 836 15.75 -27.27 -46.35
C GLU A 836 17.14 -27.56 -45.76
N GLY A 837 17.26 -27.69 -44.43
CA GLY A 837 18.47 -28.17 -43.77
C GLY A 837 18.84 -29.61 -44.20
N ALA A 838 17.87 -30.52 -44.25
CA ALA A 838 18.08 -31.90 -44.71
C ALA A 838 18.40 -32.00 -46.21
N LEU A 839 17.86 -31.10 -47.04
CA LEU A 839 18.19 -30.96 -48.45
C LEU A 839 19.60 -30.39 -48.64
N GLN A 840 20.00 -29.39 -47.85
CA GLN A 840 21.34 -28.82 -47.87
C GLN A 840 22.39 -29.85 -47.40
N GLU A 841 22.13 -30.58 -46.31
CA GLU A 841 22.99 -31.71 -45.91
C GLU A 841 23.10 -32.78 -47.02
N ARG A 842 22.01 -33.06 -47.74
CA ARG A 842 22.04 -34.01 -48.87
C ARG A 842 22.77 -33.46 -50.08
N ALA A 843 22.64 -32.16 -50.38
CA ALA A 843 23.35 -31.50 -51.46
C ALA A 843 24.86 -31.45 -51.19
N ASP A 844 25.29 -31.18 -49.96
CA ASP A 844 26.70 -31.15 -49.58
C ASP A 844 27.30 -32.57 -49.48
N ARG A 845 26.52 -33.56 -49.03
CA ARG A 845 26.92 -34.98 -49.15
C ARG A 845 27.02 -35.44 -50.61
N LEU A 846 26.14 -34.96 -51.49
CA LEU A 846 26.21 -35.25 -52.93
C LEU A 846 27.43 -34.59 -53.57
N ARG A 847 27.69 -33.31 -53.29
CA ARG A 847 28.90 -32.60 -53.74
C ARG A 847 30.18 -33.31 -53.28
N ALA A 848 30.27 -33.67 -52.00
CA ALA A 848 31.42 -34.42 -51.48
C ALA A 848 31.59 -35.78 -52.16
N ALA A 849 30.49 -36.51 -52.42
CA ALA A 849 30.53 -37.77 -53.16
C ALA A 849 30.88 -37.59 -54.65
N GLU A 850 30.47 -36.50 -55.28
CA GLU A 850 30.87 -36.13 -56.64
C GLU A 850 32.34 -35.72 -56.72
N GLU A 851 32.87 -34.99 -55.74
CA GLU A 851 34.28 -34.64 -55.64
C GLU A 851 35.14 -35.88 -55.37
N GLU A 852 34.69 -36.78 -54.48
CA GLU A 852 35.35 -38.08 -54.25
C GLU A 852 35.28 -38.97 -55.50
N ALA A 853 34.19 -38.93 -56.27
CA ALA A 853 34.07 -39.62 -57.56
C ALA A 853 35.04 -39.03 -58.60
N LYS A 854 35.08 -37.71 -58.78
CA LYS A 854 36.01 -37.01 -59.71
C LYS A 854 37.47 -37.28 -59.34
N ALA A 855 37.80 -37.31 -58.04
CA ALA A 855 39.13 -37.67 -57.56
C ALA A 855 39.49 -39.14 -57.86
N LYS A 856 38.55 -40.07 -57.70
CA LYS A 856 38.72 -41.48 -58.08
C LYS A 856 38.81 -41.66 -59.61
N GLU A 857 38.06 -40.91 -60.40
CA GLU A 857 38.13 -40.91 -61.86
C GLU A 857 39.49 -40.41 -62.35
N ALA A 858 40.00 -39.30 -61.79
CA ALA A 858 41.35 -38.80 -62.06
C ALA A 858 42.43 -39.84 -61.70
N LEU A 859 42.39 -40.40 -60.48
CA LEU A 859 43.31 -41.47 -60.08
C LEU A 859 43.22 -42.71 -60.99
N THR A 860 42.02 -43.05 -61.47
CA THR A 860 41.82 -44.16 -62.41
C THR A 860 42.37 -43.83 -63.80
N ALA A 861 42.32 -42.56 -64.24
CA ALA A 861 42.97 -42.12 -65.47
C ALA A 861 44.49 -42.17 -65.36
N ASP A 862 45.07 -41.70 -64.26
CA ASP A 862 46.51 -41.76 -63.98
C ASP A 862 47.01 -43.22 -63.92
N LEU A 863 46.30 -44.10 -63.21
CA LEU A 863 46.63 -45.53 -63.15
C LEU A 863 46.51 -46.22 -64.52
N ARG A 864 45.57 -45.82 -65.38
CA ARG A 864 45.49 -46.29 -66.78
C ARG A 864 46.66 -45.79 -67.62
N ALA A 865 47.10 -44.54 -67.44
CA ALA A 865 48.26 -43.99 -68.13
C ALA A 865 49.57 -44.69 -67.67
N GLN A 866 49.70 -44.98 -66.38
CA GLN A 866 50.81 -45.75 -65.81
C GLN A 866 50.82 -47.21 -66.32
N LEU A 867 49.66 -47.87 -66.40
CA LEU A 867 49.52 -49.18 -67.03
C LEU A 867 49.97 -49.17 -68.50
N HIS A 868 49.44 -48.25 -69.31
CA HIS A 868 49.82 -48.14 -70.72
C HIS A 868 51.32 -47.81 -70.89
N HIS A 869 51.93 -47.06 -69.95
CA HIS A 869 53.38 -46.85 -69.96
C HIS A 869 54.13 -48.14 -69.62
N ALA A 870 53.71 -48.90 -68.60
CA ALA A 870 54.31 -50.18 -68.24
C ALA A 870 54.17 -51.23 -69.36
N GLU A 871 53.02 -51.31 -70.02
CA GLU A 871 52.76 -52.17 -71.18
C GLU A 871 53.67 -51.80 -72.37
N TYR A 872 53.84 -50.50 -72.65
CA TYR A 872 54.76 -50.01 -73.68
C TYR A 872 56.24 -50.36 -73.37
N GLN A 873 56.67 -50.19 -72.12
CA GLN A 873 58.03 -50.57 -71.70
C GLN A 873 58.23 -52.09 -71.72
N LEU A 874 57.19 -52.88 -71.38
CA LEU A 874 57.21 -54.34 -71.47
C LEU A 874 57.34 -54.81 -72.92
N GLY A 875 56.59 -54.23 -73.86
CA GLY A 875 56.73 -54.51 -75.29
C GLY A 875 58.14 -54.21 -75.79
N ARG A 876 58.68 -53.03 -75.44
CA ARG A 876 60.07 -52.66 -75.76
C ARG A 876 61.11 -53.63 -75.18
N ALA A 877 60.89 -54.16 -73.98
CA ALA A 877 61.76 -55.17 -73.37
C ALA A 877 61.63 -56.54 -74.06
N GLN A 878 60.43 -56.91 -74.53
CA GLN A 878 60.19 -58.12 -75.33
C GLN A 878 60.87 -58.04 -76.71
N ASP A 879 60.82 -56.89 -77.39
CA ASP A 879 61.56 -56.67 -78.64
C ASP A 879 63.08 -56.79 -78.44
N GLN A 880 63.60 -56.24 -77.34
CA GLN A 880 65.02 -56.35 -76.98
C GLN A 880 65.41 -57.80 -76.68
N LEU A 881 64.58 -58.56 -75.95
CA LEU A 881 64.79 -59.99 -75.74
C LEU A 881 64.76 -60.77 -77.06
N GLY A 882 63.79 -60.51 -77.93
CA GLY A 882 63.70 -61.15 -79.25
C GLY A 882 64.94 -60.94 -80.11
N ASN A 883 65.50 -59.73 -80.11
CA ASN A 883 66.77 -59.43 -80.78
C ASN A 883 67.95 -60.18 -80.15
N ARG A 884 68.06 -60.20 -78.81
CA ARG A 884 69.12 -60.96 -78.10
C ARG A 884 69.03 -62.47 -78.32
N GLU A 885 67.83 -63.04 -78.42
CA GLU A 885 67.68 -64.44 -78.80
C GLU A 885 68.13 -64.71 -80.24
N GLN A 886 67.90 -63.78 -81.18
CA GLN A 886 68.38 -63.90 -82.55
C GLN A 886 69.92 -63.83 -82.62
N GLU A 887 70.56 -62.91 -81.88
CA GLU A 887 72.01 -62.86 -81.70
C GLU A 887 72.55 -64.20 -81.16
N LEU A 888 71.96 -64.73 -80.08
CA LEU A 888 72.36 -66.01 -79.49
C LEU A 888 72.16 -67.21 -80.44
N ARG A 889 71.10 -67.21 -81.27
CA ARG A 889 70.88 -68.22 -82.32
C ARG A 889 71.93 -68.16 -83.42
N GLN A 890 72.45 -66.96 -83.75
CA GLN A 890 73.54 -66.80 -84.73
C GLN A 890 74.88 -67.25 -84.16
N VAL A 891 75.22 -66.84 -82.93
CA VAL A 891 76.47 -67.24 -82.25
C VAL A 891 76.57 -68.76 -82.06
N ARG A 892 75.47 -69.44 -81.73
CA ARG A 892 75.43 -70.91 -81.62
C ARG A 892 75.79 -71.60 -82.94
N LYS A 893 75.21 -71.16 -84.07
CA LYS A 893 75.53 -71.71 -85.40
C LYS A 893 77.00 -71.50 -85.79
N ALA A 894 77.59 -70.36 -85.44
CA ALA A 894 79.01 -70.10 -85.68
C ALA A 894 79.94 -71.02 -84.84
N SER A 895 79.51 -71.41 -83.64
CA SER A 895 80.21 -72.40 -82.81
C SER A 895 80.12 -73.81 -83.39
N GLU A 896 78.94 -74.20 -83.88
CA GLU A 896 78.71 -75.49 -84.53
C GLU A 896 79.58 -75.68 -85.78
N THR A 897 79.75 -74.65 -86.62
CA THR A 897 80.65 -74.70 -87.79
C THR A 897 82.12 -74.88 -87.40
N ALA A 898 82.61 -74.16 -86.39
CA ALA A 898 84.01 -74.26 -85.95
C ALA A 898 84.34 -75.65 -85.34
N GLN A 899 83.35 -76.32 -84.73
CA GLN A 899 83.52 -77.68 -84.21
C GLN A 899 83.62 -78.73 -85.33
N ALA A 900 82.94 -78.54 -86.47
CA ALA A 900 83.03 -79.43 -87.62
C ALA A 900 84.42 -79.36 -88.29
N GLU A 901 85.00 -78.16 -88.42
CA GLU A 901 86.35 -77.97 -88.96
C GLU A 901 87.41 -78.67 -88.11
N LEU A 902 87.34 -78.53 -86.77
CA LEU A 902 88.24 -79.17 -85.81
C LEU A 902 88.19 -80.71 -85.87
N ALA A 903 87.06 -81.31 -86.25
CA ALA A 903 86.94 -82.76 -86.42
C ALA A 903 87.70 -83.27 -87.66
N SER A 904 87.79 -82.47 -88.73
CA SER A 904 88.45 -82.87 -89.99
C SER A 904 89.97 -83.01 -89.86
N GLU A 905 90.62 -82.10 -89.13
CA GLU A 905 92.08 -82.14 -88.92
C GLU A 905 92.52 -83.26 -87.97
N ARG A 906 91.66 -83.70 -87.04
CA ARG A 906 91.93 -84.90 -86.22
C ARG A 906 92.12 -86.14 -87.09
N HIS A 907 91.29 -86.29 -88.11
CA HIS A 907 91.37 -87.45 -89.01
C HIS A 907 92.62 -87.45 -89.91
N ARG A 908 93.21 -86.27 -90.19
CA ARG A 908 94.54 -86.16 -90.83
C ARG A 908 95.66 -86.66 -89.91
N ALA A 909 95.60 -86.38 -88.61
CA ALA A 909 96.60 -86.84 -87.65
C ALA A 909 96.60 -88.38 -87.52
N ASP A 910 95.43 -89.01 -87.52
CA ASP A 910 95.28 -90.48 -87.46
C ASP A 910 96.01 -91.19 -88.61
N CYS A 911 96.06 -90.58 -89.81
CA CYS A 911 96.77 -91.14 -90.96
C CYS A 911 98.29 -91.17 -90.73
N LEU A 912 98.87 -90.05 -90.26
CA LEU A 912 100.32 -89.92 -90.04
C LEU A 912 100.83 -90.85 -88.92
N GLN A 913 100.00 -91.16 -87.92
CA GLN A 913 100.36 -92.11 -86.86
C GLN A 913 100.61 -93.54 -87.37
N ARG A 914 100.04 -93.94 -88.52
CA ARG A 914 100.18 -95.31 -89.05
C ARG A 914 101.53 -95.56 -89.71
N ASP A 915 102.16 -94.54 -90.27
CA ASP A 915 103.52 -94.64 -90.83
C ASP A 915 104.59 -94.68 -89.72
N VAL A 916 104.35 -94.00 -88.59
CA VAL A 916 105.22 -94.05 -87.40
C VAL A 916 105.32 -95.47 -86.84
N ALA A 917 104.24 -96.26 -86.87
CA ALA A 917 104.23 -97.62 -86.36
C ALA A 917 105.28 -98.55 -87.02
N ARG A 918 105.60 -98.34 -88.30
CA ARG A 918 106.64 -99.13 -89.00
C ARG A 918 108.07 -98.79 -88.58
N LEU A 919 108.30 -97.61 -88.03
CA LEU A 919 109.61 -97.21 -87.48
C LEU A 919 109.76 -97.59 -86.00
N GLN A 920 108.74 -98.21 -85.39
CA GLN A 920 108.77 -98.68 -84.00
C GLN A 920 109.25 -100.12 -83.87
N ASP A 921 109.14 -100.97 -84.90
CA ASP A 921 109.61 -102.36 -84.85
C ASP A 921 111.15 -102.46 -84.80
N ASP A 922 111.88 -101.65 -85.59
CA ASP A 922 113.35 -101.57 -85.52
C ASP A 922 113.84 -101.04 -84.15
N LEU A 923 113.02 -100.24 -83.46
CA LEU A 923 113.33 -99.72 -82.13
C LEU A 923 113.22 -100.78 -81.03
N GLN A 924 112.42 -101.84 -81.23
CA GLN A 924 112.15 -102.87 -80.21
C GLN A 924 113.39 -103.67 -79.79
N VAL A 925 114.41 -103.75 -80.66
CA VAL A 925 115.68 -104.41 -80.33
C VAL A 925 116.45 -103.60 -79.28
N VAL A 926 116.55 -102.28 -79.46
CA VAL A 926 117.29 -101.36 -78.56
C VAL A 926 116.57 -101.17 -77.21
N THR A 927 115.24 -101.30 -77.17
CA THR A 927 114.50 -101.24 -75.90
C THR A 927 114.76 -102.40 -74.95
N ARG A 928 115.25 -103.56 -75.43
CA ARG A 928 115.52 -104.73 -74.56
C ARG A 928 116.71 -104.51 -73.62
N GLU A 929 117.71 -103.73 -74.05
CA GLU A 929 118.85 -103.37 -73.21
C GLU A 929 118.50 -102.22 -72.24
N ASN A 930 117.67 -101.27 -72.68
CA ASN A 930 117.12 -100.22 -71.81
C ASN A 930 116.20 -100.76 -70.69
N ALA A 931 115.45 -101.83 -70.96
CA ALA A 931 114.53 -102.42 -69.99
C ALA A 931 115.21 -102.86 -68.67
N SER A 932 116.50 -103.24 -68.73
CA SER A 932 117.30 -103.58 -67.55
C SER A 932 117.47 -102.38 -66.61
N LEU A 933 117.95 -101.25 -67.15
CA LEU A 933 118.15 -99.99 -66.41
C LEU A 933 116.82 -99.36 -65.96
N GLN A 934 115.73 -99.64 -66.68
CA GLN A 934 114.40 -99.16 -66.32
C GLN A 934 113.80 -99.88 -65.09
N SER A 935 114.30 -101.07 -64.71
CA SER A 935 113.88 -101.74 -63.47
C SER A 935 114.33 -100.97 -62.22
N GLU A 936 115.60 -100.55 -62.17
CA GLU A 936 116.16 -99.79 -61.03
C GLU A 936 115.51 -98.38 -60.92
N ILE A 937 115.08 -97.82 -62.06
CA ILE A 937 114.30 -96.58 -62.13
C ILE A 937 112.83 -96.81 -61.70
N GLN A 938 112.26 -98.01 -61.89
CA GLN A 938 110.90 -98.31 -61.45
C GLN A 938 110.78 -98.41 -59.93
N ASP A 939 111.75 -98.97 -59.22
CA ASP A 939 111.68 -99.07 -57.75
C ASP A 939 111.78 -97.69 -57.09
N THR A 940 112.72 -96.84 -57.53
CA THR A 940 112.82 -95.44 -57.08
C THR A 940 111.60 -94.59 -57.48
N ALA A 941 110.95 -94.90 -58.62
CA ALA A 941 109.67 -94.29 -58.98
C ALA A 941 108.50 -94.75 -58.09
N GLN A 942 108.46 -96.02 -57.68
CA GLN A 942 107.43 -96.55 -56.78
C GLN A 942 107.49 -95.89 -55.40
N GLU A 943 108.69 -95.71 -54.81
CA GLU A 943 108.83 -94.96 -53.55
C GLU A 943 108.32 -93.52 -53.68
N ARG A 944 108.70 -92.82 -54.76
CA ARG A 944 108.24 -91.45 -55.04
C ARG A 944 106.72 -91.36 -55.18
N GLU A 945 106.09 -92.33 -55.82
CA GLU A 945 104.64 -92.34 -56.02
C GLU A 945 103.88 -92.77 -54.74
N GLN A 946 104.48 -93.59 -53.86
CA GLN A 946 103.97 -93.83 -52.50
C GLN A 946 104.00 -92.56 -51.63
N PHE A 947 105.04 -91.73 -51.75
CA PHE A 947 105.08 -90.43 -51.07
C PHE A 947 104.05 -89.44 -51.64
N LYS A 948 103.78 -89.47 -52.95
CA LYS A 948 102.66 -88.73 -53.54
C LYS A 948 101.30 -89.20 -53.04
N SER A 949 101.06 -90.51 -52.92
CA SER A 949 99.79 -91.02 -52.34
C SER A 949 99.59 -90.43 -50.96
N LYS A 950 100.57 -90.60 -50.06
CA LYS A 950 100.51 -90.05 -48.69
C LYS A 950 100.29 -88.53 -48.68
N ALA A 951 100.90 -87.79 -49.61
CA ALA A 951 100.66 -86.35 -49.76
C ALA A 951 99.25 -86.01 -50.28
N GLN A 952 98.67 -86.83 -51.17
CA GLN A 952 97.29 -86.70 -51.64
C GLN A 952 96.29 -87.08 -50.54
N ASP A 953 96.59 -88.12 -49.74
CA ASP A 953 95.81 -88.53 -48.57
C ASP A 953 95.80 -87.40 -47.52
N TYR A 954 96.95 -86.78 -47.23
CA TYR A 954 97.01 -85.60 -46.35
C TYR A 954 96.31 -84.38 -46.96
N LEU A 955 96.35 -84.15 -48.27
CA LEU A 955 95.59 -83.07 -48.92
C LEU A 955 94.07 -83.31 -48.92
N ALA A 956 93.63 -84.57 -49.02
CA ALA A 956 92.24 -84.95 -48.87
C ALA A 956 91.76 -84.78 -47.42
N GLU A 957 92.59 -85.15 -46.44
CA GLU A 957 92.30 -84.97 -45.02
C GLU A 957 92.30 -83.48 -44.62
N VAL A 958 93.21 -82.66 -45.18
CA VAL A 958 93.17 -81.20 -45.02
C VAL A 958 91.87 -80.63 -45.58
N ARG A 959 91.46 -81.01 -46.81
CA ARG A 959 90.16 -80.57 -47.36
C ARG A 959 88.97 -81.02 -46.52
N ARG A 960 88.99 -82.25 -45.99
CA ARG A 960 87.95 -82.77 -45.09
C ARG A 960 87.89 -81.96 -43.78
N VAL A 961 89.03 -81.48 -43.28
CA VAL A 961 89.13 -80.59 -42.12
C VAL A 961 88.71 -79.15 -42.47
N GLU A 962 89.02 -78.64 -43.66
CA GLU A 962 88.55 -77.35 -44.18
C GLU A 962 87.03 -77.33 -44.37
N GLU A 963 86.45 -78.40 -44.91
CA GLU A 963 84.99 -78.58 -45.02
C GLU A 963 84.31 -78.69 -43.65
N LEU A 964 84.91 -79.42 -42.70
CA LEU A 964 84.42 -79.47 -41.31
C LEU A 964 84.56 -78.14 -40.58
N LEU A 965 85.64 -77.38 -40.83
CA LEU A 965 85.81 -76.03 -40.32
C LEU A 965 84.76 -75.10 -40.93
N GLY A 966 84.52 -75.14 -42.24
CA GLY A 966 83.45 -74.37 -42.90
C GLY A 966 82.07 -74.69 -42.34
N GLN A 967 81.76 -75.98 -42.11
CA GLN A 967 80.52 -76.40 -41.45
C GLN A 967 80.44 -75.87 -40.01
N LYS A 968 81.53 -75.90 -39.23
CA LYS A 968 81.55 -75.39 -37.85
C LYS A 968 81.57 -73.86 -37.76
N GLU A 969 82.10 -73.16 -38.77
CA GLU A 969 81.98 -71.71 -38.90
C GLU A 969 80.59 -71.30 -39.33
N GLN A 970 79.92 -72.08 -40.18
CA GLN A 970 78.51 -71.87 -40.54
C GLN A 970 77.56 -72.19 -39.38
N GLU A 971 77.71 -73.31 -38.68
CA GLU A 971 76.97 -73.60 -37.44
C GLU A 971 77.19 -72.49 -36.39
N ARG A 972 78.42 -71.97 -36.27
CA ARG A 972 78.73 -70.83 -35.39
C ARG A 972 78.10 -69.53 -35.88
N ALA A 973 78.02 -69.30 -37.20
CA ALA A 973 77.32 -68.15 -37.77
C ALA A 973 75.82 -68.24 -37.50
N ASP A 974 75.20 -69.39 -37.74
CA ASP A 974 73.78 -69.66 -37.50
C ASP A 974 73.44 -69.55 -35.99
N LEU A 975 74.29 -70.05 -35.10
CA LEU A 975 74.14 -69.89 -33.65
C LEU A 975 74.35 -68.44 -33.19
N LEU A 976 75.26 -67.68 -33.82
CA LEU A 976 75.40 -66.25 -33.56
C LEU A 976 74.21 -65.45 -34.11
N GLU A 977 73.61 -65.88 -35.21
CA GLU A 977 72.42 -65.27 -35.79
C GLU A 977 71.18 -65.55 -34.94
N GLN A 978 71.01 -66.78 -34.44
CA GLN A 978 70.00 -67.14 -33.45
C GLN A 978 70.22 -66.38 -32.13
N TYR A 979 71.47 -66.21 -31.67
CA TYR A 979 71.77 -65.40 -30.50
C TYR A 979 71.47 -63.91 -30.71
N ARG A 980 71.72 -63.35 -31.91
CA ARG A 980 71.29 -62.00 -32.29
C ARG A 980 69.78 -61.86 -32.35
N GLN A 981 69.07 -62.84 -32.88
CA GLN A 981 67.60 -62.85 -32.96
C GLN A 981 67.01 -62.87 -31.55
N LEU A 982 67.43 -63.81 -30.70
CA LEU A 982 67.02 -63.89 -29.28
C LEU A 982 67.45 -62.67 -28.47
N SER A 983 68.61 -62.07 -28.73
CA SER A 983 68.99 -60.77 -28.15
C SER A 983 68.01 -59.70 -28.61
N SER A 984 67.72 -59.57 -29.91
CA SER A 984 66.80 -58.57 -30.43
C SER A 984 65.37 -58.73 -29.92
N GLU A 985 64.95 -59.97 -29.58
CA GLU A 985 63.68 -60.24 -28.92
C GLU A 985 63.71 -59.87 -27.44
N SER A 986 64.81 -60.17 -26.73
CA SER A 986 65.05 -59.67 -25.36
C SER A 986 65.09 -58.14 -25.31
N ASP A 987 65.73 -57.49 -26.28
CA ASP A 987 65.84 -56.03 -26.39
C ASP A 987 64.48 -55.40 -26.72
N ARG A 988 63.65 -56.05 -27.56
CA ARG A 988 62.24 -55.69 -27.76
C ARG A 988 61.44 -55.83 -26.47
N PHE A 989 61.53 -56.94 -25.74
CA PHE A 989 60.81 -57.11 -24.49
C PHE A 989 61.29 -56.16 -23.38
N GLN A 990 62.56 -55.73 -23.38
CA GLN A 990 63.03 -54.64 -22.50
C GLN A 990 62.50 -53.27 -22.94
N ALA A 991 62.43 -52.99 -24.25
CA ALA A 991 61.82 -51.77 -24.77
C ALA A 991 60.31 -51.70 -24.45
N ASP A 992 59.59 -52.80 -24.63
CA ASP A 992 58.17 -52.94 -24.29
C ASP A 992 57.97 -52.82 -22.77
N ALA A 993 58.83 -53.43 -21.95
CA ALA A 993 58.79 -53.29 -20.50
C ALA A 993 59.02 -51.84 -20.05
N HIS A 994 60.04 -51.16 -20.58
CA HIS A 994 60.27 -49.74 -20.29
C HIS A 994 59.17 -48.83 -20.85
N GLN A 995 58.55 -49.18 -21.98
CA GLN A 995 57.38 -48.47 -22.48
C GLN A 995 56.22 -48.63 -21.50
N LEU A 996 55.91 -49.85 -21.05
CA LEU A 996 54.88 -50.13 -20.03
C LEU A 996 55.18 -49.51 -18.66
N GLU A 997 56.46 -49.40 -18.26
CA GLU A 997 56.86 -48.63 -17.07
C GLU A 997 56.62 -47.13 -17.26
N SER A 998 56.88 -46.60 -18.46
CA SER A 998 56.67 -45.20 -18.81
C SER A 998 55.18 -44.85 -18.88
N GLU A 999 54.36 -45.69 -19.52
CA GLU A 999 52.90 -45.61 -19.55
C GLU A 999 52.33 -45.78 -18.14
N GLY A 1000 52.84 -46.73 -17.37
CA GLY A 1000 52.50 -46.91 -15.96
C GLY A 1000 52.94 -45.73 -15.07
N SER A 1001 53.95 -44.95 -15.47
CA SER A 1001 54.33 -43.70 -14.79
C SER A 1001 53.45 -42.52 -15.21
N SER A 1002 53.07 -42.46 -16.49
CA SER A 1002 52.11 -41.51 -17.07
C SER A 1002 50.74 -41.67 -16.41
N LEU A 1003 50.21 -42.90 -16.35
CA LEU A 1003 49.00 -43.28 -15.62
C LEU A 1003 49.05 -42.93 -14.13
N ARG A 1004 50.21 -43.04 -13.47
CA ARG A 1004 50.37 -42.63 -12.07
C ARG A 1004 50.36 -41.10 -11.91
N LEU A 1005 50.94 -40.37 -12.86
CA LEU A 1005 50.91 -38.90 -12.88
C LEU A 1005 49.50 -38.38 -13.19
N GLU A 1006 48.81 -39.01 -14.13
CA GLU A 1006 47.41 -38.73 -14.46
C GLU A 1006 46.50 -39.06 -13.27
N LEU A 1007 46.65 -40.22 -12.63
CA LEU A 1007 45.92 -40.58 -11.42
C LEU A 1007 46.17 -39.57 -10.30
N ALA A 1008 47.41 -39.13 -10.08
CA ALA A 1008 47.73 -38.08 -9.11
C ALA A 1008 47.09 -36.73 -9.46
N ALA A 1009 47.01 -36.37 -10.75
CA ALA A 1009 46.29 -35.18 -11.21
C ALA A 1009 44.76 -35.32 -11.00
N LYS A 1010 44.16 -36.46 -11.34
CA LYS A 1010 42.73 -36.73 -11.09
C LYS A 1010 42.43 -36.84 -9.60
N GLU A 1011 43.35 -37.30 -8.76
CA GLU A 1011 43.24 -37.23 -7.30
C GLU A 1011 43.29 -35.78 -6.80
N ALA A 1012 44.16 -34.94 -7.36
CA ALA A 1012 44.23 -33.53 -7.02
C ALA A 1012 42.97 -32.78 -7.46
N ASP A 1013 42.45 -33.05 -8.65
CA ASP A 1013 41.16 -32.52 -9.12
C ASP A 1013 40.00 -33.05 -8.27
N CYS A 1014 40.00 -34.33 -7.89
CA CYS A 1014 39.01 -34.88 -6.94
C CYS A 1014 39.10 -34.24 -5.56
N LYS A 1015 40.30 -33.90 -5.06
CA LYS A 1015 40.49 -33.14 -3.81
C LYS A 1015 39.93 -31.72 -3.95
N ARG A 1016 40.27 -31.00 -5.02
CA ARG A 1016 39.75 -29.64 -5.30
C ARG A 1016 38.23 -29.61 -5.55
N LEU A 1017 37.67 -30.67 -6.15
CA LEU A 1017 36.22 -30.82 -6.31
C LEU A 1017 35.53 -31.18 -4.98
N LYS A 1018 36.17 -31.95 -4.10
CA LYS A 1018 35.69 -32.16 -2.72
C LYS A 1018 35.77 -30.90 -1.88
N GLU A 1019 36.89 -30.18 -1.88
CA GLU A 1019 37.05 -28.88 -1.22
C GLU A 1019 35.99 -27.87 -1.68
N ARG A 1020 35.70 -27.81 -3.00
CA ARG A 1020 34.63 -26.96 -3.56
C ARG A 1020 33.23 -27.46 -3.23
N LEU A 1021 33.01 -28.77 -3.08
CA LEU A 1021 31.74 -29.34 -2.62
C LEU A 1021 31.53 -29.07 -1.13
N GLU A 1022 32.54 -29.28 -0.30
CA GLU A 1022 32.53 -29.02 1.14
C GLU A 1022 32.32 -27.53 1.44
N GLN A 1023 32.95 -26.64 0.66
CA GLN A 1023 32.67 -25.19 0.70
C GLN A 1023 31.24 -24.89 0.24
N ALA A 1024 30.79 -25.40 -0.90
CA ALA A 1024 29.41 -25.16 -1.36
C ALA A 1024 28.35 -25.74 -0.39
N GLU A 1025 28.67 -26.84 0.30
CA GLU A 1025 27.84 -27.38 1.39
C GLU A 1025 27.92 -26.51 2.64
N ALA A 1026 29.05 -25.86 2.95
CA ALA A 1026 29.16 -24.87 4.02
C ALA A 1026 28.32 -23.63 3.69
N ASP A 1027 28.46 -23.07 2.48
CA ASP A 1027 27.65 -21.96 1.98
C ASP A 1027 26.15 -22.33 2.02
N LEU A 1028 25.78 -23.57 1.67
CA LEU A 1028 24.40 -24.08 1.79
C LEU A 1028 23.94 -24.31 3.25
N ARG A 1029 24.85 -24.67 4.17
CA ARG A 1029 24.55 -24.73 5.62
C ARG A 1029 24.28 -23.33 6.14
N ASP A 1030 25.08 -22.34 5.76
CA ASP A 1030 24.93 -20.96 6.22
C ASP A 1030 23.68 -20.31 5.64
N CYS A 1031 23.39 -20.52 4.34
CA CYS A 1031 22.12 -20.16 3.72
C CYS A 1031 20.90 -20.83 4.40
N ARG A 1032 21.03 -22.05 4.91
CA ARG A 1032 19.97 -22.71 5.69
C ARG A 1032 19.82 -22.12 7.10
N HIS A 1033 20.91 -21.72 7.75
CA HIS A 1033 20.84 -21.04 9.04
C HIS A 1033 20.21 -19.63 8.91
N THR A 1034 20.55 -18.87 7.86
CA THR A 1034 19.91 -17.57 7.61
C THR A 1034 18.45 -17.73 7.20
N ALA A 1035 18.11 -18.71 6.35
CA ALA A 1035 16.72 -19.05 6.04
C ALA A 1035 15.93 -19.41 7.30
N SER A 1036 16.46 -20.28 8.16
CA SER A 1036 15.80 -20.66 9.42
C SER A 1036 15.68 -19.50 10.42
N ALA A 1037 16.64 -18.56 10.42
CA ALA A 1037 16.53 -17.32 11.18
C ALA A 1037 15.42 -16.40 10.65
N TYR A 1038 15.24 -16.32 9.31
CA TYR A 1038 14.11 -15.60 8.70
C TYR A 1038 12.77 -16.31 8.92
N GLU A 1039 12.72 -17.64 8.87
CA GLU A 1039 11.53 -18.44 9.24
C GLU A 1039 11.14 -18.19 10.71
N LEU A 1040 12.12 -18.15 11.62
CA LEU A 1040 11.88 -17.81 13.02
C LEU A 1040 11.37 -16.37 13.19
N GLN A 1041 11.97 -15.39 12.48
CA GLN A 1041 11.48 -14.00 12.46
C GLN A 1041 10.05 -13.92 11.92
N LEU A 1042 9.75 -14.58 10.80
CA LEU A 1042 8.41 -14.66 10.21
C LEU A 1042 7.43 -15.32 11.20
N SER A 1043 7.81 -16.39 11.89
CA SER A 1043 6.94 -17.02 12.88
C SER A 1043 6.63 -16.09 14.08
N ASN A 1044 7.61 -15.30 14.52
CA ASN A 1044 7.44 -14.30 15.58
C ASN A 1044 6.59 -13.09 15.11
N LEU A 1045 6.76 -12.65 13.86
CA LEU A 1045 5.94 -11.61 13.23
C LEU A 1045 4.48 -12.08 13.06
N THR A 1046 4.26 -13.29 12.50
CA THR A 1046 2.93 -13.90 12.39
C THR A 1046 2.26 -14.07 13.75
N ARG A 1047 3.03 -14.47 14.79
CA ARG A 1047 2.52 -14.51 16.15
C ARG A 1047 2.16 -13.12 16.68
N SER A 1048 3.02 -12.12 16.50
CA SER A 1048 2.74 -10.74 16.89
C SER A 1048 1.54 -10.15 16.13
N VAL A 1049 1.30 -10.57 14.88
CA VAL A 1049 0.10 -10.19 14.12
C VAL A 1049 -1.13 -10.89 14.70
N SER A 1050 -1.07 -12.17 15.05
CA SER A 1050 -2.17 -12.87 15.74
C SER A 1050 -2.49 -12.24 17.10
N ASP A 1051 -1.46 -11.91 17.91
CA ASP A 1051 -1.62 -11.27 19.21
C ASP A 1051 -2.25 -9.85 19.06
N LEU A 1052 -1.92 -9.13 17.96
CA LEU A 1052 -2.54 -7.84 17.62
C LEU A 1052 -3.96 -7.98 17.04
N GLU A 1053 -4.24 -9.02 16.26
CA GLU A 1053 -5.59 -9.33 15.78
C GLU A 1053 -6.52 -9.70 16.94
N ASP A 1054 -6.05 -10.50 17.90
CA ASP A 1054 -6.83 -10.85 19.08
C ASP A 1054 -7.00 -9.65 20.04
N SER A 1055 -5.98 -8.79 20.15
CA SER A 1055 -6.13 -7.49 20.82
C SER A 1055 -7.15 -6.59 20.12
N LEU A 1056 -7.17 -6.56 18.79
CA LEU A 1056 -8.16 -5.81 18.02
C LEU A 1056 -9.57 -6.39 18.20
N ARG A 1057 -9.73 -7.71 18.14
CA ARG A 1057 -11.00 -8.41 18.43
C ARG A 1057 -11.53 -8.07 19.84
N GLN A 1058 -10.65 -8.04 20.84
CA GLN A 1058 -11.01 -7.61 22.20
C GLN A 1058 -11.46 -6.15 22.24
N GLN A 1059 -10.71 -5.24 21.62
CA GLN A 1059 -11.10 -3.82 21.52
C GLN A 1059 -12.40 -3.61 20.72
N GLU A 1060 -12.71 -4.43 19.72
CA GLU A 1060 -13.98 -4.37 19.00
C GLU A 1060 -15.16 -4.90 19.85
N LEU A 1061 -14.93 -5.90 20.70
CA LEU A 1061 -15.92 -6.38 21.68
C LEU A 1061 -16.17 -5.32 22.77
N GLU A 1062 -15.12 -4.74 23.36
CA GLU A 1062 -15.23 -3.63 24.32
C GLU A 1062 -15.93 -2.40 23.71
N ARG A 1063 -15.63 -2.08 22.44
CA ARG A 1063 -16.34 -1.03 21.70
C ARG A 1063 -17.81 -1.40 21.46
N ALA A 1064 -18.12 -2.67 21.20
CA ALA A 1064 -19.50 -3.12 21.03
C ALA A 1064 -20.27 -3.11 22.36
N GLU A 1065 -19.63 -3.35 23.49
CA GLU A 1065 -20.24 -3.28 24.82
C GLU A 1065 -20.45 -1.83 25.28
N THR A 1066 -19.43 -0.98 25.20
CA THR A 1066 -19.58 0.46 25.45
C THR A 1066 -20.59 1.13 24.52
N MET A 1067 -20.78 0.64 23.28
CA MET A 1067 -21.86 1.10 22.40
C MET A 1067 -23.26 0.62 22.83
N LYS A 1068 -23.40 -0.56 23.45
CA LYS A 1068 -24.66 -0.99 24.11
C LYS A 1068 -24.95 -0.11 25.33
N ASP A 1069 -23.94 0.19 26.14
CA ASP A 1069 -24.09 1.08 27.30
C ASP A 1069 -24.45 2.51 26.89
N LEU A 1070 -23.83 3.04 25.84
CA LEU A 1070 -24.22 4.32 25.24
C LEU A 1070 -25.63 4.30 24.64
N ALA A 1071 -26.12 3.15 24.15
CA ALA A 1071 -27.51 3.00 23.73
C ALA A 1071 -28.46 2.97 24.95
N ALA A 1072 -28.14 2.20 25.99
CA ALA A 1072 -28.90 2.16 27.24
C ALA A 1072 -28.95 3.52 27.95
N LEU A 1073 -27.87 4.30 27.92
CA LEU A 1073 -27.81 5.67 28.41
C LEU A 1073 -28.66 6.62 27.57
N ARG A 1074 -28.67 6.49 26.23
CA ARG A 1074 -29.59 7.26 25.35
C ARG A 1074 -31.05 6.92 25.64
N ASP A 1075 -31.38 5.65 25.81
CA ASP A 1075 -32.70 5.16 26.23
C ASP A 1075 -33.11 5.74 27.59
N LEU A 1076 -32.18 5.78 28.55
CA LEU A 1076 -32.39 6.38 29.87
C LEU A 1076 -32.60 7.89 29.76
N CYS A 1077 -31.80 8.59 28.96
CA CYS A 1077 -32.00 10.01 28.67
C CYS A 1077 -33.37 10.28 28.04
N ALA A 1078 -33.77 9.53 27.01
CA ALA A 1078 -35.09 9.68 26.38
C ALA A 1078 -36.25 9.38 27.35
N ARG A 1079 -36.09 8.41 28.27
CA ARG A 1079 -37.05 8.15 29.36
C ARG A 1079 -37.08 9.28 30.39
N LEU A 1080 -35.93 9.86 30.73
CA LEU A 1080 -35.82 11.02 31.63
C LEU A 1080 -36.38 12.29 30.99
N GLU A 1081 -36.21 12.49 29.69
CA GLU A 1081 -36.81 13.58 28.92
C GLU A 1081 -38.31 13.41 28.81
N SER A 1082 -38.82 12.21 28.50
CA SER A 1082 -40.26 11.90 28.52
C SER A 1082 -40.87 12.07 29.92
N SER A 1083 -40.13 11.70 30.97
CA SER A 1083 -40.52 11.94 32.37
C SER A 1083 -40.54 13.43 32.71
N LYS A 1084 -39.50 14.19 32.33
CA LYS A 1084 -39.42 15.65 32.46
C LYS A 1084 -40.58 16.32 31.73
N ASP A 1085 -40.87 15.94 30.49
CA ASP A 1085 -41.99 16.45 29.71
C ASP A 1085 -43.34 16.13 30.37
N SER A 1086 -43.50 14.92 30.93
CA SER A 1086 -44.69 14.54 31.69
C SER A 1086 -44.86 15.40 32.95
N VAL A 1087 -43.79 15.60 33.72
CA VAL A 1087 -43.77 16.45 34.92
C VAL A 1087 -43.97 17.92 34.55
N GLN A 1088 -43.42 18.39 33.43
CA GLN A 1088 -43.53 19.77 32.98
C GLN A 1088 -44.92 20.06 32.40
N ARG A 1089 -45.57 19.10 31.73
CA ARG A 1089 -47.00 19.17 31.36
C ARG A 1089 -47.92 19.13 32.58
N GLN A 1090 -47.56 18.36 33.61
CA GLN A 1090 -48.25 18.40 34.91
C GLN A 1090 -48.05 19.75 35.62
N LEU A 1091 -46.85 20.34 35.54
CA LEU A 1091 -46.55 21.66 36.08
C LEU A 1091 -47.33 22.76 35.35
N THR A 1092 -47.40 22.74 34.02
CA THR A 1092 -48.23 23.70 33.27
C THR A 1092 -49.72 23.49 33.50
N SER A 1093 -50.18 22.24 33.67
CA SER A 1093 -51.57 21.99 34.09
C SER A 1093 -51.82 22.54 35.49
N LYS A 1094 -50.87 22.41 36.43
CA LYS A 1094 -51.01 22.95 37.78
C LYS A 1094 -50.88 24.47 37.83
N ALA A 1095 -50.08 25.07 36.95
CA ALA A 1095 -50.01 26.52 36.76
C ALA A 1095 -51.35 27.06 36.27
N LEU A 1096 -51.95 26.44 35.23
CA LEU A 1096 -53.28 26.78 34.74
C LEU A 1096 -54.37 26.55 35.82
N ASP A 1097 -54.29 25.46 36.59
CA ASP A 1097 -55.20 25.25 37.73
C ASP A 1097 -55.04 26.37 38.78
N THR A 1098 -53.82 26.84 39.05
CA THR A 1098 -53.58 27.95 40.00
C THR A 1098 -53.94 29.32 39.43
N GLU A 1099 -53.82 29.55 38.12
CA GLU A 1099 -54.31 30.77 37.46
C GLU A 1099 -55.84 30.82 37.45
N GLN A 1100 -56.51 29.68 37.25
CA GLN A 1100 -57.98 29.57 37.37
C GLN A 1100 -58.45 29.76 38.81
N LEU A 1101 -57.75 29.19 39.79
CA LEU A 1101 -58.03 29.42 41.21
C LEU A 1101 -57.71 30.85 41.66
N ALA A 1102 -56.68 31.49 41.10
CA ALA A 1102 -56.40 32.90 41.32
C ALA A 1102 -57.50 33.78 40.73
N GLY A 1103 -57.92 33.53 39.49
CA GLY A 1103 -59.07 34.22 38.87
C GLY A 1103 -60.36 34.07 39.68
N GLN A 1104 -60.66 32.88 40.20
CA GLN A 1104 -61.80 32.67 41.10
C GLN A 1104 -61.63 33.40 42.45
N VAL A 1105 -60.41 33.52 42.96
CA VAL A 1105 -60.11 34.30 44.17
C VAL A 1105 -60.20 35.81 43.91
N ASP A 1106 -59.87 36.29 42.72
CA ASP A 1106 -60.02 37.68 42.30
C ASP A 1106 -61.49 38.03 42.03
N GLU A 1107 -62.26 37.13 41.41
CA GLU A 1107 -63.73 37.22 41.28
C GLU A 1107 -64.41 37.29 42.65
N LEU A 1108 -64.07 36.38 43.58
CA LEU A 1108 -64.59 36.38 44.94
C LEU A 1108 -64.12 37.58 45.78
N GLN A 1109 -62.92 38.11 45.53
CA GLN A 1109 -62.48 39.37 46.13
C GLN A 1109 -63.28 40.56 45.59
N HIS A 1110 -63.54 40.61 44.28
CA HIS A 1110 -64.35 41.67 43.68
C HIS A 1110 -65.81 41.61 44.16
N GLU A 1111 -66.40 40.42 44.29
CA GLU A 1111 -67.71 40.26 44.95
C GLU A 1111 -67.66 40.70 46.41
N ALA A 1112 -66.62 40.35 47.17
CA ALA A 1112 -66.45 40.78 48.55
C ALA A 1112 -66.25 42.30 48.70
N ASP A 1113 -65.56 42.95 47.77
CA ASP A 1113 -65.40 44.40 47.74
C ASP A 1113 -66.69 45.12 47.34
N LEU A 1114 -67.43 44.60 46.35
CA LEU A 1114 -68.76 45.11 46.00
C LEU A 1114 -69.73 44.98 47.18
N LEU A 1115 -69.65 43.89 47.96
CA LEU A 1115 -70.40 43.71 49.20
C LEU A 1115 -69.91 44.63 50.33
N ARG A 1116 -68.62 44.97 50.41
CA ARG A 1116 -68.09 45.99 51.34
C ARG A 1116 -68.58 47.40 50.97
N GLU A 1117 -68.61 47.75 49.69
CA GLU A 1117 -69.16 49.01 49.20
C GLU A 1117 -70.66 49.12 49.49
N GLN A 1118 -71.43 48.04 49.27
CA GLN A 1118 -72.85 47.99 49.66
C GLN A 1118 -73.04 48.11 51.18
N LEU A 1119 -72.22 47.43 51.98
CA LEU A 1119 -72.26 47.54 53.45
C LEU A 1119 -71.86 48.95 53.94
N ALA A 1120 -70.91 49.60 53.27
CA ALA A 1120 -70.52 50.99 53.55
C ALA A 1120 -71.65 51.96 53.19
N ALA A 1121 -72.30 51.78 52.04
CA ALA A 1121 -73.46 52.57 51.63
C ALA A 1121 -74.65 52.40 52.59
N GLU A 1122 -74.95 51.19 53.05
CA GLU A 1122 -75.96 50.93 54.10
C GLU A 1122 -75.53 51.51 55.46
N SER A 1123 -74.24 51.49 55.79
CA SER A 1123 -73.70 52.13 57.00
C SER A 1123 -73.84 53.65 56.97
N ASP A 1124 -73.59 54.29 55.83
CA ASP A 1124 -73.77 55.74 55.66
C ASP A 1124 -75.25 56.14 55.52
N ALA A 1125 -76.09 55.29 54.90
CA ALA A 1125 -77.54 55.44 54.94
C ALA A 1125 -78.08 55.34 56.38
N LYS A 1126 -77.55 54.39 57.18
CA LYS A 1126 -77.85 54.29 58.61
C LYS A 1126 -77.40 55.53 59.38
N LYS A 1127 -76.19 56.06 59.16
CA LYS A 1127 -75.71 57.32 59.78
C LYS A 1127 -76.59 58.51 59.37
N SER A 1128 -77.07 58.54 58.13
CA SER A 1128 -78.04 59.55 57.65
C SER A 1128 -79.38 59.44 58.38
N LEU A 1129 -79.90 58.22 58.58
CA LEU A 1129 -81.12 57.99 59.38
C LEU A 1129 -80.91 58.32 60.87
N GLU A 1130 -79.74 58.00 61.45
CA GLU A 1130 -79.38 58.33 62.84
C GLU A 1130 -79.24 59.85 63.06
N THR A 1131 -78.71 60.59 62.09
CA THR A 1131 -78.62 62.07 62.14
C THR A 1131 -79.97 62.75 61.88
N VAL A 1132 -80.83 62.18 61.03
CA VAL A 1132 -82.23 62.63 60.91
C VAL A 1132 -83.01 62.35 62.21
N LEU A 1133 -82.79 61.21 62.87
CA LEU A 1133 -83.38 60.87 64.16
C LEU A 1133 -82.88 61.77 65.31
N SER A 1134 -81.59 62.11 65.35
CA SER A 1134 -81.08 63.07 66.35
C SER A 1134 -81.65 64.46 66.11
N ALA A 1135 -81.70 64.93 64.85
CA ALA A 1135 -82.31 66.22 64.49
C ALA A 1135 -83.84 66.26 64.76
N SER A 1136 -84.55 65.12 64.66
CA SER A 1136 -85.96 65.04 65.09
C SER A 1136 -86.08 65.18 66.60
N ARG A 1137 -85.31 64.41 67.37
CA ARG A 1137 -85.30 64.46 68.84
C ARG A 1137 -84.89 65.83 69.38
N GLU A 1138 -83.95 66.50 68.72
CA GLU A 1138 -83.49 67.83 69.10
C GLU A 1138 -84.56 68.90 68.80
N LYS A 1139 -85.31 68.78 67.69
CA LYS A 1139 -86.50 69.61 67.42
C LYS A 1139 -87.67 69.31 68.36
N GLU A 1140 -87.89 68.06 68.73
CA GLU A 1140 -88.88 67.66 69.74
C GLU A 1140 -88.52 68.25 71.12
N PHE A 1141 -87.23 68.25 71.48
CA PHE A 1141 -86.75 68.91 72.70
C PHE A 1141 -86.89 70.44 72.65
N GLN A 1142 -86.52 71.07 71.53
CA GLN A 1142 -86.69 72.52 71.33
C GLN A 1142 -88.17 72.95 71.39
N THR A 1143 -89.07 72.20 70.75
CA THR A 1143 -90.51 72.50 70.80
C THR A 1143 -91.14 72.18 72.17
N GLN A 1144 -90.61 71.21 72.92
CA GLN A 1144 -90.96 71.03 74.33
C GLN A 1144 -90.46 72.19 75.21
N LEU A 1145 -89.27 72.73 74.94
CA LEU A 1145 -88.72 73.88 75.66
C LEU A 1145 -89.57 75.14 75.40
N GLU A 1146 -89.87 75.46 74.14
CA GLU A 1146 -90.81 76.53 73.77
C GLU A 1146 -92.21 76.35 74.42
N ALA A 1147 -92.68 75.11 74.55
CA ALA A 1147 -93.96 74.82 75.19
C ALA A 1147 -93.89 75.04 76.72
N GLN A 1148 -92.76 74.72 77.38
CA GLN A 1148 -92.54 75.03 78.79
C GLN A 1148 -92.41 76.54 79.03
N GLU A 1149 -91.71 77.27 78.17
CA GLU A 1149 -91.61 78.74 78.22
C GLU A 1149 -93.00 79.38 78.09
N ARG A 1150 -93.80 78.99 77.08
CA ARG A 1150 -95.19 79.46 76.94
C ARG A 1150 -96.10 79.04 78.10
N GLN A 1151 -95.86 77.89 78.74
CA GLN A 1151 -96.57 77.50 79.96
C GLN A 1151 -96.18 78.37 81.17
N ALA A 1152 -94.91 78.75 81.30
CA ALA A 1152 -94.45 79.68 82.33
C ALA A 1152 -95.01 81.10 82.10
N GLU A 1153 -95.03 81.59 80.85
CA GLU A 1153 -95.72 82.84 80.49
C GLU A 1153 -97.21 82.79 80.85
N LEU A 1154 -97.91 81.69 80.52
CA LEU A 1154 -99.32 81.50 80.88
C LEU A 1154 -99.54 81.39 82.40
N ALA A 1155 -98.60 80.84 83.17
CA ALA A 1155 -98.67 80.81 84.63
C ALA A 1155 -98.52 82.23 85.21
N MET A 1156 -97.52 82.99 84.77
CA MET A 1156 -97.31 84.40 85.16
C MET A 1156 -98.51 85.28 84.78
N LEU A 1157 -99.13 85.04 83.62
CA LEU A 1157 -100.34 85.74 83.20
C LEU A 1157 -101.57 85.37 84.03
N ARG A 1158 -101.68 84.12 84.51
CA ARG A 1158 -102.75 83.68 85.42
C ARG A 1158 -102.61 84.31 86.81
N GLU A 1159 -101.42 84.26 87.43
CA GLU A 1159 -101.18 84.96 88.71
C GLU A 1159 -101.50 86.46 88.59
N ARG A 1160 -101.13 87.09 87.47
CA ARG A 1160 -101.43 88.52 87.23
C ARG A 1160 -102.91 88.79 87.00
N LEU A 1161 -103.68 87.81 86.51
CA LEU A 1161 -105.13 87.89 86.38
C LEU A 1161 -105.81 87.77 87.75
N GLU A 1162 -105.46 86.74 88.53
CA GLU A 1162 -105.97 86.53 89.90
C GLU A 1162 -105.66 87.74 90.81
N LEU A 1163 -104.47 88.34 90.67
CA LEU A 1163 -104.07 89.55 91.38
C LEU A 1163 -104.76 90.84 90.87
N SER A 1164 -105.50 90.75 89.75
CA SER A 1164 -106.41 91.81 89.27
C SER A 1164 -107.86 91.54 89.68
N ASP A 1165 -108.33 90.29 89.64
CA ASP A 1165 -109.67 89.90 90.07
C ASP A 1165 -109.87 90.11 91.57
N THR A 1166 -108.87 89.74 92.39
CA THR A 1166 -108.86 90.04 93.84
C THR A 1166 -108.92 91.54 94.16
N LYS A 1167 -108.44 92.42 93.26
CA LYS A 1167 -108.58 93.88 93.39
C LYS A 1167 -109.96 94.35 92.93
N LEU A 1168 -110.53 93.76 91.87
CA LEU A 1168 -111.90 94.01 91.45
C LEU A 1168 -112.91 93.60 92.54
N GLU A 1169 -112.68 92.48 93.24
CA GLU A 1169 -113.47 92.10 94.42
C GLU A 1169 -113.39 93.13 95.55
N GLN A 1170 -112.20 93.66 95.84
CA GLN A 1170 -112.02 94.68 96.88
C GLN A 1170 -112.79 95.97 96.51
N LEU A 1171 -112.64 96.44 95.26
CA LEU A 1171 -113.40 97.58 94.75
C LEU A 1171 -114.92 97.33 94.72
N GLY A 1172 -115.35 96.10 94.43
CA GLY A 1172 -116.75 95.68 94.48
C GLY A 1172 -117.33 95.71 95.90
N ARG A 1173 -116.56 95.25 96.90
CA ARG A 1173 -116.94 95.32 98.32
C ARG A 1173 -117.09 96.76 98.81
N ASP A 1174 -116.23 97.67 98.37
CA ASP A 1174 -116.33 99.09 98.74
C ASP A 1174 -117.46 99.80 97.98
N LEU A 1175 -117.71 99.50 96.69
CA LEU A 1175 -118.90 99.97 95.98
C LEU A 1175 -120.21 99.52 96.65
N ALA A 1176 -120.26 98.31 97.20
CA ALA A 1176 -121.41 97.84 97.98
C ALA A 1176 -121.63 98.67 99.26
N ARG A 1177 -120.54 98.99 99.99
CA ARG A 1177 -120.59 99.88 101.17
C ARG A 1177 -121.09 101.28 100.81
N PHE A 1178 -120.61 101.87 99.71
CA PHE A 1178 -121.07 103.19 99.28
C PHE A 1178 -122.54 103.20 98.84
N ARG A 1179 -123.01 102.17 98.13
CA ARG A 1179 -124.44 102.04 97.75
C ARG A 1179 -125.35 101.93 98.98
N SER A 1180 -125.01 101.11 99.97
CA SER A 1180 -125.80 100.95 101.21
C SER A 1180 -126.01 102.27 101.94
N ARG A 1181 -124.98 103.14 101.97
CA ARG A 1181 -125.05 104.44 102.64
C ARG A 1181 -125.80 105.51 101.83
N ASN A 1182 -125.97 105.30 100.52
CA ASN A 1182 -126.78 106.18 99.67
C ASN A 1182 -128.27 105.97 99.91
N SER A 1183 -128.72 104.71 100.03
CA SER A 1183 -130.12 104.36 100.33
C SER A 1183 -130.58 104.81 101.72
N GLU A 1184 -129.67 104.89 102.70
CA GLU A 1184 -129.97 105.49 104.01
C GLU A 1184 -130.34 106.97 103.87
N LEU A 1185 -129.56 107.74 103.09
CA LEU A 1185 -129.78 109.17 102.85
C LEU A 1185 -131.07 109.45 102.08
N GLU A 1186 -131.40 108.63 101.07
CA GLU A 1186 -132.65 108.75 100.31
C GLU A 1186 -133.89 108.57 101.21
N SER A 1187 -133.82 107.67 102.20
CA SER A 1187 -134.94 107.39 103.11
C SER A 1187 -135.31 108.56 104.04
N ASP A 1188 -134.34 109.38 104.45
CA ASP A 1188 -134.60 110.56 105.29
C ASP A 1188 -135.19 111.74 104.50
N VAL A 1189 -134.90 111.85 103.20
CA VAL A 1189 -135.46 112.89 102.31
C VAL A 1189 -136.97 112.70 102.12
N GLU A 1190 -137.44 111.45 101.98
CA GLU A 1190 -138.89 111.15 101.91
C GLU A 1190 -139.64 111.52 103.19
N ARG A 1191 -138.98 111.42 104.35
CA ARG A 1191 -139.60 111.67 105.66
C ARG A 1191 -139.89 113.16 105.87
N LEU A 1192 -138.97 114.03 105.47
CA LEU A 1192 -139.09 115.48 105.64
C LEU A 1192 -140.05 116.12 104.61
N THR A 1193 -140.07 115.62 103.37
CA THR A 1193 -140.96 116.15 102.31
C THR A 1193 -142.45 116.01 102.64
N ARG A 1194 -142.85 115.01 103.43
CA ARG A 1194 -144.25 114.78 103.83
C ARG A 1194 -144.78 115.79 104.87
N GLN A 1195 -143.92 116.30 105.74
CA GLN A 1195 -144.33 117.27 106.77
C GLN A 1195 -144.55 118.69 106.21
N LEU A 1196 -143.85 119.04 105.12
CA LEU A 1196 -143.94 120.36 104.47
C LEU A 1196 -145.22 120.56 103.63
N ALA A 1197 -145.98 119.48 103.39
CA ALA A 1197 -147.22 119.52 102.61
C ALA A 1197 -148.44 119.95 103.45
N SER A 1198 -148.51 119.59 104.74
CA SER A 1198 -149.71 119.76 105.56
C SER A 1198 -150.03 121.22 105.91
N GLU A 1199 -149.03 122.06 106.19
CA GLU A 1199 -149.26 123.45 106.62
C GLU A 1199 -149.65 124.41 105.48
N ARG A 1200 -149.42 124.02 104.21
CA ARG A 1200 -149.75 124.89 103.06
C ARG A 1200 -151.26 125.02 102.83
N PHE A 1201 -152.05 124.03 103.24
CA PHE A 1201 -153.46 123.90 102.83
C PHE A 1201 -154.44 124.83 103.59
N GLU A 1202 -154.11 125.27 104.80
CA GLU A 1202 -155.06 126.03 105.64
C GLU A 1202 -155.14 127.52 105.32
N ARG A 1203 -154.11 128.10 104.68
CA ARG A 1203 -153.99 129.56 104.52
C ARG A 1203 -154.61 130.15 103.25
N GLU A 1204 -154.91 129.35 102.22
CA GLU A 1204 -155.51 129.87 100.96
C GLU A 1204 -157.04 130.11 101.06
N ARG A 1205 -157.68 129.76 102.18
CA ARG A 1205 -159.15 129.73 102.34
C ARG A 1205 -159.87 131.09 102.42
N LEU A 1206 -159.16 132.22 102.54
CA LEU A 1206 -159.78 133.52 102.93
C LEU A 1206 -159.51 134.72 102.00
N ALA A 1207 -158.87 134.53 100.83
CA ALA A 1207 -158.29 135.65 100.07
C ALA A 1207 -158.79 135.93 98.63
N ALA A 1208 -159.78 135.20 98.08
CA ALA A 1208 -160.73 135.71 97.05
C ALA A 1208 -161.72 134.64 96.53
N GLU A 1209 -163.03 134.88 96.68
CA GLU A 1209 -164.09 134.10 96.02
C GLU A 1209 -164.59 134.75 94.70
N LEU A 1210 -164.08 135.93 94.37
CA LEU A 1210 -164.46 136.81 93.26
C LEU A 1210 -163.19 137.54 92.75
N ARG A 1211 -162.75 137.49 91.49
CA ARG A 1211 -163.24 136.77 90.30
C ARG A 1211 -162.10 136.28 89.39
N ARG A 1212 -162.18 135.00 89.00
CA ARG A 1212 -162.11 134.43 87.63
C ARG A 1212 -161.26 135.20 86.58
N THR A 1213 -160.30 134.60 85.85
CA THR A 1213 -160.03 133.15 85.62
C THR A 1213 -158.53 132.80 85.50
N GLY A 1214 -158.12 131.69 86.12
CA GLY A 1214 -157.21 130.74 85.46
C GLY A 1214 -155.70 130.97 85.52
N GLY A 1215 -155.16 131.66 86.53
CA GLY A 1215 -153.75 131.46 86.91
C GLY A 1215 -153.54 130.08 87.56
N GLY A 1216 -152.33 129.52 87.64
CA GLY A 1216 -151.03 130.06 87.23
C GLY A 1216 -150.03 130.14 88.39
N GLY A 1217 -149.22 129.10 88.56
CA GLY A 1217 -148.25 128.94 89.67
C GLY A 1217 -148.26 127.47 90.17
N ALA A 1218 -147.24 126.94 90.84
CA ALA A 1218 -145.86 127.42 91.10
C ALA A 1218 -144.94 126.18 90.99
N GLY A 1219 -143.62 126.25 90.75
CA GLY A 1219 -142.62 126.97 91.55
C GLY A 1219 -142.26 126.15 92.80
N GLY A 1220 -141.03 125.66 93.02
CA GLY A 1220 -139.78 125.81 92.27
C GLY A 1220 -138.61 126.19 93.19
N GLY A 1221 -137.38 125.83 92.81
CA GLY A 1221 -136.14 126.29 93.45
C GLY A 1221 -135.54 125.37 94.52
N GLY A 1222 -134.32 124.89 94.27
CA GLY A 1222 -133.42 124.24 95.23
C GLY A 1222 -133.68 122.73 95.49
N GLY A 1223 -132.66 121.89 95.67
CA GLY A 1223 -131.23 122.14 95.51
C GLY A 1223 -130.33 121.08 96.18
N GLY A 1224 -129.55 120.33 95.38
CA GLY A 1224 -128.74 119.19 95.85
C GLY A 1224 -129.56 117.89 96.01
N GLY A 1225 -128.97 116.70 95.93
CA GLY A 1225 -127.60 116.33 95.57
C GLY A 1225 -127.40 114.80 95.57
N SER A 1226 -126.27 114.29 95.03
CA SER A 1226 -125.95 112.85 94.84
C SER A 1226 -126.90 112.07 93.89
N GLY A 1227 -126.57 110.88 93.37
CA GLY A 1227 -125.25 110.22 93.35
C GLY A 1227 -125.28 108.75 92.88
N LEU A 1228 -124.24 108.34 92.11
CA LEU A 1228 -123.71 106.97 91.96
C LEU A 1228 -124.53 105.81 91.30
N ALA A 1229 -124.24 105.62 90.01
CA ALA A 1229 -123.42 104.49 89.48
C ALA A 1229 -124.03 103.12 89.08
N ALA A 1230 -123.67 102.74 87.83
CA ALA A 1230 -123.31 101.39 87.30
C ALA A 1230 -124.40 100.30 87.25
N SER A 1231 -124.38 99.30 86.36
CA SER A 1231 -123.31 98.65 85.55
C SER A 1231 -123.96 97.94 84.34
N SER A 1232 -123.56 97.99 83.05
CA SER A 1232 -122.27 97.89 82.32
C SER A 1232 -121.98 96.49 81.74
N SER A 1233 -121.99 96.35 80.40
CA SER A 1233 -121.54 95.13 79.68
C SER A 1233 -121.00 95.41 78.25
N THR A 1234 -120.30 96.53 78.11
CA THR A 1234 -119.26 96.82 77.08
C THR A 1234 -118.03 97.35 77.84
N GLY A 1235 -116.79 97.32 77.36
CA GLY A 1235 -116.23 96.91 76.08
C GLY A 1235 -115.09 97.86 75.68
N ALA A 1236 -114.02 97.33 75.05
CA ALA A 1236 -113.01 98.05 74.26
C ALA A 1236 -112.02 99.08 74.90
N LEU A 1237 -110.72 98.82 74.64
CA LEU A 1237 -109.67 99.73 74.13
C LEU A 1237 -109.10 100.92 74.97
N TYR A 1238 -107.74 100.99 74.93
CA TYR A 1238 -106.86 102.17 74.84
C TYR A 1238 -106.98 103.37 75.81
N GLY A 1239 -105.83 103.88 76.30
CA GLY A 1239 -105.78 105.27 76.79
C GLY A 1239 -104.50 105.74 77.48
N ALA A 1240 -103.67 106.48 76.74
CA ALA A 1240 -102.45 107.18 77.14
C ALA A 1240 -102.53 108.13 78.38
N ALA A 1241 -101.36 108.42 78.95
CA ALA A 1241 -100.87 109.80 79.14
C ALA A 1241 -99.45 109.85 78.52
N GLN A 1242 -99.06 110.76 77.62
CA GLN A 1242 -99.16 112.23 77.52
C GLN A 1242 -98.16 113.04 78.35
N ALA A 1243 -97.14 113.53 77.61
CA ALA A 1243 -96.71 114.94 77.52
C ALA A 1243 -95.77 115.58 78.57
N ALA A 1244 -95.07 116.62 78.09
CA ALA A 1244 -94.11 117.53 78.74
C ALA A 1244 -92.80 116.87 79.24
N ASN A 1245 -91.61 117.46 79.01
CA ASN A 1245 -91.31 118.88 79.12
C ASN A 1245 -90.17 119.37 78.17
N SER A 1246 -90.01 120.70 78.04
CA SER A 1246 -88.83 121.47 77.55
C SER A 1246 -88.02 120.95 76.33
N ALA A 1247 -87.93 121.62 75.18
CA ALA A 1247 -87.67 123.04 74.88
C ALA A 1247 -86.27 123.56 75.30
N GLY A 1248 -85.42 123.83 74.30
CA GLY A 1248 -84.10 124.48 74.38
C GLY A 1248 -83.68 124.93 72.97
N LEU A 1249 -83.01 126.09 72.85
CA LEU A 1249 -82.86 126.83 71.57
C LEU A 1249 -81.40 127.03 71.12
N TYR A 1250 -81.25 127.51 69.88
CA TYR A 1250 -80.07 128.15 69.24
C TYR A 1250 -78.91 127.29 68.68
N ARG A 1251 -78.99 127.07 67.35
CA ARG A 1251 -78.16 127.69 66.28
C ARG A 1251 -76.61 127.54 66.25
N SER A 1252 -76.12 127.36 65.01
CA SER A 1252 -74.78 127.70 64.43
C SER A 1252 -73.60 126.71 64.50
N ASP A 1253 -73.21 126.24 63.30
CA ASP A 1253 -71.85 126.22 62.73
C ASP A 1253 -70.70 125.34 63.30
N SER A 1254 -70.46 124.17 62.69
CA SER A 1254 -69.50 124.02 61.55
C SER A 1254 -68.69 122.70 61.45
N ARG A 1255 -68.55 122.20 60.20
CA ARG A 1255 -67.50 121.33 59.58
C ARG A 1255 -67.25 119.86 60.01
N SER A 1256 -67.33 118.99 58.97
CA SER A 1256 -66.48 117.79 58.69
C SER A 1256 -66.79 116.46 59.45
N ASN A 1257 -66.45 115.23 59.01
CA ASN A 1257 -65.99 114.59 57.74
C ASN A 1257 -66.06 113.02 57.92
N THR A 1258 -66.01 112.07 56.95
CA THR A 1258 -66.31 111.97 55.49
C THR A 1258 -66.30 110.47 55.03
N SER A 1259 -66.74 110.22 53.78
CA SER A 1259 -66.31 109.15 52.82
C SER A 1259 -66.92 107.70 52.82
N PRO A 1260 -67.11 107.03 51.63
CA PRO A 1260 -68.34 106.22 51.37
C PRO A 1260 -68.36 105.01 50.34
N THR A 1261 -69.46 104.22 50.32
CA THR A 1261 -70.20 103.63 49.12
C THR A 1261 -69.59 102.47 48.23
N PRO A 1262 -70.24 101.90 47.16
CA PRO A 1262 -71.56 101.18 47.07
C PRO A 1262 -71.75 100.02 46.00
N ARG A 1263 -72.96 99.38 45.92
CA ARG A 1263 -73.75 98.89 44.70
C ARG A 1263 -73.33 97.58 43.92
N GLN A 1264 -74.13 96.87 43.08
CA GLN A 1264 -75.61 96.73 42.78
C GLN A 1264 -75.99 95.47 41.89
N GLN A 1265 -77.21 94.89 42.06
CA GLN A 1265 -78.13 94.24 41.05
C GLN A 1265 -77.80 92.92 40.22
N ARG A 1266 -78.80 92.48 39.41
CA ARG A 1266 -79.05 91.21 38.63
C ARG A 1266 -79.63 91.61 37.22
N PRO A 1267 -79.93 90.72 36.21
CA PRO A 1267 -79.44 89.37 35.82
C PRO A 1267 -79.17 89.23 34.27
N TYR A 1268 -79.23 87.99 33.71
CA TYR A 1268 -79.27 87.53 32.28
C TYR A 1268 -78.00 86.96 31.59
N SER A 1269 -78.22 85.94 30.74
CA SER A 1269 -77.31 85.27 29.77
C SER A 1269 -77.49 85.89 28.34
N PRO A 1270 -76.82 85.48 27.22
CA PRO A 1270 -76.01 84.26 26.95
C PRO A 1270 -74.75 84.43 26.03
N SER A 1271 -74.24 83.31 25.48
CA SER A 1271 -73.27 83.18 24.35
C SER A 1271 -71.77 83.35 24.66
N GLY A 1272 -70.85 82.74 23.89
CA GLY A 1272 -69.44 83.17 23.95
C GLY A 1272 -68.29 82.40 23.27
N ALA A 1273 -68.24 81.06 23.30
CA ALA A 1273 -67.25 80.20 22.59
C ALA A 1273 -65.71 80.33 22.87
N ARG A 1274 -65.00 79.25 22.48
CA ARG A 1274 -63.54 79.04 22.24
C ARG A 1274 -62.57 78.66 23.38
N HIS A 1275 -61.85 77.56 23.10
CA HIS A 1275 -60.47 77.22 23.49
C HIS A 1275 -60.21 76.90 24.99
N SER A 1276 -59.28 75.99 25.34
CA SER A 1276 -58.56 74.96 24.56
C SER A 1276 -57.76 74.04 25.48
N GLN A 1277 -57.88 72.71 25.33
CA GLN A 1277 -56.85 71.69 25.62
C GLN A 1277 -57.44 70.30 25.40
N GLN A 1278 -56.73 69.42 24.68
CA GLN A 1278 -56.21 68.13 25.19
C GLN A 1278 -55.59 67.31 24.04
N GLU A 1279 -54.40 66.78 24.30
CA GLU A 1279 -54.16 65.34 24.16
C GLU A 1279 -54.65 64.65 25.45
#